data_AF-D2YE28-F1
#
_entry.id   AF-D2YE28-F1
#
_cell.length_a   1.000
_cell.length_b   1.000
_cell.length_c   1.000
_cell.angle_alpha   90.00
_cell.angle_beta   90.00
_cell.angle_gamma   90.00
#
_symmetry.space_group_name_H-M   'P 1'
#
loop_
_entity.id
_entity.type
_entity.pdbx_description
1 polymer ?
#
loop_
_entity_poly.entity_id
_entity_poly.type
_entity_poly.pdbx_seq_one_letter_code
_entity_poly.pdbx_strand_id
1 'polypeptide(L)'
;MIESNSDHGVLIGFNNPNGAHGDNVSDVEDDAANGGNAALKIIITELPEAGRLIYTDLNGVSRVITLEDVTAKSQFESDRISYQPTDGLGFLLGSKDVPDSSLKEGGFLNWGSQIDADGKVREVELANGDVITISSNSGPLTQYENQASHVGHGIGDNDGSGIEAGERISINFSSEPAHQIKVGLDGLGGLFESHDSGAALITVTYSNGTTVEFEVRKPSGVFGDDGLLQEWSHSAPNNLTIVGLSFSTLGSGNWELRYIESLPADETFKYQTVDSEGTLSNEATVIVNNSNADRTPVTEDVHVVTNEDQRYVFKWSDFGVTDVDTLPSSLSVIIGSLPDNGRLTLNGSFITIGSEISYEDIKAGKLIFTPVSDESSTNTTSQSGNVMGDQQSDYAKFDFKVSDGISTSREHSVVIDVSAVADKPTVTVTLLSEGAFVSGTPEHLVGGKNYLGWDNIDSSYNKITLTDGQDNPNVINTNQSNAIRGMGLNDSIQTNNTTYDQILAGDDAILGNSDGTNIQWVNDSLTGGSGNDILIGEQGDDALRGGDGVDTAVYAKNFSEYEIGSISYDGGGVPNFQVKDKLVTVDNPYAGEGTDQLYSIERLQFADGTYYFDASKGEWVKEQSYTEYKVAITVELTDTDGSELIDSVELSGLVEGTLIYRGNDLLGAANSEGKIIVSGGWDNNATYQVKVPSGSEGLLNLTVTAISEEKSNSDQASGHDSVQLSSFAGHEAVPGEQNITFGAEHDVAVGDLQGTVVVPGQNYNIAFMVDSSGSLDANSVGTIKTQLSTVFSSLKNSVGEYSGKVNIFLVDFDNPSRQSISVNLSDRDALTKLESVLNSMQSGGGTNYEDVFKTTANWFLSQDAINNVGASNIAYFITDGKATAYNESVNISDWKVGSSSTTLQSFSAIVASLTYPLTSPLEFAKNQNIPTANDDQAIRINVDGTIQYYKNQTWKDLGYNIRPDGTGHVEVVKIVGGSSTETIDYDEARYAFQTLTNVTVEAIGIGSNIATDYLKDFDTDKIIANDLDVANLADTILGKIETLVPTKDILDGGAGNDILFGDSVVFSGIVGQGYEAIQNYVANKLGEESVSDFQVHQYISQHTSEFDISANNHQDDRLTGGLGNDILFGQGGNDYLDGGVGKDTLYGGKGNDTLIGGDDDDILIGGLGNDILTGGEGEDLFKWVDRDLDGSKDRITDFTIGEDKIDLSDLFSDESRTLDQLLNSHVIEITEKGQDSEIIINKSVTEHVTIQLDGVSATDLINNLSSIIQIKED
;
A
#
# COMPACT_ATOMS: atom_id res chain seq x y z
N MET A 1 -53.82 62.94 -6.59
CA MET A 1 -52.52 62.48 -7.10
C MET A 1 -52.28 61.12 -6.50
N ILE A 2 -51.88 60.15 -7.31
CA ILE A 2 -51.62 58.77 -6.90
C ILE A 2 -50.14 58.51 -7.16
N GLU A 3 -49.46 57.82 -6.25
CA GLU A 3 -48.05 57.45 -6.43
C GLU A 3 -48.00 55.97 -6.82
N SER A 4 -47.34 55.68 -7.95
CA SER A 4 -47.01 54.31 -8.33
C SER A 4 -45.63 53.98 -7.78
N ASN A 5 -45.51 52.87 -7.06
CA ASN A 5 -44.25 52.41 -6.49
C ASN A 5 -43.70 51.16 -7.19
N SER A 6 -44.47 50.56 -8.11
CA SER A 6 -44.02 49.44 -8.95
C SER A 6 -44.84 49.34 -10.24
N ASP A 7 -44.38 48.51 -11.17
CA ASP A 7 -45.04 48.17 -12.43
C ASP A 7 -46.30 47.26 -12.28
N HIS A 8 -46.55 46.71 -11.09
CA HIS A 8 -47.70 45.85 -10.80
C HIS A 8 -49.02 46.61 -10.59
N GLY A 9 -48.96 47.94 -10.52
CA GLY A 9 -50.12 48.84 -10.47
C GLY A 9 -50.60 49.18 -9.05
N VAL A 10 -51.37 50.27 -8.96
CA VAL A 10 -51.82 50.91 -7.73
C VAL A 10 -53.34 51.03 -7.70
N LEU A 11 -53.97 50.63 -6.60
CA LEU A 11 -55.41 50.79 -6.41
C LEU A 11 -55.78 52.27 -6.31
N ILE A 12 -56.79 52.69 -7.05
CA ILE A 12 -57.21 54.09 -7.07
C ILE A 12 -58.25 54.33 -5.97
N GLY A 13 -57.85 55.07 -4.94
CA GLY A 13 -58.75 55.48 -3.86
C GLY A 13 -59.60 56.70 -4.25
N PHE A 14 -60.73 56.49 -4.92
CA PHE A 14 -61.66 57.59 -5.24
C PHE A 14 -62.44 58.08 -4.02
N ASN A 15 -62.85 57.18 -3.12
CA ASN A 15 -63.63 57.47 -1.92
C ASN A 15 -63.14 56.62 -0.73
N ASN A 16 -61.94 56.88 -0.23
CA ASN A 16 -61.42 56.24 0.98
C ASN A 16 -60.99 57.31 2.00
N PRO A 17 -61.84 57.66 2.98
CA PRO A 17 -61.56 58.72 3.94
C PRO A 17 -60.37 58.40 4.86
N ASN A 18 -59.97 57.13 4.97
CA ASN A 18 -58.82 56.68 5.76
C ASN A 18 -57.58 56.34 4.90
N GLY A 19 -57.67 56.47 3.56
CA GLY A 19 -56.58 56.20 2.64
C GLY A 19 -55.58 57.35 2.53
N ALA A 20 -54.40 57.08 1.97
CA ALA A 20 -53.31 58.07 1.81
C ALA A 20 -53.72 59.33 1.02
N HIS A 21 -54.79 59.25 0.22
CA HIS A 21 -55.26 60.34 -0.65
C HIS A 21 -56.62 60.93 -0.24
N GLY A 22 -57.21 60.50 0.89
CA GLY A 22 -58.48 61.00 1.41
C GLY A 22 -59.72 60.70 0.55
N ASP A 23 -60.87 61.20 0.98
CA ASP A 23 -62.10 61.17 0.18
C ASP A 23 -62.09 62.33 -0.84
N ASN A 24 -62.18 61.98 -2.13
CA ASN A 24 -62.11 62.91 -3.25
C ASN A 24 -63.46 63.08 -3.97
N VAL A 25 -64.54 62.52 -3.41
CA VAL A 25 -65.90 62.60 -3.95
C VAL A 25 -66.83 63.07 -2.83
N SER A 26 -67.03 64.39 -2.70
CA SER A 26 -67.93 64.96 -1.70
C SER A 26 -69.26 65.38 -2.31
N ASP A 27 -70.34 64.71 -1.92
CA ASP A 27 -71.72 65.21 -2.07
C ASP A 27 -72.55 65.03 -0.78
N VAL A 28 -73.74 65.62 -0.75
CA VAL A 28 -74.62 65.65 0.44
C VAL A 28 -75.27 64.28 0.70
N GLU A 29 -75.31 63.40 -0.30
CA GLU A 29 -75.92 62.06 -0.25
C GLU A 29 -74.93 61.00 0.30
N ASP A 30 -73.65 61.06 -0.09
CA ASP A 30 -72.58 60.11 0.29
C ASP A 30 -72.27 60.16 1.79
N ASP A 31 -72.28 61.36 2.37
CA ASP A 31 -72.06 61.57 3.81
C ASP A 31 -73.26 61.13 4.69
N ALA A 32 -74.43 60.88 4.09
CA ALA A 32 -75.68 60.73 4.83
C ALA A 32 -76.34 59.34 4.74
N ALA A 33 -76.03 58.50 3.76
CA ALA A 33 -76.70 57.19 3.61
C ALA A 33 -75.83 56.11 2.91
N ASN A 34 -75.13 55.27 3.70
CA ASN A 34 -74.81 53.82 3.44
C ASN A 34 -73.47 53.34 4.03
N GLY A 35 -73.04 53.80 5.20
CA GLY A 35 -71.96 53.13 5.94
C GLY A 35 -70.61 53.09 5.20
N GLY A 36 -70.35 54.04 4.30
CA GLY A 36 -69.10 54.18 3.56
C GLY A 36 -68.93 53.13 2.45
N ASN A 37 -68.70 53.62 1.23
CA ASN A 37 -68.04 52.94 0.10
C ASN A 37 -68.83 52.09 -0.90
N ALA A 38 -70.09 51.68 -0.70
CA ALA A 38 -70.65 50.59 -1.53
C ALA A 38 -71.53 51.00 -2.75
N ALA A 39 -71.72 52.28 -3.07
CA ALA A 39 -72.73 52.66 -4.08
C ALA A 39 -72.34 53.78 -5.07
N LEU A 40 -71.12 54.32 -5.01
CA LEU A 40 -70.70 55.37 -5.93
C LEU A 40 -70.15 54.78 -7.22
N LYS A 41 -70.85 55.05 -8.31
CA LYS A 41 -70.42 54.70 -9.64
C LYS A 41 -69.57 55.82 -10.21
N ILE A 42 -68.48 55.45 -10.86
CA ILE A 42 -67.65 56.38 -11.63
C ILE A 42 -67.67 56.03 -13.10
N ILE A 43 -67.54 57.06 -13.92
CA ILE A 43 -67.42 56.97 -15.37
C ILE A 43 -66.07 57.56 -15.71
N ILE A 44 -65.20 56.77 -16.33
CA ILE A 44 -63.96 57.28 -16.90
C ILE A 44 -64.31 58.05 -18.17
N THR A 45 -63.89 59.31 -18.24
CA THR A 45 -64.18 60.22 -19.37
C THR A 45 -62.98 60.44 -20.28
N GLU A 46 -61.78 60.17 -19.78
CA GLU A 46 -60.53 60.18 -20.53
C GLU A 46 -59.61 59.10 -19.94
N LEU A 47 -59.05 58.24 -20.80
CA LEU A 47 -58.06 57.26 -20.38
C LEU A 47 -56.69 57.93 -20.20
N PRO A 48 -55.81 57.36 -19.38
CA PRO A 48 -54.37 57.65 -19.44
C PRO A 48 -53.81 57.54 -20.87
N GLU A 49 -52.72 58.27 -21.14
CA GLU A 49 -52.06 58.28 -22.47
C GLU A 49 -51.44 56.92 -22.82
N ALA A 50 -50.94 56.23 -21.80
CA ALA A 50 -50.16 55.02 -21.94
C ALA A 50 -50.61 53.93 -20.97
N GLY A 51 -50.64 54.22 -19.66
CA GLY A 51 -51.07 53.30 -18.61
C GLY A 51 -52.46 52.70 -18.84
N ARG A 52 -52.81 51.67 -18.06
CA ARG A 52 -54.12 51.02 -18.13
C ARG A 52 -54.88 51.18 -16.83
N LEU A 53 -56.16 51.52 -16.96
CA LEU A 53 -57.09 51.40 -15.85
C LEU A 53 -57.69 50.00 -15.88
N ILE A 54 -57.58 49.26 -14.78
CA ILE A 54 -58.08 47.89 -14.65
C ILE A 54 -59.24 47.90 -13.67
N TYR A 55 -60.38 47.38 -14.10
CA TYR A 55 -61.53 47.16 -13.23
C TYR A 55 -61.62 45.70 -12.82
N THR A 56 -61.72 45.45 -11.52
CA THR A 56 -61.90 44.11 -10.94
C THR A 56 -63.33 43.94 -10.44
N ASP A 57 -64.06 42.95 -10.97
CA ASP A 57 -65.46 42.75 -10.58
C ASP A 57 -65.63 42.11 -9.18
N LEU A 58 -66.88 41.84 -8.78
CA LEU A 58 -67.23 41.22 -7.49
C LEU A 58 -66.74 39.77 -7.33
N ASN A 59 -66.39 39.10 -8.43
CA ASN A 59 -65.87 37.74 -8.42
C ASN A 59 -64.34 37.69 -8.47
N GLY A 60 -63.67 38.86 -8.48
CA GLY A 60 -62.22 38.96 -8.61
C GLY A 60 -61.71 38.86 -10.05
N VAL A 61 -62.59 38.97 -11.05
CA VAL A 61 -62.18 38.94 -12.47
C VAL A 61 -61.83 40.35 -12.91
N SER A 62 -60.57 40.56 -13.29
CA SER A 62 -60.04 41.83 -13.76
C SER A 62 -60.14 41.99 -15.28
N ARG A 63 -60.49 43.19 -15.75
CA ARG A 63 -60.42 43.57 -17.17
C ARG A 63 -59.96 45.01 -17.33
N VAL A 64 -59.36 45.31 -18.47
CA VAL A 64 -58.99 46.68 -18.84
C VAL A 64 -60.26 47.51 -19.13
N ILE A 65 -60.27 48.77 -18.66
CA ILE A 65 -61.24 49.79 -19.04
C ILE A 65 -60.82 50.33 -20.40
N THR A 66 -61.68 50.20 -21.39
CA THR A 66 -61.35 50.48 -22.78
C THR A 66 -61.92 51.81 -23.26
N LEU A 67 -61.49 52.27 -24.44
CA LEU A 67 -62.08 53.44 -25.08
C LEU A 67 -63.57 53.24 -25.39
N GLU A 68 -64.01 51.99 -25.61
CA GLU A 68 -65.43 51.65 -25.75
C GLU A 68 -66.18 51.93 -24.46
N ASP A 69 -65.62 51.59 -23.29
CA ASP A 69 -66.21 51.91 -21.98
C ASP A 69 -66.33 53.42 -21.75
N VAL A 70 -65.31 54.19 -22.13
CA VAL A 70 -65.32 55.67 -22.06
C VAL A 70 -66.40 56.25 -22.98
N THR A 71 -66.48 55.75 -24.21
CA THR A 71 -67.47 56.22 -25.21
C THR A 71 -68.90 55.85 -24.82
N ALA A 72 -69.09 54.63 -24.29
CA ALA A 72 -70.38 54.12 -23.82
C ALA A 72 -70.78 54.69 -22.45
N LYS A 73 -69.87 55.41 -21.78
CA LYS A 73 -70.05 55.91 -20.41
C LYS A 73 -70.38 54.78 -19.42
N SER A 74 -69.65 53.68 -19.52
CA SER A 74 -69.75 52.54 -18.61
C SER A 74 -69.53 52.99 -17.16
N GLN A 75 -70.32 52.43 -16.24
CA GLN A 75 -70.26 52.73 -14.82
C GLN A 75 -69.49 51.65 -14.06
N PHE A 76 -68.49 52.06 -13.28
CA PHE A 76 -67.63 51.20 -12.48
C PHE A 76 -67.77 51.49 -11.00
N GLU A 77 -67.58 50.48 -10.14
CA GLU A 77 -67.45 50.74 -8.69
C GLU A 77 -66.17 51.53 -8.41
N SER A 78 -66.27 52.57 -7.59
CA SER A 78 -65.20 53.52 -7.31
C SER A 78 -64.03 52.95 -6.49
N ASP A 79 -64.14 51.77 -5.89
CA ASP A 79 -63.11 51.14 -5.07
C ASP A 79 -62.41 49.95 -5.75
N ARG A 80 -62.67 49.74 -7.04
CA ARG A 80 -62.24 48.53 -7.79
C ARG A 80 -61.48 48.83 -9.07
N ILE A 81 -61.04 50.07 -9.22
CA ILE A 81 -60.19 50.47 -10.35
C ILE A 81 -58.76 50.59 -9.82
N SER A 82 -57.83 49.88 -10.44
CA SER A 82 -56.40 50.11 -10.29
C SER A 82 -55.84 50.78 -11.55
N TYR A 83 -54.78 51.55 -11.37
CA TYR A 83 -53.94 52.02 -12.47
C TYR A 83 -52.73 51.11 -12.55
N GLN A 84 -52.45 50.56 -13.73
CA GLN A 84 -51.23 49.84 -14.00
C GLN A 84 -50.43 50.60 -15.07
N PRO A 85 -49.20 51.04 -14.79
CA PRO A 85 -48.35 51.62 -15.82
C PRO A 85 -48.04 50.55 -16.89
N THR A 86 -47.99 50.96 -18.16
CA THR A 86 -47.69 50.03 -19.27
C THR A 86 -46.61 50.52 -20.21
N ASP A 87 -46.31 51.81 -20.23
CA ASP A 87 -45.09 52.38 -20.78
C ASP A 87 -44.66 53.58 -19.91
N GLY A 88 -43.49 54.14 -20.18
CA GLY A 88 -43.09 55.43 -19.61
C GLY A 88 -42.68 55.35 -18.14
N LEU A 89 -42.25 54.17 -17.65
CA LEU A 89 -41.63 53.99 -16.33
C LEU A 89 -40.13 54.37 -16.31
N GLY A 90 -39.56 54.62 -17.49
CA GLY A 90 -38.14 54.88 -17.62
C GLY A 90 -37.30 53.60 -17.69
N PHE A 91 -36.04 53.79 -18.04
CA PHE A 91 -35.01 52.73 -18.13
C PHE A 91 -33.64 53.40 -18.12
N LEU A 92 -32.60 52.68 -17.72
CA LEU A 92 -31.22 53.10 -17.65
C LEU A 92 -30.37 52.03 -18.32
N LEU A 93 -29.96 52.29 -19.56
CA LEU A 93 -28.97 51.47 -20.25
C LEU A 93 -27.57 52.01 -19.95
N GLY A 94 -26.60 51.13 -19.71
CA GLY A 94 -25.25 51.53 -19.32
C GLY A 94 -25.14 52.02 -17.87
N SER A 95 -24.07 52.77 -17.54
CA SER A 95 -23.79 53.21 -16.16
C SER A 95 -23.42 54.69 -16.05
N LYS A 96 -24.00 55.36 -15.04
CA LYS A 96 -23.73 56.77 -14.71
C LYS A 96 -22.49 56.97 -13.84
N ASP A 97 -22.13 55.98 -13.03
CA ASP A 97 -20.97 56.03 -12.14
C ASP A 97 -19.70 55.54 -12.84
N VAL A 98 -18.56 55.54 -12.15
CA VAL A 98 -17.33 54.89 -12.65
C VAL A 98 -17.61 53.39 -12.72
N PRO A 99 -17.54 52.76 -13.91
CA PRO A 99 -17.89 51.36 -14.01
C PRO A 99 -16.90 50.49 -13.24
N ASP A 100 -17.45 49.50 -12.54
CA ASP A 100 -16.65 48.54 -11.80
C ASP A 100 -15.90 47.63 -12.76
N SER A 101 -14.59 47.84 -12.84
CA SER A 101 -13.68 47.07 -13.70
C SER A 101 -13.54 45.59 -13.32
N SER A 102 -14.22 45.11 -12.29
CA SER A 102 -14.28 43.67 -11.93
C SER A 102 -15.41 42.91 -12.64
N LEU A 103 -16.35 43.61 -13.30
CA LEU A 103 -17.38 43.02 -14.18
C LEU A 103 -16.85 42.60 -15.57
N LYS A 104 -15.54 42.45 -15.72
CA LYS A 104 -14.85 42.09 -16.97
C LYS A 104 -15.16 40.67 -17.45
N GLU A 105 -15.37 39.75 -16.52
CA GLU A 105 -15.66 38.35 -16.82
C GLU A 105 -17.18 38.12 -16.86
N GLY A 106 -17.84 38.52 -17.95
CA GLY A 106 -19.26 38.17 -18.10
C GLY A 106 -20.12 39.01 -19.05
N GLY A 107 -19.67 40.18 -19.51
CA GLY A 107 -20.37 40.92 -20.58
C GLY A 107 -20.74 42.38 -20.26
N PHE A 108 -21.64 42.93 -21.10
CA PHE A 108 -21.86 44.36 -21.23
C PHE A 108 -22.76 44.88 -20.12
N LEU A 109 -22.25 45.80 -19.30
CA LEU A 109 -22.98 46.45 -18.21
C LEU A 109 -24.33 47.03 -18.67
N ASN A 110 -25.43 46.32 -18.37
CA ASN A 110 -26.80 46.76 -18.65
C ASN A 110 -27.07 47.21 -20.10
N TRP A 111 -26.43 46.55 -21.07
CA TRP A 111 -26.65 46.78 -22.52
C TRP A 111 -27.32 45.58 -23.21
N GLY A 112 -27.87 44.65 -22.42
CA GLY A 112 -28.60 43.50 -22.92
C GLY A 112 -27.76 42.35 -23.46
N SER A 113 -28.46 41.26 -23.73
CA SER A 113 -27.90 40.00 -24.22
C SER A 113 -27.67 40.07 -25.72
N GLN A 114 -26.58 39.45 -26.18
CA GLN A 114 -26.31 39.32 -27.61
C GLN A 114 -27.24 38.28 -28.21
N ILE A 115 -27.97 38.64 -29.27
CA ILE A 115 -28.96 37.76 -29.92
C ILE A 115 -28.54 37.30 -31.33
N ASP A 116 -27.45 37.87 -31.87
CA ASP A 116 -26.91 37.51 -33.18
C ASP A 116 -25.48 36.96 -33.09
N ALA A 117 -25.12 36.07 -34.00
CA ALA A 117 -23.79 35.45 -34.03
C ALA A 117 -22.65 36.45 -34.38
N ASP A 118 -22.97 37.54 -35.10
CA ASP A 118 -22.01 38.57 -35.52
C ASP A 118 -21.74 39.62 -34.42
N GLY A 119 -22.48 39.57 -33.30
CA GLY A 119 -22.34 40.48 -32.16
C GLY A 119 -22.80 41.91 -32.41
N LYS A 120 -23.62 42.14 -33.43
CA LYS A 120 -24.08 43.47 -33.84
C LYS A 120 -25.37 43.88 -33.19
N VAL A 121 -26.12 42.96 -32.59
CA VAL A 121 -27.46 43.18 -32.05
C VAL A 121 -27.54 42.65 -30.62
N ARG A 122 -28.03 43.51 -29.73
CA ARG A 122 -28.32 43.18 -28.35
C ARG A 122 -29.76 43.53 -27.99
N GLU A 123 -30.36 42.76 -27.10
CA GLU A 123 -31.72 42.99 -26.62
C GLU A 123 -31.78 43.02 -25.08
N VAL A 124 -32.57 43.95 -24.55
CA VAL A 124 -32.94 44.05 -23.13
C VAL A 124 -34.44 43.78 -23.04
N GLU A 125 -34.83 42.72 -22.36
CA GLU A 125 -36.23 42.42 -22.07
C GLU A 125 -36.65 43.07 -20.75
N LEU A 126 -37.85 43.65 -20.73
CA LEU A 126 -38.44 44.33 -19.58
C LEU A 126 -39.51 43.45 -18.92
N ALA A 127 -39.81 43.65 -17.64
CA ALA A 127 -40.75 42.81 -16.88
C ALA A 127 -42.19 42.78 -17.44
N ASN A 128 -42.56 43.78 -18.25
CA ASN A 128 -43.84 43.86 -18.95
C ASN A 128 -43.87 43.10 -20.29
N GLY A 129 -42.73 42.54 -20.73
CA GLY A 129 -42.53 41.81 -21.99
C GLY A 129 -42.09 42.70 -23.17
N ASP A 130 -41.82 43.98 -22.95
CA ASP A 130 -41.29 44.87 -23.98
C ASP A 130 -39.77 44.67 -24.15
N VAL A 131 -39.26 44.95 -25.35
CA VAL A 131 -37.84 44.70 -25.70
C VAL A 131 -37.17 45.96 -26.23
N ILE A 132 -36.01 46.30 -25.70
CA ILE A 132 -35.13 47.36 -26.21
C ILE A 132 -34.01 46.71 -27.04
N THR A 133 -33.99 46.99 -28.34
CA THR A 133 -32.96 46.46 -29.26
C THR A 133 -31.87 47.51 -29.53
N ILE A 134 -30.61 47.14 -29.32
CA ILE A 134 -29.41 47.94 -29.64
C ILE A 134 -28.72 47.28 -30.84
N SER A 135 -28.36 48.06 -31.85
CA SER A 135 -27.75 47.52 -33.08
C SER A 135 -26.63 48.42 -33.65
N SER A 136 -25.58 47.81 -34.17
CA SER A 136 -24.56 48.48 -34.99
C SER A 136 -24.78 48.20 -36.48
N ASN A 137 -24.56 49.20 -37.33
CA ASN A 137 -24.60 49.05 -38.80
C ASN A 137 -23.25 48.57 -39.40
N SER A 138 -22.23 48.39 -38.58
CA SER A 138 -20.84 48.35 -39.02
C SER A 138 -20.10 47.13 -38.41
N GLY A 139 -19.44 47.25 -37.27
CA GLY A 139 -18.76 46.18 -36.54
C GLY A 139 -19.65 45.59 -35.43
N PRO A 140 -19.15 44.57 -34.71
CA PRO A 140 -19.78 44.12 -33.47
C PRO A 140 -19.95 45.30 -32.50
N LEU A 141 -20.99 45.28 -31.67
CA LEU A 141 -21.02 46.15 -30.51
C LEU A 141 -19.96 45.66 -29.53
N THR A 142 -19.14 46.56 -28.98
CA THR A 142 -18.19 46.26 -27.88
C THR A 142 -18.21 47.30 -26.79
N GLN A 143 -18.05 46.85 -25.55
CA GLN A 143 -17.68 47.70 -24.43
C GLN A 143 -16.15 47.76 -24.35
N TYR A 144 -15.56 48.96 -24.37
CA TYR A 144 -14.11 49.13 -24.53
C TYR A 144 -13.31 48.73 -23.27
N GLU A 145 -12.22 47.98 -23.47
CA GLU A 145 -11.31 47.53 -22.41
C GLU A 145 -10.07 48.42 -22.28
N ASN A 146 -9.67 48.66 -21.02
CA ASN A 146 -8.71 49.64 -20.54
C ASN A 146 -7.25 49.47 -21.04
N GLN A 147 -6.99 49.53 -22.35
CA GLN A 147 -5.66 49.69 -22.96
C GLN A 147 -5.35 51.18 -23.15
N ALA A 148 -4.18 51.60 -22.66
CA ALA A 148 -3.83 52.93 -22.14
C ALA A 148 -3.74 54.12 -23.14
N SER A 149 -4.52 54.17 -24.21
CA SER A 149 -4.53 55.32 -25.14
C SER A 149 -5.90 55.83 -25.57
N HIS A 150 -6.98 55.35 -24.95
CA HIS A 150 -8.36 55.76 -25.23
C HIS A 150 -9.11 56.06 -23.94
N VAL A 151 -10.05 57.00 -23.99
CA VAL A 151 -10.75 57.51 -22.80
C VAL A 151 -12.24 57.19 -22.90
N GLY A 152 -12.70 56.11 -22.27
CA GLY A 152 -14.13 55.78 -22.20
C GLY A 152 -14.42 54.40 -21.60
N HIS A 153 -15.65 54.23 -21.10
CA HIS A 153 -16.19 52.95 -20.61
C HIS A 153 -17.59 52.65 -21.19
N GLY A 154 -17.92 53.27 -22.33
CA GLY A 154 -19.21 53.14 -22.99
C GLY A 154 -19.26 51.98 -23.97
N ILE A 155 -20.40 51.86 -24.66
CA ILE A 155 -20.56 50.98 -25.81
C ILE A 155 -20.14 51.72 -27.09
N GLY A 156 -19.35 51.06 -27.92
CA GLY A 156 -18.83 51.56 -29.19
C GLY A 156 -18.94 50.51 -30.30
N ASP A 157 -18.39 50.86 -31.46
CA ASP A 157 -18.32 49.98 -32.63
C ASP A 157 -16.94 49.30 -32.66
N ASN A 158 -16.89 47.98 -32.75
CA ASN A 158 -15.71 47.14 -32.48
C ASN A 158 -14.66 47.14 -33.61
N ASP A 159 -14.28 48.31 -34.12
CA ASP A 159 -13.06 48.51 -34.91
C ASP A 159 -11.87 49.00 -34.04
N GLY A 160 -12.13 49.27 -32.75
CA GLY A 160 -11.15 49.72 -31.76
C GLY A 160 -11.04 51.25 -31.62
N SER A 161 -11.89 52.03 -32.29
CA SER A 161 -11.80 53.50 -32.35
C SER A 161 -13.07 54.25 -31.91
N GLY A 162 -13.95 53.63 -31.13
CA GLY A 162 -15.22 54.25 -30.70
C GLY A 162 -16.24 54.31 -31.84
N ILE A 163 -17.03 55.39 -31.94
CA ILE A 163 -17.97 55.64 -33.04
C ILE A 163 -17.37 56.65 -34.03
N GLU A 164 -16.98 56.17 -35.21
CA GLU A 164 -16.32 56.94 -36.27
C GLU A 164 -17.25 57.46 -37.38
N ALA A 165 -16.66 58.19 -38.32
CA ALA A 165 -17.36 58.77 -39.46
C ALA A 165 -17.99 57.69 -40.38
N GLY A 166 -19.32 57.55 -40.34
CA GLY A 166 -20.08 56.60 -41.17
C GLY A 166 -20.61 55.39 -40.38
N GLU A 167 -20.19 55.25 -39.14
CA GLU A 167 -20.68 54.25 -38.20
C GLU A 167 -21.92 54.75 -37.47
N ARG A 168 -22.76 53.80 -37.04
CA ARG A 168 -24.02 54.11 -36.39
C ARG A 168 -24.45 53.02 -35.43
N ILE A 169 -24.60 53.40 -34.16
CA ILE A 169 -25.35 52.63 -33.17
C ILE A 169 -26.80 53.11 -33.18
N SER A 170 -27.76 52.18 -33.19
CA SER A 170 -29.20 52.45 -33.21
C SER A 170 -29.87 51.69 -32.08
N ILE A 171 -30.67 52.39 -31.28
CA ILE A 171 -31.39 51.84 -30.14
C ILE A 171 -32.89 52.03 -30.40
N ASN A 172 -33.61 50.92 -30.49
CA ASN A 172 -35.04 50.86 -30.71
C ASN A 172 -35.73 50.44 -29.41
N PHE A 173 -36.56 51.32 -28.89
CA PHE A 173 -37.39 51.10 -27.71
C PHE A 173 -38.83 51.50 -28.05
N SER A 174 -39.28 51.11 -29.25
CA SER A 174 -40.64 51.43 -29.70
C SER A 174 -41.74 50.71 -28.93
N SER A 175 -41.41 49.58 -28.30
CA SER A 175 -42.27 48.91 -27.32
C SER A 175 -42.31 49.63 -25.98
N GLU A 176 -41.25 50.36 -25.62
CA GLU A 176 -41.14 51.15 -24.38
C GLU A 176 -40.85 52.64 -24.68
N PRO A 177 -41.82 53.41 -25.21
CA PRO A 177 -41.58 54.79 -25.61
C PRO A 177 -41.20 55.70 -24.44
N ALA A 178 -40.21 56.57 -24.66
CA ALA A 178 -39.73 57.52 -23.66
C ALA A 178 -40.34 58.92 -23.85
N HIS A 179 -40.75 59.57 -22.77
CA HIS A 179 -41.16 60.99 -22.82
C HIS A 179 -39.96 61.93 -22.71
N GLN A 180 -38.97 61.54 -21.91
CA GLN A 180 -37.74 62.28 -21.72
C GLN A 180 -36.57 61.31 -21.68
N ILE A 181 -35.46 61.71 -22.30
CA ILE A 181 -34.21 60.96 -22.28
C ILE A 181 -33.05 61.85 -21.81
N LYS A 182 -32.07 61.22 -21.19
CA LYS A 182 -30.72 61.73 -21.01
C LYS A 182 -29.73 60.72 -21.59
N VAL A 183 -28.67 61.24 -22.18
CA VAL A 183 -27.62 60.47 -22.85
C VAL A 183 -26.28 60.94 -22.32
N GLY A 184 -25.48 59.99 -21.82
CA GLY A 184 -24.08 60.21 -21.50
C GLY A 184 -23.20 59.89 -22.70
N LEU A 185 -22.41 60.87 -23.14
CA LEU A 185 -21.42 60.73 -24.20
C LEU A 185 -20.03 60.76 -23.57
N ASP A 186 -19.20 59.75 -23.78
CA ASP A 186 -17.85 59.69 -23.22
C ASP A 186 -16.79 59.67 -24.34
N GLY A 187 -15.56 60.03 -24.00
CA GLY A 187 -14.45 60.02 -24.95
C GLY A 187 -14.49 61.10 -26.02
N LEU A 188 -15.36 62.11 -25.90
CA LEU A 188 -15.40 63.24 -26.83
C LEU A 188 -14.09 64.03 -26.77
N GLY A 189 -13.04 63.66 -27.51
CA GLY A 189 -11.71 64.27 -27.46
C GLY A 189 -11.62 65.67 -28.11
N GLY A 190 -10.43 66.07 -28.54
CA GLY A 190 -10.21 67.38 -29.20
C GLY A 190 -11.01 67.63 -30.49
N LEU A 191 -11.55 66.58 -31.13
CA LEU A 191 -12.33 66.64 -32.37
C LEU A 191 -13.75 67.22 -32.21
N PHE A 192 -14.24 67.35 -30.97
CA PHE A 192 -15.60 67.81 -30.65
C PHE A 192 -15.62 69.22 -30.04
N GLU A 193 -14.52 69.95 -30.13
CA GLU A 193 -14.42 71.34 -29.65
C GLU A 193 -15.31 72.29 -30.47
N SER A 194 -15.65 73.44 -29.89
CA SER A 194 -16.58 74.41 -30.50
C SER A 194 -16.09 75.03 -31.82
N HIS A 195 -14.81 74.83 -32.19
CA HIS A 195 -14.20 75.36 -33.41
C HIS A 195 -13.85 74.28 -34.45
N ASP A 196 -13.98 72.99 -34.12
CA ASP A 196 -13.74 71.91 -35.06
C ASP A 196 -14.91 71.76 -36.03
N SER A 197 -14.74 71.07 -37.15
CA SER A 197 -15.83 70.57 -37.98
C SER A 197 -16.58 69.38 -37.36
N GLY A 198 -15.96 68.65 -36.41
CA GLY A 198 -16.50 67.44 -35.79
C GLY A 198 -17.62 67.64 -34.76
N ALA A 199 -18.65 66.78 -34.75
CA ALA A 199 -19.71 66.76 -33.72
C ALA A 199 -20.27 65.36 -33.51
N ALA A 200 -20.73 65.05 -32.30
CA ALA A 200 -21.50 63.83 -32.04
C ALA A 200 -22.93 64.07 -32.51
N LEU A 201 -23.47 63.14 -33.29
CA LEU A 201 -24.81 63.24 -33.85
C LEU A 201 -25.75 62.31 -33.10
N ILE A 202 -26.78 62.89 -32.50
CA ILE A 202 -27.88 62.16 -31.87
C ILE A 202 -29.14 62.38 -32.71
N THR A 203 -29.64 61.32 -33.34
CA THR A 203 -30.91 61.33 -34.06
C THR A 203 -32.00 60.72 -33.19
N VAL A 204 -33.05 61.50 -32.91
CA VAL A 204 -34.23 61.09 -32.15
C VAL A 204 -35.34 60.71 -33.12
N THR A 205 -35.96 59.54 -32.91
CA THR A 205 -37.14 59.08 -33.66
C THR A 205 -38.38 59.14 -32.76
N TYR A 206 -39.45 59.78 -33.24
CA TYR A 206 -40.72 59.90 -32.50
C TYR A 206 -41.74 58.84 -32.92
N SER A 207 -42.76 58.60 -32.09
CA SER A 207 -43.81 57.59 -32.28
C SER A 207 -44.63 57.74 -33.58
N ASN A 208 -44.64 58.92 -34.20
CA ASN A 208 -45.26 59.14 -35.51
C ASN A 208 -44.33 58.82 -36.72
N GLY A 209 -43.12 58.31 -36.47
CA GLY A 209 -42.10 58.00 -37.47
C GLY A 209 -41.24 59.18 -37.92
N THR A 210 -41.43 60.39 -37.37
CA THR A 210 -40.58 61.55 -37.69
C THR A 210 -39.25 61.49 -36.93
N THR A 211 -38.17 61.98 -37.55
CA THR A 211 -36.83 62.02 -36.95
C THR A 211 -36.28 63.45 -36.87
N VAL A 212 -35.49 63.74 -35.83
CA VAL A 212 -34.77 65.01 -35.64
C VAL A 212 -33.34 64.72 -35.20
N GLU A 213 -32.35 65.35 -35.85
CA GLU A 213 -30.92 65.20 -35.54
C GLU A 213 -30.39 66.40 -34.76
N PHE A 214 -29.56 66.13 -33.76
CA PHE A 214 -28.92 67.11 -32.89
C PHE A 214 -27.39 66.95 -32.94
N GLU A 215 -26.69 68.06 -33.12
CA GLU A 215 -25.23 68.13 -33.00
C GLU A 215 -24.83 68.44 -31.55
N VAL A 216 -24.05 67.55 -30.94
CA VAL A 216 -23.49 67.69 -29.60
C VAL A 216 -21.98 67.89 -29.69
N ARG A 217 -21.50 68.96 -29.03
CA ARG A 217 -20.09 69.37 -28.99
C ARG A 217 -19.72 69.73 -27.55
N LYS A 218 -18.43 69.82 -27.26
CA LYS A 218 -17.96 70.33 -25.96
C LYS A 218 -18.47 71.74 -25.69
N PRO A 219 -18.76 72.09 -24.43
CA PRO A 219 -19.01 73.46 -24.03
C PRO A 219 -17.84 74.37 -24.45
N SER A 220 -18.18 75.58 -24.88
CA SER A 220 -17.18 76.56 -25.31
C SER A 220 -16.17 76.86 -24.20
N GLY A 221 -14.88 76.64 -24.46
CA GLY A 221 -13.78 76.91 -23.52
C GLY A 221 -13.16 75.66 -22.88
N VAL A 222 -13.67 74.47 -23.20
CA VAL A 222 -13.09 73.16 -22.83
C VAL A 222 -12.29 72.64 -24.02
N PHE A 223 -11.03 72.22 -23.81
CA PHE A 223 -10.09 71.83 -24.87
C PHE A 223 -9.35 70.53 -24.53
N GLY A 224 -8.88 69.80 -25.55
CA GLY A 224 -8.09 68.57 -25.37
C GLY A 224 -8.85 67.49 -24.61
N ASP A 225 -8.23 66.92 -23.58
CA ASP A 225 -8.77 65.81 -22.77
C ASP A 225 -9.64 66.29 -21.58
N ASP A 226 -9.89 67.61 -21.46
CA ASP A 226 -10.83 68.11 -20.47
C ASP A 226 -12.28 67.85 -20.93
N GLY A 227 -13.16 67.48 -19.99
CA GLY A 227 -14.61 67.34 -20.23
C GLY A 227 -15.01 66.25 -21.23
N LEU A 228 -14.33 65.10 -21.19
CA LEU A 228 -14.57 63.94 -22.08
C LEU A 228 -15.96 63.32 -21.92
N LEU A 229 -16.51 63.39 -20.71
CA LEU A 229 -17.91 63.06 -20.42
C LEU A 229 -18.80 64.30 -20.61
N GLN A 230 -19.80 64.18 -21.47
CA GLN A 230 -20.87 65.15 -21.66
C GLN A 230 -22.23 64.49 -21.45
N GLU A 231 -23.19 65.26 -20.93
CA GLU A 231 -24.58 64.84 -20.86
C GLU A 231 -25.42 65.65 -21.84
N TRP A 232 -26.31 64.98 -22.56
CA TRP A 232 -27.32 65.58 -23.41
C TRP A 232 -28.70 65.10 -22.97
N SER A 233 -29.70 65.99 -22.98
CA SER A 233 -31.07 65.64 -22.60
C SER A 233 -32.08 66.22 -23.57
N HIS A 234 -33.21 65.51 -23.73
CA HIS A 234 -34.27 65.92 -24.63
C HIS A 234 -35.63 65.40 -24.18
N SER A 235 -36.65 66.24 -24.35
CA SER A 235 -38.05 65.92 -24.05
C SER A 235 -38.85 65.89 -25.34
N ALA A 236 -39.73 64.90 -25.47
CA ALA A 236 -40.61 64.77 -26.62
C ALA A 236 -41.56 65.98 -26.74
N PRO A 237 -41.91 66.42 -27.97
CA PRO A 237 -42.98 67.38 -28.18
C PRO A 237 -44.34 66.84 -27.67
N ASN A 238 -45.26 67.72 -27.26
CA ASN A 238 -46.58 67.33 -26.76
C ASN A 238 -47.31 66.34 -27.69
N ASN A 239 -47.89 65.28 -27.11
CA ASN A 239 -48.59 64.16 -27.77
C ASN A 239 -47.72 63.25 -28.65
N LEU A 240 -46.40 63.30 -28.50
CA LEU A 240 -45.47 62.36 -29.11
C LEU A 240 -44.58 61.78 -28.02
N THR A 241 -44.09 60.57 -28.28
CA THR A 241 -43.09 59.88 -27.46
C THR A 241 -41.87 59.58 -28.33
N ILE A 242 -40.73 59.38 -27.71
CA ILE A 242 -39.48 58.97 -28.36
C ILE A 242 -39.50 57.45 -28.42
N VAL A 243 -39.25 56.87 -29.60
CA VAL A 243 -39.29 55.41 -29.82
C VAL A 243 -37.95 54.84 -30.28
N GLY A 244 -36.96 55.70 -30.53
CA GLY A 244 -35.64 55.25 -30.88
C GLY A 244 -34.62 56.36 -30.96
N LEU A 245 -33.35 55.98 -30.80
CA LEU A 245 -32.19 56.84 -30.87
C LEU A 245 -31.16 56.27 -31.83
N SER A 246 -30.43 57.13 -32.50
CA SER A 246 -29.31 56.73 -33.34
C SER A 246 -28.14 57.67 -33.12
N PHE A 247 -26.97 57.09 -32.90
CA PHE A 247 -25.72 57.75 -32.54
C PHE A 247 -24.71 57.59 -33.66
N SER A 248 -24.09 58.68 -34.09
CA SER A 248 -23.06 58.70 -35.14
C SER A 248 -22.18 59.94 -34.99
N THR A 249 -21.24 60.16 -35.92
CA THR A 249 -20.32 61.30 -35.86
C THR A 249 -20.37 62.13 -37.16
N LEU A 250 -20.39 63.47 -37.02
CA LEU A 250 -20.23 64.41 -38.12
C LEU A 250 -18.74 64.59 -38.41
N GLY A 251 -18.20 63.92 -39.43
CA GLY A 251 -16.76 63.95 -39.73
C GLY A 251 -15.95 62.97 -38.86
N SER A 252 -14.63 63.15 -38.77
CA SER A 252 -13.77 62.30 -37.93
C SER A 252 -14.09 62.48 -36.45
N GLY A 253 -14.15 61.39 -35.70
CA GLY A 253 -14.40 61.45 -34.27
C GLY A 253 -14.44 60.07 -33.67
N ASN A 254 -14.19 60.01 -32.38
CA ASN A 254 -13.87 58.79 -31.68
C ASN A 254 -14.43 59.00 -30.27
N TRP A 255 -15.61 58.44 -30.02
CA TRP A 255 -16.36 58.62 -28.78
C TRP A 255 -17.27 57.42 -28.57
N GLU A 256 -17.76 57.26 -27.35
CA GLU A 256 -18.56 56.11 -26.94
C GLU A 256 -19.87 56.55 -26.28
N LEU A 257 -20.90 55.71 -26.43
CA LEU A 257 -22.17 55.91 -25.74
C LEU A 257 -22.07 55.32 -24.33
N ARG A 258 -22.11 56.16 -23.29
CA ARG A 258 -21.90 55.72 -21.90
C ARG A 258 -23.16 55.21 -21.21
N TYR A 259 -24.25 55.95 -21.33
CA TYR A 259 -25.54 55.54 -20.78
C TYR A 259 -26.68 56.23 -21.51
N ILE A 260 -27.88 55.65 -21.40
CA ILE A 260 -29.14 56.26 -21.77
C ILE A 260 -30.11 56.08 -20.61
N GLU A 261 -30.61 57.19 -20.09
CA GLU A 261 -31.67 57.19 -19.09
C GLU A 261 -32.96 57.72 -19.74
N SER A 262 -34.00 56.91 -19.80
CA SER A 262 -35.37 57.35 -19.97
C SER A 262 -35.95 57.67 -18.59
N LEU A 263 -36.55 58.85 -18.44
CA LEU A 263 -37.19 59.27 -17.20
C LEU A 263 -38.72 59.12 -17.31
N PRO A 264 -39.39 58.60 -16.28
CA PRO A 264 -40.83 58.52 -16.26
C PRO A 264 -41.49 59.91 -16.22
N ALA A 265 -42.62 60.03 -16.90
CA ALA A 265 -43.46 61.23 -16.86
C ALA A 265 -44.75 60.96 -16.06
N ASP A 266 -45.27 61.99 -15.41
CA ASP A 266 -46.58 61.94 -14.76
C ASP A 266 -47.68 61.73 -15.81
N GLU A 267 -48.58 60.79 -15.54
CA GLU A 267 -49.75 60.54 -16.38
C GLU A 267 -51.00 61.20 -15.81
N THR A 268 -52.00 61.43 -16.67
CA THR A 268 -53.31 61.92 -16.21
C THR A 268 -54.45 61.20 -16.90
N PHE A 269 -55.56 61.01 -16.16
CA PHE A 269 -56.82 60.54 -16.71
C PHE A 269 -57.98 61.32 -16.07
N LYS A 270 -59.17 61.24 -16.68
CA LYS A 270 -60.34 62.00 -16.18
C LYS A 270 -61.53 61.11 -15.89
N TYR A 271 -62.30 61.52 -14.88
CA TYR A 271 -63.51 60.81 -14.47
C TYR A 271 -64.63 61.77 -14.06
N GLN A 272 -65.85 61.24 -14.05
CA GLN A 272 -67.03 61.82 -13.44
C GLN A 272 -67.64 60.82 -12.47
N THR A 273 -68.25 61.30 -11.39
CA THR A 273 -69.05 60.46 -10.50
C THR A 273 -70.52 60.52 -10.90
N VAL A 274 -71.25 59.44 -10.60
CA VAL A 274 -72.69 59.33 -10.80
C VAL A 274 -73.35 59.26 -9.43
N ASP A 275 -74.25 60.21 -9.16
CA ASP A 275 -75.02 60.21 -7.93
C ASP A 275 -76.16 59.16 -7.95
N SER A 276 -76.86 59.01 -6.82
CA SER A 276 -77.97 58.05 -6.68
C SER A 276 -79.21 58.40 -7.54
N GLU A 277 -79.30 59.61 -8.08
CA GLU A 277 -80.35 60.08 -9.00
C GLU A 277 -79.94 59.96 -10.48
N GLY A 278 -78.69 59.58 -10.75
CA GLY A 278 -78.12 59.42 -12.10
C GLY A 278 -77.51 60.70 -12.69
N THR A 279 -77.27 61.74 -11.89
CA THR A 279 -76.61 62.99 -12.31
C THR A 279 -75.10 62.85 -12.29
N LEU A 280 -74.43 63.50 -13.26
CA LEU A 280 -72.97 63.49 -13.38
C LEU A 280 -72.34 64.70 -12.67
N SER A 281 -71.23 64.46 -11.98
CA SER A 281 -70.38 65.53 -11.45
C SER A 281 -69.70 66.35 -12.55
N ASN A 282 -69.03 67.44 -12.15
CA ASN A 282 -68.00 68.03 -13.02
C ASN A 282 -66.88 67.00 -13.25
N GLU A 283 -66.24 67.09 -14.40
CA GLU A 283 -65.08 66.26 -14.72
C GLU A 283 -63.91 66.62 -13.80
N ALA A 284 -63.29 65.59 -13.22
CA ALA A 284 -62.12 65.69 -12.37
C ALA A 284 -60.94 64.98 -13.03
N THR A 285 -59.73 65.47 -12.77
CA THR A 285 -58.49 64.89 -13.29
C THR A 285 -57.75 64.18 -12.17
N VAL A 286 -57.35 62.94 -12.43
CA VAL A 286 -56.40 62.21 -11.62
C VAL A 286 -55.02 62.35 -12.26
N ILE A 287 -54.03 62.70 -11.44
CA ILE A 287 -52.61 62.70 -11.81
C ILE A 287 -51.99 61.47 -11.17
N VAL A 288 -51.31 60.65 -11.95
CA VAL A 288 -50.50 59.54 -11.48
C VAL A 288 -49.04 59.96 -11.58
N ASN A 289 -48.38 60.02 -10.43
CA ASN A 289 -46.96 60.30 -10.32
C ASN A 289 -46.20 58.98 -10.51
N ASN A 290 -45.47 58.88 -11.63
CA ASN A 290 -44.64 57.73 -11.96
C ASN A 290 -43.16 57.97 -11.60
N SER A 291 -42.80 59.09 -10.97
CA SER A 291 -41.40 59.43 -10.65
C SER A 291 -40.71 58.47 -9.69
N ASN A 292 -41.48 57.69 -8.92
CA ASN A 292 -41.00 56.71 -7.94
C ASN A 292 -41.36 55.27 -8.35
N ALA A 293 -41.82 55.09 -9.58
CA ALA A 293 -42.26 53.80 -10.04
C ALA A 293 -41.04 52.95 -10.40
N ASP A 294 -40.95 51.82 -9.71
CA ASP A 294 -39.88 50.84 -9.78
C ASP A 294 -40.18 49.80 -10.87
N ARG A 295 -39.17 49.44 -11.67
CA ARG A 295 -39.25 48.30 -12.58
C ARG A 295 -38.86 47.05 -11.82
N THR A 296 -39.69 46.02 -11.93
CA THR A 296 -39.33 44.74 -11.35
C THR A 296 -38.12 44.15 -12.09
N PRO A 297 -37.08 43.64 -11.39
CA PRO A 297 -35.97 42.96 -12.03
C PRO A 297 -36.44 41.76 -12.86
N VAL A 298 -35.79 41.56 -14.00
CA VAL A 298 -36.04 40.43 -14.91
C VAL A 298 -34.88 39.45 -14.81
N THR A 299 -35.22 38.16 -14.91
CA THR A 299 -34.27 37.05 -14.83
C THR A 299 -34.86 35.92 -15.67
N GLU A 300 -34.04 34.94 -16.04
CA GLU A 300 -34.45 33.77 -16.81
C GLU A 300 -34.09 32.47 -16.08
N ASP A 301 -34.62 31.34 -16.57
CA ASP A 301 -34.16 30.03 -16.09
C ASP A 301 -32.72 29.78 -16.53
N VAL A 302 -31.96 29.15 -15.65
CA VAL A 302 -30.52 28.98 -15.77
C VAL A 302 -30.20 27.51 -15.92
N HIS A 303 -29.19 27.20 -16.74
CA HIS A 303 -28.60 25.88 -16.84
C HIS A 303 -27.10 25.97 -16.60
N VAL A 304 -26.59 25.15 -15.68
CA VAL A 304 -25.16 25.02 -15.40
C VAL A 304 -24.76 23.56 -15.49
N VAL A 305 -23.54 23.33 -15.99
CA VAL A 305 -22.94 22.00 -16.06
C VAL A 305 -21.65 22.02 -15.25
N THR A 306 -21.50 21.03 -14.38
CA THR A 306 -20.26 20.71 -13.68
C THR A 306 -19.91 19.25 -13.90
N ASN A 307 -18.73 18.82 -13.48
CA ASN A 307 -18.41 17.41 -13.40
C ASN A 307 -18.79 16.86 -12.03
N GLU A 308 -18.93 15.54 -11.95
CA GLU A 308 -18.94 14.78 -10.72
C GLU A 308 -17.72 15.13 -9.86
N ASP A 309 -17.94 15.13 -8.54
CA ASP A 309 -17.01 15.58 -7.48
C ASP A 309 -16.48 17.01 -7.60
N GLN A 310 -16.88 17.72 -8.66
CA GLN A 310 -16.48 19.08 -8.92
C GLN A 310 -17.53 20.06 -8.42
N ARG A 311 -17.12 20.92 -7.49
CA ARG A 311 -17.95 22.03 -7.01
C ARG A 311 -18.12 23.08 -8.09
N TYR A 312 -19.31 23.65 -8.14
CA TYR A 312 -19.65 24.75 -9.02
C TYR A 312 -19.72 26.07 -8.24
N VAL A 313 -18.87 27.04 -8.60
CA VAL A 313 -18.89 28.40 -8.03
C VAL A 313 -19.76 29.29 -8.90
N PHE A 314 -20.89 29.74 -8.36
CA PHE A 314 -21.82 30.59 -9.10
C PHE A 314 -21.25 31.97 -9.37
N LYS A 315 -21.48 32.46 -10.59
CA LYS A 315 -21.21 33.84 -11.01
C LYS A 315 -22.51 34.62 -11.10
N TRP A 316 -22.43 35.94 -10.96
CA TRP A 316 -23.62 36.79 -11.11
C TRP A 316 -24.28 36.65 -12.49
N SER A 317 -23.47 36.46 -13.52
CA SER A 317 -23.93 36.20 -14.89
C SER A 317 -24.78 34.95 -15.03
N ASP A 318 -24.58 33.96 -14.16
CA ASP A 318 -25.28 32.68 -14.26
C ASP A 318 -26.78 32.89 -14.03
N PHE A 319 -27.17 33.86 -13.21
CA PHE A 319 -28.57 34.15 -12.91
C PHE A 319 -29.30 34.91 -14.03
N GLY A 320 -28.61 35.39 -15.07
CA GLY A 320 -29.25 36.09 -16.19
C GLY A 320 -29.98 37.37 -15.77
N VAL A 321 -29.52 38.05 -14.72
CA VAL A 321 -30.22 39.19 -14.12
C VAL A 321 -30.09 40.44 -14.98
N THR A 322 -31.22 41.03 -15.33
CA THR A 322 -31.32 42.36 -15.94
C THR A 322 -32.29 43.22 -15.15
N ASP A 323 -31.81 44.39 -14.74
CA ASP A 323 -32.66 45.42 -14.18
C ASP A 323 -32.32 46.79 -14.74
N VAL A 324 -33.34 47.56 -15.09
CA VAL A 324 -33.19 48.76 -15.90
C VAL A 324 -33.23 50.05 -15.09
N ASP A 325 -33.41 50.03 -13.78
CA ASP A 325 -33.39 51.25 -12.96
C ASP A 325 -32.56 51.11 -11.66
N THR A 326 -32.13 49.90 -11.30
CA THR A 326 -31.21 49.62 -10.19
C THR A 326 -29.83 49.16 -10.66
N LEU A 327 -28.79 49.60 -9.93
CA LEU A 327 -27.42 49.16 -10.18
C LEU A 327 -27.19 47.73 -9.67
N PRO A 328 -26.37 46.90 -10.35
CA PRO A 328 -26.08 45.53 -9.94
C PRO A 328 -25.62 45.38 -8.48
N SER A 329 -24.84 46.34 -7.97
CA SER A 329 -24.33 46.32 -6.59
C SER A 329 -25.42 46.40 -5.50
N SER A 330 -26.63 46.81 -5.88
CA SER A 330 -27.79 46.89 -4.98
C SER A 330 -28.74 45.71 -5.16
N LEU A 331 -28.47 44.79 -6.10
CA LEU A 331 -29.29 43.62 -6.35
C LEU A 331 -28.89 42.45 -5.45
N SER A 332 -29.84 41.57 -5.20
CA SER A 332 -29.66 40.33 -4.45
C SER A 332 -30.45 39.18 -5.07
N VAL A 333 -29.98 37.95 -4.84
CA VAL A 333 -30.68 36.71 -5.18
C VAL A 333 -31.30 36.13 -3.92
N ILE A 334 -32.61 35.92 -3.93
CA ILE A 334 -33.36 35.28 -2.85
C ILE A 334 -33.61 33.82 -3.24
N ILE A 335 -33.12 32.89 -2.42
CA ILE A 335 -33.28 31.45 -2.65
C ILE A 335 -34.71 31.01 -2.29
N GLY A 336 -35.47 30.55 -3.29
CA GLY A 336 -36.87 30.13 -3.18
C GLY A 336 -37.05 28.65 -2.80
N SER A 337 -36.15 27.79 -3.25
CA SER A 337 -36.05 26.38 -2.85
C SER A 337 -34.59 25.95 -2.74
N LEU A 338 -34.32 24.79 -2.13
CA LEU A 338 -32.96 24.21 -2.07
C LEU A 338 -32.84 23.09 -3.10
N PRO A 339 -31.63 22.78 -3.57
CA PRO A 339 -31.39 21.63 -4.45
C PRO A 339 -31.98 20.34 -3.88
N ASP A 340 -32.69 19.58 -4.71
CA ASP A 340 -33.20 18.24 -4.34
C ASP A 340 -32.06 17.22 -4.11
N ASN A 341 -30.92 17.45 -4.76
CA ASN A 341 -29.70 16.67 -4.60
C ASN A 341 -28.46 17.58 -4.56
N GLY A 342 -27.37 17.12 -3.94
CA GLY A 342 -26.21 17.95 -3.62
C GLY A 342 -26.50 19.03 -2.56
N ARG A 343 -25.61 20.01 -2.43
CA ARG A 343 -25.64 21.03 -1.36
C ARG A 343 -25.30 22.41 -1.90
N LEU A 344 -26.03 23.43 -1.42
CA LEU A 344 -25.76 24.84 -1.71
C LEU A 344 -25.25 25.55 -0.45
N THR A 345 -24.08 26.17 -0.53
CA THR A 345 -23.43 26.86 0.59
C THR A 345 -23.08 28.30 0.25
N LEU A 346 -23.05 29.15 1.28
CA LEU A 346 -22.58 30.52 1.22
C LEU A 346 -21.38 30.67 2.17
N ASN A 347 -20.18 30.89 1.61
CA ASN A 347 -18.95 31.05 2.39
C ASN A 347 -18.76 29.87 3.39
N GLY A 348 -19.00 28.65 2.89
CA GLY A 348 -18.94 27.40 3.66
C GLY A 348 -20.15 27.10 4.56
N SER A 349 -21.10 28.03 4.74
CA SER A 349 -22.29 27.83 5.58
C SER A 349 -23.51 27.37 4.78
N PHE A 350 -24.31 26.45 5.33
CA PHE A 350 -25.56 26.01 4.70
C PHE A 350 -26.57 27.15 4.53
N ILE A 351 -27.18 27.21 3.36
CA ILE A 351 -28.21 28.18 3.03
C ILE A 351 -29.59 27.66 3.45
N THR A 352 -30.49 28.55 3.86
CA THR A 352 -31.90 28.22 4.13
C THR A 352 -32.83 28.89 3.13
N ILE A 353 -34.03 28.33 2.94
CA ILE A 353 -35.06 28.92 2.07
C ILE A 353 -35.37 30.35 2.54
N GLY A 354 -35.37 31.30 1.60
CA GLY A 354 -35.54 32.73 1.84
C GLY A 354 -34.26 33.48 2.15
N SER A 355 -33.10 32.82 2.13
CA SER A 355 -31.81 33.52 2.28
C SER A 355 -31.59 34.48 1.12
N GLU A 356 -31.22 35.72 1.45
CA GLU A 356 -30.93 36.78 0.50
C GLU A 356 -29.40 36.90 0.36
N ILE A 357 -28.91 36.68 -0.87
CA ILE A 357 -27.49 36.63 -1.21
C ILE A 357 -27.17 37.87 -2.03
N SER A 358 -26.26 38.69 -1.52
CA SER A 358 -25.91 39.95 -2.18
C SER A 358 -25.10 39.73 -3.46
N TYR A 359 -25.21 40.66 -4.41
CA TYR A 359 -24.32 40.73 -5.58
C TYR A 359 -22.84 40.61 -5.21
N GLU A 360 -22.40 41.30 -4.16
CA GLU A 360 -20.99 41.30 -3.73
C GLU A 360 -20.53 39.93 -3.20
N ASP A 361 -21.43 39.15 -2.57
CA ASP A 361 -21.07 37.81 -2.10
C ASP A 361 -20.96 36.80 -3.25
N ILE A 362 -21.85 36.85 -4.23
CA ILE A 362 -21.78 36.01 -5.44
C ILE A 362 -20.53 36.38 -6.25
N LYS A 363 -20.27 37.67 -6.45
CA LYS A 363 -19.07 38.18 -7.12
C LYS A 363 -17.78 37.75 -6.43
N ALA A 364 -17.78 37.64 -5.11
CA ALA A 364 -16.66 37.13 -4.34
C ALA A 364 -16.52 35.59 -4.40
N GLY A 365 -17.36 34.89 -5.19
CA GLY A 365 -17.32 33.44 -5.35
C GLY A 365 -17.81 32.66 -4.13
N LYS A 366 -18.60 33.28 -3.25
CA LYS A 366 -19.01 32.65 -1.99
C LYS A 366 -20.17 31.67 -2.13
N LEU A 367 -20.94 31.74 -3.20
CA LEU A 367 -22.07 30.86 -3.44
C LEU A 367 -21.61 29.63 -4.23
N ILE A 368 -21.65 28.46 -3.59
CA ILE A 368 -21.07 27.23 -4.13
C ILE A 368 -22.11 26.12 -4.08
N PHE A 369 -22.27 25.41 -5.20
CA PHE A 369 -22.94 24.12 -5.25
C PHE A 369 -21.92 22.99 -5.19
N THR A 370 -22.22 21.95 -4.44
CA THR A 370 -21.41 20.74 -4.30
C THR A 370 -22.29 19.54 -4.59
N PRO A 371 -22.02 18.75 -5.64
CA PRO A 371 -22.70 17.47 -5.81
C PRO A 371 -22.42 16.54 -4.62
N VAL A 372 -23.28 15.54 -4.43
CA VAL A 372 -22.94 14.39 -3.59
C VAL A 372 -21.78 13.67 -4.27
N SER A 373 -20.85 13.12 -3.48
CA SER A 373 -19.70 12.38 -4.03
C SER A 373 -20.20 11.23 -4.89
N ASP A 374 -19.52 11.00 -6.01
CA ASP A 374 -19.71 9.81 -6.85
C ASP A 374 -21.18 9.64 -7.28
N GLU A 375 -21.89 10.77 -7.46
CA GLU A 375 -23.21 10.84 -8.09
C GLU A 375 -23.23 11.78 -9.30
N SER A 376 -23.87 11.33 -10.38
CA SER A 376 -23.96 12.05 -11.66
C SER A 376 -25.39 12.19 -12.20
N SER A 377 -25.53 12.92 -13.32
CA SER A 377 -26.84 13.07 -13.97
C SER A 377 -27.23 11.78 -14.69
N THR A 378 -28.43 11.27 -14.39
CA THR A 378 -28.98 10.02 -14.96
C THR A 378 -29.17 9.97 -16.50
N ASN A 379 -28.82 11.01 -17.27
CA ASN A 379 -29.10 11.08 -18.72
C ASN A 379 -28.11 11.98 -19.51
N THR A 380 -27.54 11.44 -20.59
CA THR A 380 -26.61 12.12 -21.51
C THR A 380 -27.23 13.28 -22.31
N THR A 381 -28.56 13.36 -22.38
CA THR A 381 -29.24 14.41 -23.17
C THR A 381 -29.38 15.74 -22.44
N SER A 382 -29.31 15.78 -21.11
CA SER A 382 -29.35 17.02 -20.32
C SER A 382 -28.00 17.73 -20.29
N GLN A 383 -26.90 16.96 -20.18
CA GLN A 383 -25.48 17.39 -20.13
C GLN A 383 -25.00 18.33 -21.27
N SER A 384 -25.84 18.57 -22.28
CA SER A 384 -25.53 19.41 -23.45
C SER A 384 -26.24 20.77 -23.47
N GLY A 385 -26.98 21.13 -22.41
CA GLY A 385 -27.73 22.39 -22.33
C GLY A 385 -28.94 22.48 -23.27
N ASN A 386 -29.32 21.36 -23.88
CA ASN A 386 -30.46 21.28 -24.81
C ASN A 386 -31.81 21.21 -24.08
N VAL A 387 -31.82 20.95 -22.77
CA VAL A 387 -33.02 20.87 -21.94
C VAL A 387 -32.92 21.95 -20.86
N MET A 388 -33.50 23.12 -21.13
CA MET A 388 -33.67 24.20 -20.15
C MET A 388 -35.11 24.23 -19.68
N GLY A 389 -35.33 24.34 -18.36
CA GLY A 389 -36.67 24.48 -17.80
C GLY A 389 -37.51 23.21 -17.87
N ASP A 390 -37.56 22.50 -16.74
CA ASP A 390 -38.56 21.55 -16.25
C ASP A 390 -39.10 20.38 -17.10
N GLN A 391 -38.51 20.00 -18.24
CA GLN A 391 -38.94 18.77 -18.92
C GLN A 391 -37.90 17.64 -19.05
N GLN A 392 -37.14 17.47 -17.94
CA GLN A 392 -36.64 16.21 -17.30
C GLN A 392 -35.18 15.72 -17.51
N SER A 393 -34.81 14.80 -16.58
CA SER A 393 -33.52 14.24 -16.10
C SER A 393 -32.35 15.22 -15.97
N ASP A 394 -32.46 16.08 -14.96
CA ASP A 394 -31.46 16.95 -14.36
C ASP A 394 -30.89 16.35 -13.05
N TYR A 395 -29.66 16.70 -12.65
CA TYR A 395 -29.06 16.23 -11.38
C TYR A 395 -29.69 16.92 -10.17
N ALA A 396 -29.75 18.25 -10.20
CA ALA A 396 -30.33 19.04 -9.13
C ALA A 396 -30.97 20.32 -9.67
N LYS A 397 -31.96 20.83 -8.94
CA LYS A 397 -32.68 22.06 -9.28
C LYS A 397 -32.99 22.87 -8.04
N PHE A 398 -32.83 24.19 -8.11
CA PHE A 398 -33.34 25.09 -7.09
C PHE A 398 -33.96 26.36 -7.69
N ASP A 399 -34.91 26.94 -6.98
CA ASP A 399 -35.65 28.13 -7.40
C ASP A 399 -35.07 29.38 -6.75
N PHE A 400 -35.13 30.51 -7.45
CA PHE A 400 -34.65 31.79 -6.99
C PHE A 400 -35.53 32.95 -7.48
N LYS A 401 -35.38 34.10 -6.82
CA LYS A 401 -35.91 35.41 -7.23
C LYS A 401 -34.80 36.43 -7.17
N VAL A 402 -34.89 37.46 -7.97
CA VAL A 402 -34.02 38.64 -7.89
C VAL A 402 -34.77 39.75 -7.18
N SER A 403 -34.08 40.45 -6.29
CA SER A 403 -34.59 41.61 -5.56
C SER A 403 -33.66 42.81 -5.77
N ASP A 404 -34.24 43.98 -5.95
CA ASP A 404 -33.56 45.29 -5.92
C ASP A 404 -33.73 46.01 -4.57
N GLY A 405 -34.44 45.38 -3.63
CA GLY A 405 -34.78 45.91 -2.31
C GLY A 405 -36.15 46.63 -2.24
N ILE A 406 -36.82 46.86 -3.37
CA ILE A 406 -38.16 47.45 -3.47
C ILE A 406 -39.16 46.42 -4.02
N SER A 407 -38.81 45.77 -5.12
CA SER A 407 -39.59 44.76 -5.81
C SER A 407 -38.80 43.45 -6.00
N THR A 408 -39.50 42.39 -6.41
CA THR A 408 -38.90 41.07 -6.61
C THR A 408 -39.43 40.44 -7.88
N SER A 409 -38.53 39.83 -8.66
CA SER A 409 -38.88 39.09 -9.87
C SER A 409 -39.88 37.96 -9.60
N ARG A 410 -40.41 37.39 -10.68
CA ARG A 410 -41.04 36.07 -10.61
C ARG A 410 -40.01 35.01 -10.22
N GLU A 411 -40.52 33.86 -9.80
CA GLU A 411 -39.68 32.71 -9.46
C GLU A 411 -39.16 32.07 -10.74
N HIS A 412 -37.85 31.85 -10.78
CA HIS A 412 -37.12 31.17 -11.85
C HIS A 412 -36.28 30.06 -11.24
N SER A 413 -35.77 29.16 -12.07
CA SER A 413 -35.01 28.01 -11.59
C SER A 413 -33.60 27.96 -12.16
N VAL A 414 -32.66 27.51 -11.33
CA VAL A 414 -31.37 27.00 -11.77
C VAL A 414 -31.46 25.48 -11.87
N VAL A 415 -31.17 24.96 -13.04
CA VAL A 415 -31.01 23.53 -13.32
C VAL A 415 -29.51 23.22 -13.39
N ILE A 416 -29.08 22.21 -12.66
CA ILE A 416 -27.69 21.80 -12.54
C ILE A 416 -27.59 20.38 -13.10
N ASP A 417 -26.71 20.21 -14.09
CA ASP A 417 -26.26 18.90 -14.54
C ASP A 417 -24.84 18.63 -14.05
N VAL A 418 -24.65 17.42 -13.55
CA VAL A 418 -23.37 16.85 -13.18
C VAL A 418 -23.00 15.81 -14.24
N SER A 419 -21.93 16.09 -14.99
CA SER A 419 -21.40 15.17 -16.00
C SER A 419 -20.65 14.05 -15.28
N ALA A 420 -21.00 12.81 -15.59
CA ALA A 420 -20.38 11.66 -14.96
C ALA A 420 -18.89 11.59 -15.31
N VAL A 421 -18.07 11.25 -14.32
CA VAL A 421 -16.63 11.07 -14.43
C VAL A 421 -16.33 9.69 -13.87
N ALA A 422 -15.46 8.94 -14.53
CA ALA A 422 -15.16 7.62 -14.01
C ALA A 422 -14.33 7.70 -12.72
N ASP A 423 -14.76 6.99 -11.69
CA ASP A 423 -14.11 6.88 -10.40
C ASP A 423 -13.09 5.75 -10.40
N LYS A 424 -11.96 5.96 -9.74
CA LYS A 424 -10.97 4.88 -9.60
C LYS A 424 -11.60 3.73 -8.79
N PRO A 425 -11.70 2.51 -9.34
CA PRO A 425 -12.20 1.37 -8.58
C PRO A 425 -11.20 0.98 -7.48
N THR A 426 -11.70 0.59 -6.31
CA THR A 426 -10.85 0.05 -5.25
C THR A 426 -10.45 -1.38 -5.60
N VAL A 427 -9.15 -1.64 -5.68
CA VAL A 427 -8.59 -2.98 -5.90
C VAL A 427 -7.86 -3.42 -4.63
N THR A 428 -8.08 -4.66 -4.21
CA THR A 428 -7.34 -5.25 -3.09
C THR A 428 -6.90 -6.65 -3.45
N VAL A 429 -5.61 -6.93 -3.30
CA VAL A 429 -4.97 -8.23 -3.56
C VAL A 429 -4.37 -8.75 -2.26
N THR A 430 -4.90 -9.86 -1.75
CA THR A 430 -4.42 -10.44 -0.49
C THR A 430 -3.94 -11.87 -0.71
N LEU A 431 -2.70 -12.17 -0.31
CA LEU A 431 -2.20 -13.53 -0.18
C LEU A 431 -2.90 -14.26 0.96
N LEU A 432 -3.52 -15.40 0.66
CA LEU A 432 -4.27 -16.22 1.62
C LEU A 432 -3.45 -17.39 2.18
N SER A 433 -2.29 -17.68 1.57
CA SER A 433 -1.37 -18.70 2.06
C SER A 433 0.03 -18.49 1.48
N GLU A 434 1.03 -19.08 2.16
CA GLU A 434 2.35 -19.30 1.58
C GLU A 434 2.25 -20.11 0.27
N GLY A 435 3.20 -19.84 -0.64
CA GLY A 435 3.31 -20.55 -1.91
C GLY A 435 3.57 -22.05 -1.70
N ALA A 436 2.73 -22.90 -2.27
CA ALA A 436 2.87 -24.35 -2.18
C ALA A 436 3.53 -24.90 -3.45
N PHE A 437 4.74 -25.44 -3.34
CA PHE A 437 5.40 -26.09 -4.47
C PHE A 437 4.67 -27.38 -4.88
N VAL A 438 4.31 -27.48 -6.15
CA VAL A 438 3.72 -28.66 -6.77
C VAL A 438 4.65 -29.15 -7.87
N SER A 439 5.20 -30.36 -7.67
CA SER A 439 6.05 -31.02 -8.66
C SER A 439 5.24 -31.40 -9.90
N GLY A 440 5.76 -31.08 -11.09
CA GLY A 440 5.26 -31.61 -12.37
C GLY A 440 5.60 -33.09 -12.59
N THR A 441 6.41 -33.67 -11.70
CA THR A 441 6.72 -35.10 -11.61
C THR A 441 5.77 -35.75 -10.60
N PRO A 442 5.18 -36.94 -10.88
CA PRO A 442 4.40 -37.69 -9.90
C PRO A 442 5.07 -37.80 -8.53
N GLU A 443 4.29 -37.72 -7.46
CA GLU A 443 4.75 -37.65 -6.06
C GLU A 443 5.71 -38.81 -5.69
N HIS A 444 5.48 -39.99 -6.27
CA HIS A 444 6.30 -41.20 -6.07
C HIS A 444 7.64 -41.22 -6.84
N LEU A 445 7.96 -40.14 -7.57
CA LEU A 445 9.22 -39.91 -8.29
C LEU A 445 10.00 -38.69 -7.74
N VAL A 446 9.53 -38.05 -6.66
CA VAL A 446 10.15 -36.85 -6.06
C VAL A 446 11.40 -37.24 -5.27
N GLY A 447 12.54 -36.60 -5.57
CA GLY A 447 13.87 -36.93 -5.04
C GLY A 447 15.00 -36.89 -6.07
N GLY A 448 14.65 -36.70 -7.34
CA GLY A 448 15.55 -36.20 -8.38
C GLY A 448 16.94 -36.85 -8.41
N LYS A 449 17.01 -38.08 -8.94
CA LYS A 449 18.10 -38.56 -9.81
C LYS A 449 17.94 -40.06 -10.06
N ASN A 450 17.33 -40.36 -11.21
CA ASN A 450 17.28 -41.67 -11.85
C ASN A 450 16.56 -42.76 -11.04
N TYR A 451 15.76 -43.60 -11.69
CA TYR A 451 15.39 -44.90 -11.13
C TYR A 451 16.68 -45.77 -11.09
N LEU A 452 17.60 -45.46 -10.16
CA LEU A 452 18.91 -46.11 -9.99
C LEU A 452 18.97 -47.00 -8.75
N GLY A 453 17.85 -47.20 -8.07
CA GLY A 453 17.82 -48.03 -6.88
C GLY A 453 16.42 -48.40 -6.49
N TRP A 454 16.06 -49.64 -6.77
CA TRP A 454 15.00 -50.37 -6.07
C TRP A 454 14.99 -50.12 -4.55
N ASP A 455 16.16 -49.86 -3.96
CA ASP A 455 16.34 -49.54 -2.54
C ASP A 455 15.76 -48.17 -2.13
N ASN A 456 15.60 -47.23 -3.07
CA ASN A 456 15.11 -45.86 -2.83
C ASN A 456 13.59 -45.71 -2.97
N ILE A 457 12.86 -46.76 -3.35
CA ILE A 457 11.39 -46.76 -3.35
C ILE A 457 10.89 -46.46 -1.93
N ASP A 458 9.94 -45.53 -1.82
CA ASP A 458 9.35 -45.06 -0.57
C ASP A 458 8.82 -46.21 0.32
N SER A 459 8.87 -46.02 1.63
CA SER A 459 8.46 -47.02 2.62
C SER A 459 6.97 -47.38 2.59
N SER A 460 6.13 -46.58 1.92
CA SER A 460 4.70 -46.84 1.69
C SER A 460 4.42 -47.97 0.68
N TYR A 461 5.40 -48.33 -0.16
CA TYR A 461 5.27 -49.43 -1.12
C TYR A 461 5.80 -50.75 -0.53
N ASN A 462 5.01 -51.81 -0.67
CA ASN A 462 5.47 -53.15 -0.38
C ASN A 462 6.34 -53.68 -1.54
N LYS A 463 7.66 -53.80 -1.32
CA LYS A 463 8.62 -54.25 -2.33
C LYS A 463 8.61 -55.76 -2.52
N ILE A 464 8.46 -56.22 -3.77
CA ILE A 464 8.42 -57.62 -4.18
C ILE A 464 9.43 -57.82 -5.31
N THR A 465 10.41 -58.70 -5.09
CA THR A 465 11.37 -59.11 -6.13
C THR A 465 11.05 -60.54 -6.53
N LEU A 466 10.71 -60.73 -7.80
CA LEU A 466 10.46 -62.05 -8.39
C LEU A 466 11.80 -62.74 -8.65
N THR A 467 11.77 -64.05 -8.85
CA THR A 467 12.97 -64.85 -9.18
C THR A 467 12.65 -65.60 -10.46
N ASP A 468 13.64 -65.82 -11.34
CA ASP A 468 13.70 -66.58 -12.61
C ASP A 468 12.70 -67.76 -12.89
N GLY A 469 12.01 -68.27 -11.87
CA GLY A 469 10.93 -69.27 -11.99
C GLY A 469 9.53 -68.74 -11.68
N GLN A 470 9.35 -67.43 -11.51
CA GLN A 470 8.12 -66.75 -11.06
C GLN A 470 7.70 -65.60 -12.00
N ASP A 471 8.35 -65.43 -13.15
CA ASP A 471 8.28 -64.31 -14.12
C ASP A 471 6.92 -64.16 -14.86
N ASN A 472 5.87 -64.82 -14.36
CA ASN A 472 4.49 -64.58 -14.79
C ASN A 472 3.54 -64.59 -13.57
N PRO A 473 3.75 -63.70 -12.59
CA PRO A 473 2.87 -63.63 -11.44
C PRO A 473 1.59 -62.88 -11.84
N ASN A 474 0.45 -63.49 -11.54
CA ASN A 474 -0.82 -62.77 -11.53
C ASN A 474 -1.09 -62.34 -10.09
N VAL A 475 -0.78 -61.09 -9.77
CA VAL A 475 -0.97 -60.50 -8.45
C VAL A 475 -2.38 -59.94 -8.38
N ILE A 476 -3.33 -60.79 -8.00
CA ILE A 476 -4.77 -60.47 -7.99
C ILE A 476 -5.21 -60.13 -6.56
N ASN A 477 -5.84 -58.96 -6.37
CA ASN A 477 -6.46 -58.48 -5.12
C ASN A 477 -5.49 -58.03 -4.00
N THR A 478 -4.64 -57.05 -4.28
CA THR A 478 -3.88 -56.35 -3.23
C THR A 478 -4.70 -55.17 -2.68
N ASN A 479 -4.69 -54.98 -1.35
CA ASN A 479 -5.34 -53.84 -0.68
C ASN A 479 -4.31 -52.77 -0.28
N GLN A 480 -3.22 -52.64 -1.05
CA GLN A 480 -2.08 -51.78 -0.74
C GLN A 480 -1.25 -51.52 -2.01
N SER A 481 -0.45 -50.46 -2.00
CA SER A 481 0.54 -50.14 -3.04
C SER A 481 1.71 -51.13 -3.01
N ASN A 482 2.12 -51.66 -4.16
CA ASN A 482 3.24 -52.60 -4.28
C ASN A 482 4.22 -52.12 -5.33
N ALA A 483 5.50 -52.37 -5.08
CA ALA A 483 6.54 -52.27 -6.09
C ALA A 483 6.98 -53.68 -6.44
N ILE A 484 6.84 -54.09 -7.71
CA ILE A 484 7.13 -55.45 -8.18
C ILE A 484 8.18 -55.36 -9.29
N ARG A 485 9.29 -56.09 -9.14
CA ARG A 485 10.31 -56.24 -10.18
C ARG A 485 10.56 -57.70 -10.52
N GLY A 486 10.83 -57.98 -11.80
CA GLY A 486 11.42 -59.24 -12.23
C GLY A 486 12.89 -59.38 -11.84
N MET A 487 13.47 -60.52 -12.19
CA MET A 487 14.92 -60.79 -12.09
C MET A 487 15.34 -61.72 -13.26
N GLY A 488 14.52 -61.74 -14.32
CA GLY A 488 14.54 -62.72 -15.41
C GLY A 488 14.53 -62.01 -16.76
N LEU A 489 14.44 -62.80 -17.83
CA LEU A 489 14.52 -62.27 -19.20
C LEU A 489 13.21 -61.63 -19.68
N ASN A 490 12.07 -62.34 -19.54
CA ASN A 490 10.78 -61.83 -20.01
C ASN A 490 9.78 -61.99 -18.87
N ASP A 491 9.31 -60.87 -18.36
CA ASP A 491 8.44 -60.76 -17.22
C ASP A 491 7.02 -60.38 -17.66
N SER A 492 6.04 -61.14 -17.19
CA SER A 492 4.61 -60.91 -17.44
C SER A 492 3.92 -60.60 -16.12
N ILE A 493 4.04 -59.35 -15.65
CA ILE A 493 3.53 -58.90 -14.36
C ILE A 493 2.14 -58.28 -14.54
N GLN A 494 1.13 -58.87 -13.90
CA GLN A 494 -0.24 -58.39 -13.99
C GLN A 494 -0.83 -58.15 -12.59
N THR A 495 -1.25 -56.91 -12.33
CA THR A 495 -2.08 -56.52 -11.18
C THR A 495 -3.51 -56.28 -11.64
N ASN A 496 -4.46 -56.98 -11.02
CA ASN A 496 -5.88 -56.95 -11.41
C ASN A 496 -6.76 -56.59 -10.20
N ASN A 497 -7.76 -55.72 -10.41
CA ASN A 497 -8.76 -55.28 -9.41
C ASN A 497 -8.16 -54.61 -8.15
N THR A 498 -7.07 -53.88 -8.31
CA THR A 498 -6.52 -52.97 -7.30
C THR A 498 -7.08 -51.56 -7.53
N THR A 499 -7.18 -50.73 -6.49
CA THR A 499 -7.47 -49.27 -6.59
C THR A 499 -6.30 -48.45 -6.04
N TYR A 500 -5.14 -49.06 -5.88
CA TYR A 500 -3.94 -48.51 -5.27
C TYR A 500 -2.84 -48.39 -6.31
N ASP A 501 -2.01 -47.38 -6.20
CA ASP A 501 -0.87 -47.14 -7.10
C ASP A 501 0.15 -48.29 -7.04
N GLN A 502 0.55 -48.82 -8.20
CA GLN A 502 1.55 -49.88 -8.35
C GLN A 502 2.79 -49.35 -9.06
N ILE A 503 3.94 -49.95 -8.76
CA ILE A 503 5.19 -49.77 -9.51
C ILE A 503 5.55 -51.14 -10.09
N LEU A 504 5.57 -51.27 -11.41
CA LEU A 504 5.90 -52.52 -12.11
C LEU A 504 7.17 -52.31 -12.94
N ALA A 505 8.18 -53.13 -12.69
CA ALA A 505 9.44 -53.13 -13.44
C ALA A 505 9.72 -54.51 -14.05
N GLY A 506 10.19 -54.52 -15.29
CA GLY A 506 10.61 -55.69 -16.05
C GLY A 506 11.65 -56.54 -15.34
N ASP A 507 12.91 -56.07 -15.27
CA ASP A 507 14.04 -56.80 -14.67
C ASP A 507 14.53 -56.11 -13.37
N ASP A 508 15.82 -55.80 -13.21
CA ASP A 508 16.45 -55.45 -11.94
C ASP A 508 16.05 -54.07 -11.37
N ALA A 509 15.18 -53.34 -12.09
CA ALA A 509 14.72 -52.00 -11.82
C ALA A 509 15.85 -50.96 -11.85
N ILE A 510 16.91 -51.24 -12.61
CA ILE A 510 18.02 -50.33 -12.88
C ILE A 510 17.98 -49.96 -14.37
N LEU A 511 17.48 -48.75 -14.62
CA LEU A 511 17.39 -48.18 -15.97
C LEU A 511 18.75 -48.22 -16.69
N GLY A 512 18.82 -48.99 -17.78
CA GLY A 512 20.00 -49.10 -18.63
C GLY A 512 21.11 -50.04 -18.12
N ASN A 513 20.92 -50.78 -17.02
CA ASN A 513 21.86 -51.82 -16.60
C ASN A 513 21.70 -53.08 -17.44
N SER A 514 22.29 -53.10 -18.64
CA SER A 514 22.59 -54.38 -19.27
C SER A 514 23.73 -55.03 -18.48
N ASP A 515 23.48 -56.14 -17.80
CA ASP A 515 24.58 -57.04 -17.41
C ASP A 515 25.39 -57.54 -18.64
N GLY A 516 24.92 -57.21 -19.86
CA GLY A 516 25.53 -57.52 -21.14
C GLY A 516 25.43 -58.99 -21.50
N THR A 517 24.66 -59.79 -20.75
CA THR A 517 24.51 -61.23 -20.95
C THR A 517 23.20 -61.61 -21.65
N ASN A 518 22.21 -60.72 -21.65
CA ASN A 518 20.84 -60.98 -22.14
C ASN A 518 20.63 -60.64 -23.63
N ILE A 519 21.40 -61.29 -24.52
CA ILE A 519 21.40 -60.99 -25.97
C ILE A 519 20.25 -61.64 -26.77
N GLN A 520 19.25 -62.26 -26.11
CA GLN A 520 18.07 -62.83 -26.78
C GLN A 520 16.85 -62.87 -25.83
N TRP A 521 15.75 -62.23 -26.24
CA TRP A 521 14.39 -62.26 -25.65
C TRP A 521 14.26 -61.51 -24.31
N VAL A 522 14.06 -60.20 -24.35
CA VAL A 522 13.88 -59.33 -23.17
C VAL A 522 12.56 -58.54 -23.23
N ASN A 523 11.47 -59.14 -23.70
CA ASN A 523 10.21 -58.40 -23.89
C ASN A 523 9.27 -58.63 -22.71
N ASP A 524 8.93 -57.55 -22.03
CA ASP A 524 8.09 -57.56 -20.84
C ASP A 524 6.65 -57.19 -21.14
N SER A 525 5.73 -57.68 -20.31
CA SER A 525 4.31 -57.38 -20.36
C SER A 525 3.82 -56.97 -18.99
N LEU A 526 3.68 -55.67 -18.78
CA LEU A 526 3.33 -55.06 -17.49
C LEU A 526 1.88 -54.56 -17.53
N THR A 527 1.09 -54.83 -16.49
CA THR A 527 -0.31 -54.40 -16.42
C THR A 527 -0.67 -53.93 -15.01
N GLY A 528 -0.95 -52.62 -14.85
CA GLY A 528 -1.16 -51.93 -13.56
C GLY A 528 -2.54 -52.12 -12.93
N GLY A 529 -3.61 -52.02 -13.72
CA GLY A 529 -4.98 -52.23 -13.23
C GLY A 529 -5.72 -50.91 -13.00
N SER A 530 -6.07 -50.58 -11.75
CA SER A 530 -6.66 -49.27 -11.43
C SER A 530 -5.84 -48.58 -10.33
N GLY A 531 -5.68 -47.26 -10.44
CA GLY A 531 -4.71 -46.49 -9.65
C GLY A 531 -3.83 -45.64 -10.58
N ASN A 532 -2.94 -44.83 -10.02
CA ASN A 532 -1.94 -44.10 -10.82
C ASN A 532 -0.65 -44.91 -10.84
N ASP A 533 -0.51 -45.82 -11.81
CA ASP A 533 0.55 -46.82 -11.85
C ASP A 533 1.81 -46.31 -12.56
N ILE A 534 2.97 -46.83 -12.17
CA ILE A 534 4.28 -46.57 -12.80
C ILE A 534 4.77 -47.86 -13.45
N LEU A 535 5.03 -47.83 -14.76
CA LEU A 535 5.43 -49.00 -15.55
C LEU A 535 6.81 -48.78 -16.19
N ILE A 536 7.72 -49.74 -16.01
CA ILE A 536 9.13 -49.65 -16.43
C ILE A 536 9.50 -50.93 -17.19
N GLY A 537 9.51 -50.86 -18.53
CA GLY A 537 9.83 -52.00 -19.41
C GLY A 537 11.32 -52.30 -19.54
N GLU A 538 12.18 -51.28 -19.40
CA GLU A 538 13.64 -51.40 -19.57
C GLU A 538 14.06 -51.76 -21.01
N GLN A 539 14.79 -52.87 -21.22
CA GLN A 539 15.30 -53.23 -22.56
C GLN A 539 14.35 -54.22 -23.23
N GLY A 540 13.75 -53.88 -24.36
CA GLY A 540 12.90 -54.84 -25.05
C GLY A 540 11.96 -54.20 -26.05
N ASP A 541 11.14 -55.02 -26.71
CA ASP A 541 9.89 -54.52 -27.27
C ASP A 541 8.78 -54.85 -26.26
N ASP A 542 8.49 -53.91 -25.36
CA ASP A 542 7.63 -54.17 -24.20
C ASP A 542 6.16 -53.85 -24.45
N ALA A 543 5.28 -54.40 -23.61
CA ALA A 543 3.85 -54.10 -23.61
C ALA A 543 3.43 -53.55 -22.24
N LEU A 544 3.23 -52.24 -22.17
CA LEU A 544 2.86 -51.53 -20.94
C LEU A 544 1.37 -51.19 -20.96
N ARG A 545 0.64 -51.61 -19.93
CA ARG A 545 -0.81 -51.40 -19.81
C ARG A 545 -1.13 -50.76 -18.46
N GLY A 546 -1.45 -49.47 -18.44
CA GLY A 546 -1.81 -48.78 -17.20
C GLY A 546 -3.15 -49.27 -16.67
N GLY A 547 -4.24 -48.72 -17.22
CA GLY A 547 -5.59 -49.21 -17.02
C GLY A 547 -6.54 -48.06 -16.71
N ASP A 548 -7.16 -48.06 -15.53
CA ASP A 548 -8.03 -46.97 -15.04
C ASP A 548 -7.25 -46.07 -14.06
N GLY A 549 -6.90 -44.85 -14.47
CA GLY A 549 -6.18 -43.90 -13.64
C GLY A 549 -5.34 -42.94 -14.48
N VAL A 550 -4.33 -42.32 -13.88
CA VAL A 550 -3.30 -41.53 -14.59
C VAL A 550 -1.98 -42.27 -14.51
N ASP A 551 -1.70 -43.06 -15.53
CA ASP A 551 -0.58 -44.00 -15.54
C ASP A 551 0.66 -43.42 -16.22
N THR A 552 1.84 -43.78 -15.71
CA THR A 552 3.14 -43.25 -16.14
C THR A 552 4.07 -44.36 -16.63
N ALA A 553 4.53 -44.29 -17.88
CA ALA A 553 5.63 -45.13 -18.37
C ALA A 553 6.98 -44.41 -18.23
N VAL A 554 8.03 -45.11 -17.80
CA VAL A 554 9.34 -44.51 -17.47
C VAL A 554 10.45 -44.97 -18.42
N TYR A 555 11.25 -44.00 -18.87
CA TYR A 555 12.30 -44.15 -19.88
C TYR A 555 13.62 -43.55 -19.39
N ALA A 556 14.75 -44.17 -19.73
CA ALA A 556 16.05 -43.82 -19.18
C ALA A 556 16.69 -42.52 -19.74
N LYS A 557 16.37 -42.12 -20.98
CA LYS A 557 17.01 -40.98 -21.69
C LYS A 557 16.08 -39.77 -21.80
N ASN A 558 16.51 -38.71 -22.48
CA ASN A 558 15.70 -37.51 -22.70
C ASN A 558 14.57 -37.78 -23.73
N PHE A 559 13.44 -37.08 -23.63
CA PHE A 559 12.30 -37.18 -24.56
C PHE A 559 12.74 -37.07 -26.04
N SER A 560 13.69 -36.18 -26.32
CA SER A 560 14.22 -35.96 -27.68
C SER A 560 14.94 -37.17 -28.29
N GLU A 561 15.36 -38.15 -27.49
CA GLU A 561 16.06 -39.36 -27.93
C GLU A 561 15.10 -40.49 -28.33
N TYR A 562 13.79 -40.29 -28.13
CA TYR A 562 12.75 -41.25 -28.52
C TYR A 562 11.88 -40.72 -29.67
N GLU A 563 11.32 -41.64 -30.44
CA GLU A 563 10.28 -41.42 -31.45
C GLU A 563 8.95 -41.89 -30.86
N ILE A 564 8.01 -40.97 -30.67
CA ILE A 564 6.67 -41.27 -30.15
C ILE A 564 5.70 -41.41 -31.32
N GLY A 565 5.04 -42.55 -31.41
CA GLY A 565 4.06 -42.87 -32.44
C GLY A 565 2.76 -42.07 -32.29
N SER A 566 1.97 -42.04 -33.36
CA SER A 566 0.64 -41.41 -33.34
C SER A 566 -0.31 -42.10 -32.36
N ILE A 567 -1.01 -41.32 -31.54
CA ILE A 567 -1.99 -41.86 -30.60
C ILE A 567 -3.25 -42.31 -31.33
N SER A 568 -3.68 -43.53 -31.03
CA SER A 568 -4.94 -44.11 -31.49
C SER A 568 -5.79 -44.49 -30.29
N TYR A 569 -7.08 -44.17 -30.35
CA TYR A 569 -8.03 -44.54 -29.31
C TYR A 569 -8.81 -45.78 -29.75
N ASP A 570 -8.94 -46.76 -28.87
CA ASP A 570 -9.81 -47.90 -29.14
C ASP A 570 -11.30 -47.56 -28.91
N GLY A 571 -12.19 -48.55 -29.10
CA GLY A 571 -13.64 -48.36 -28.94
C GLY A 571 -14.11 -48.01 -27.52
N GLY A 572 -13.22 -48.01 -26.52
CA GLY A 572 -13.47 -47.61 -25.13
C GLY A 572 -12.85 -46.26 -24.75
N GLY A 573 -12.13 -45.59 -25.65
CA GLY A 573 -11.47 -44.31 -25.38
C GLY A 573 -10.06 -44.43 -24.79
N VAL A 574 -9.47 -45.62 -24.81
CA VAL A 574 -8.13 -45.89 -24.25
C VAL A 574 -7.05 -45.45 -25.24
N PRO A 575 -6.05 -44.63 -24.83
CA PRO A 575 -4.94 -44.24 -25.69
C PRO A 575 -3.99 -45.42 -25.96
N ASN A 576 -3.61 -45.59 -27.23
CA ASN A 576 -2.66 -46.61 -27.67
C ASN A 576 -1.65 -46.01 -28.64
N PHE A 577 -0.36 -46.16 -28.33
CA PHE A 577 0.74 -45.62 -29.13
C PHE A 577 2.03 -46.41 -28.89
N GLN A 578 3.08 -46.02 -29.61
CA GLN A 578 4.39 -46.66 -29.54
C GLN A 578 5.44 -45.66 -29.07
N VAL A 579 6.41 -46.12 -28.29
CA VAL A 579 7.61 -45.35 -27.94
C VAL A 579 8.81 -46.12 -28.45
N LYS A 580 9.73 -45.46 -29.15
CA LYS A 580 10.87 -46.12 -29.78
C LYS A 580 12.18 -45.36 -29.56
N ASP A 581 13.21 -46.04 -29.08
CA ASP A 581 14.55 -45.46 -28.95
C ASP A 581 15.17 -45.18 -30.35
N LYS A 582 15.68 -43.97 -30.58
CA LYS A 582 16.33 -43.58 -31.85
C LYS A 582 17.71 -44.21 -32.05
N LEU A 583 18.36 -44.73 -31.00
CA LEU A 583 19.73 -45.24 -31.01
C LEU A 583 19.89 -46.72 -31.41
N VAL A 584 18.85 -47.39 -31.89
CA VAL A 584 18.96 -48.77 -32.38
C VAL A 584 19.87 -48.84 -33.62
N THR A 585 21.08 -49.38 -33.47
CA THR A 585 22.02 -49.61 -34.58
C THR A 585 22.00 -51.07 -35.04
N VAL A 586 22.30 -51.31 -36.32
CA VAL A 586 22.30 -52.66 -36.94
C VAL A 586 23.34 -53.61 -36.32
N ASP A 587 24.34 -53.06 -35.62
CA ASP A 587 25.45 -53.81 -35.02
C ASP A 587 25.19 -54.18 -33.54
N ASN A 588 24.18 -53.58 -32.90
CA ASN A 588 23.68 -53.98 -31.58
C ASN A 588 22.17 -53.70 -31.46
N PRO A 589 21.30 -54.61 -31.92
CA PRO A 589 19.84 -54.45 -31.85
C PRO A 589 19.29 -54.46 -30.42
N TYR A 590 20.13 -54.71 -29.40
CA TYR A 590 19.76 -54.82 -27.98
C TYR A 590 20.54 -53.80 -27.12
N ALA A 591 20.94 -52.67 -27.69
CA ALA A 591 21.67 -51.60 -26.99
C ALA A 591 20.77 -50.54 -26.32
N GLY A 592 19.45 -50.77 -26.24
CA GLY A 592 18.46 -49.78 -25.81
C GLY A 592 17.04 -50.36 -25.70
N GLU A 593 16.07 -49.50 -25.38
CA GLU A 593 14.68 -49.81 -24.97
C GLU A 593 13.72 -50.15 -26.16
N GLY A 594 14.24 -50.79 -27.22
CA GLY A 594 13.46 -51.28 -28.39
C GLY A 594 12.26 -50.42 -28.86
N THR A 595 11.12 -51.06 -29.13
CA THR A 595 9.84 -50.45 -29.54
C THR A 595 8.68 -50.91 -28.65
N ASP A 596 8.33 -50.08 -27.67
CA ASP A 596 7.28 -50.40 -26.70
C ASP A 596 5.88 -50.12 -27.24
N GLN A 597 4.93 -50.92 -26.80
CA GLN A 597 3.49 -50.75 -27.02
C GLN A 597 2.83 -50.30 -25.73
N LEU A 598 2.25 -49.11 -25.74
CA LEU A 598 1.59 -48.51 -24.57
C LEU A 598 0.08 -48.53 -24.77
N TYR A 599 -0.64 -48.91 -23.72
CA TYR A 599 -2.10 -48.98 -23.65
C TYR A 599 -2.57 -48.33 -22.35
N SER A 600 -3.52 -47.38 -22.41
CA SER A 600 -3.95 -46.63 -21.21
C SER A 600 -2.76 -46.02 -20.47
N ILE A 601 -1.92 -45.26 -21.17
CA ILE A 601 -0.82 -44.51 -20.55
C ILE A 601 -1.01 -43.04 -20.90
N GLU A 602 -1.12 -42.21 -19.86
CA GLU A 602 -1.38 -40.77 -20.00
C GLU A 602 -0.11 -39.93 -19.83
N ARG A 603 0.89 -40.45 -19.12
CA ARG A 603 2.17 -39.79 -18.84
C ARG A 603 3.38 -40.61 -19.29
N LEU A 604 4.41 -39.91 -19.75
CA LEU A 604 5.73 -40.46 -20.06
C LEU A 604 6.79 -39.73 -19.23
N GLN A 605 7.53 -40.46 -18.42
CA GLN A 605 8.66 -39.95 -17.65
C GLN A 605 9.98 -40.21 -18.39
N PHE A 606 10.72 -39.16 -18.68
CA PHE A 606 12.06 -39.20 -19.26
C PHE A 606 13.09 -38.58 -18.32
N ALA A 607 14.39 -38.67 -18.66
CA ALA A 607 15.46 -38.05 -17.89
C ALA A 607 15.37 -36.52 -17.84
N ASP A 608 14.74 -35.89 -18.84
CA ASP A 608 14.53 -34.44 -18.91
C ASP A 608 13.18 -33.98 -18.35
N GLY A 609 12.25 -34.88 -17.98
CA GLY A 609 11.01 -34.54 -17.28
C GLY A 609 9.82 -35.45 -17.62
N THR A 610 8.66 -35.17 -17.00
CA THR A 610 7.39 -35.85 -17.29
C THR A 610 6.65 -35.14 -18.42
N TYR A 611 6.03 -35.90 -19.30
CA TYR A 611 5.25 -35.40 -20.43
C TYR A 611 3.85 -36.02 -20.39
N TYR A 612 2.81 -35.23 -20.62
CA TYR A 612 1.44 -35.70 -20.82
C TYR A 612 0.97 -35.38 -22.24
N PHE A 613 0.00 -36.12 -22.76
CA PHE A 613 -0.56 -35.85 -24.07
C PHE A 613 -1.73 -34.85 -24.00
N ASP A 614 -1.58 -33.68 -24.61
CA ASP A 614 -2.66 -32.70 -24.76
C ASP A 614 -3.51 -33.06 -25.99
N ALA A 615 -4.65 -33.71 -25.75
CA ALA A 615 -5.56 -34.14 -26.81
C ALA A 615 -6.16 -32.97 -27.62
N SER A 616 -6.20 -31.75 -27.07
CA SER A 616 -6.70 -30.56 -27.77
C SER A 616 -5.71 -30.05 -28.81
N LYS A 617 -4.41 -30.19 -28.54
CA LYS A 617 -3.31 -29.78 -29.42
C LYS A 617 -2.80 -30.93 -30.29
N GLY A 618 -3.03 -32.18 -29.89
CA GLY A 618 -2.51 -33.37 -30.55
C GLY A 618 -1.01 -33.57 -30.37
N GLU A 619 -0.43 -33.03 -29.29
CA GLU A 619 1.01 -33.02 -29.02
C GLU A 619 1.32 -33.44 -27.56
N TRP A 620 2.55 -33.93 -27.34
CA TRP A 620 3.07 -34.21 -26.00
C TRP A 620 3.63 -32.92 -25.38
N VAL A 621 3.12 -32.56 -24.21
CA VAL A 621 3.47 -31.35 -23.48
C VAL A 621 4.23 -31.76 -22.21
N LYS A 622 5.36 -31.11 -21.96
CA LYS A 622 6.13 -31.31 -20.74
C LYS A 622 5.35 -30.76 -19.55
N GLU A 623 5.13 -31.57 -18.53
CA GLU A 623 4.48 -31.16 -17.28
C GLU A 623 5.45 -30.25 -16.52
N GLN A 624 5.01 -29.02 -16.23
CA GLN A 624 5.83 -28.03 -15.52
C GLN A 624 5.56 -28.13 -14.02
N SER A 625 6.62 -28.14 -13.22
CA SER A 625 6.49 -27.85 -11.79
C SER A 625 6.12 -26.38 -11.61
N TYR A 626 5.31 -26.11 -10.60
CA TYR A 626 4.84 -24.76 -10.31
C TYR A 626 4.73 -24.54 -8.81
N THR A 627 4.77 -23.28 -8.39
CA THR A 627 4.40 -22.86 -7.04
C THR A 627 3.00 -22.25 -7.10
N GLU A 628 2.09 -22.76 -6.27
CA GLU A 628 0.70 -22.31 -6.21
C GLU A 628 0.51 -21.29 -5.09
N TYR A 629 0.06 -20.10 -5.44
CA TYR A 629 -0.35 -19.05 -4.50
C TYR A 629 -1.87 -18.94 -4.50
N LYS A 630 -2.46 -18.79 -3.33
CA LYS A 630 -3.90 -18.49 -3.19
C LYS A 630 -4.05 -17.02 -2.89
N VAL A 631 -4.84 -16.33 -3.71
CA VAL A 631 -5.09 -14.90 -3.55
C VAL A 631 -6.59 -14.64 -3.50
N ALA A 632 -6.98 -13.70 -2.63
CA ALA A 632 -8.25 -13.00 -2.74
C ALA A 632 -8.00 -11.74 -3.56
N ILE A 633 -8.87 -11.47 -4.52
CA ILE A 633 -8.81 -10.23 -5.30
C ILE A 633 -10.21 -9.63 -5.30
N THR A 634 -10.33 -8.46 -4.69
CA THR A 634 -11.56 -7.68 -4.61
C THR A 634 -11.43 -6.49 -5.52
N VAL A 635 -12.46 -6.24 -6.34
CA VAL A 635 -12.57 -5.07 -7.21
C VAL A 635 -13.93 -4.44 -6.96
N GLU A 636 -13.96 -3.28 -6.30
CA GLU A 636 -15.19 -2.57 -5.95
C GLU A 636 -15.23 -1.23 -6.68
N LEU A 637 -16.40 -0.89 -7.23
CA LEU A 637 -16.65 0.44 -7.76
C LEU A 637 -16.86 1.39 -6.58
N THR A 638 -16.34 2.60 -6.73
CA THR A 638 -16.55 3.70 -5.77
C THR A 638 -17.94 4.34 -6.00
N ASP A 639 -18.40 4.35 -7.25
CA ASP A 639 -19.72 4.80 -7.71
C ASP A 639 -20.89 4.44 -6.78
N THR A 640 -21.65 5.46 -6.40
CA THR A 640 -22.79 5.35 -5.49
C THR A 640 -24.14 5.31 -6.20
N ASP A 641 -24.23 5.80 -7.44
CA ASP A 641 -25.48 5.93 -8.19
C ASP A 641 -25.69 4.81 -9.23
N GLY A 642 -24.68 3.99 -9.46
CA GLY A 642 -24.70 2.86 -10.38
C GLY A 642 -24.50 3.28 -11.84
N SER A 643 -23.93 4.45 -12.10
CA SER A 643 -23.54 4.97 -13.42
C SER A 643 -22.35 4.19 -14.01
N GLU A 644 -21.54 3.54 -13.19
CA GLU A 644 -20.31 2.86 -13.61
C GLU A 644 -20.44 1.33 -13.76
N LEU A 645 -19.50 0.75 -14.51
CA LEU A 645 -19.26 -0.70 -14.50
C LEU A 645 -17.76 -0.99 -14.56
N ILE A 646 -17.35 -2.15 -14.06
CA ILE A 646 -16.00 -2.66 -14.31
C ILE A 646 -15.95 -3.18 -15.75
N ASP A 647 -15.22 -2.48 -16.62
CA ASP A 647 -15.03 -2.87 -18.02
C ASP A 647 -14.08 -4.06 -18.13
N SER A 648 -12.94 -4.00 -17.43
CA SER A 648 -11.94 -5.07 -17.47
C SER A 648 -11.08 -5.17 -16.21
N VAL A 649 -10.53 -6.37 -16.01
CA VAL A 649 -9.52 -6.67 -14.97
C VAL A 649 -8.33 -7.35 -15.66
N GLU A 650 -7.16 -6.72 -15.59
CA GLU A 650 -5.89 -7.21 -16.13
C GLU A 650 -4.97 -7.62 -14.98
N LEU A 651 -4.30 -8.77 -15.13
CA LEU A 651 -3.22 -9.17 -14.22
C LEU A 651 -1.89 -9.04 -14.97
N SER A 652 -0.88 -8.47 -14.31
CA SER A 652 0.45 -8.27 -14.89
C SER A 652 1.58 -8.54 -13.89
N GLY A 653 2.83 -8.36 -14.32
CA GLY A 653 4.03 -8.63 -13.53
C GLY A 653 4.34 -10.12 -13.32
N LEU A 654 3.78 -10.98 -14.17
CA LEU A 654 3.96 -12.43 -14.14
C LEU A 654 5.01 -12.91 -15.16
N VAL A 655 5.41 -14.18 -15.07
CA VAL A 655 6.21 -14.86 -16.12
C VAL A 655 5.33 -15.59 -17.12
N GLU A 656 5.81 -15.72 -18.36
CA GLU A 656 5.13 -16.48 -19.41
C GLU A 656 4.83 -17.91 -18.94
N GLY A 657 3.57 -18.34 -19.10
CA GLY A 657 3.12 -19.65 -18.66
C GLY A 657 2.51 -19.70 -17.26
N THR A 658 2.53 -18.61 -16.48
CA THR A 658 1.72 -18.51 -15.25
C THR A 658 0.24 -18.67 -15.56
N LEU A 659 -0.46 -19.50 -14.78
CA LEU A 659 -1.87 -19.80 -14.97
C LEU A 659 -2.68 -19.30 -13.77
N ILE A 660 -3.87 -18.75 -14.03
CA ILE A 660 -4.83 -18.38 -12.98
C ILE A 660 -6.11 -19.22 -13.08
N TYR A 661 -6.50 -19.81 -11.96
CA TYR A 661 -7.68 -20.66 -11.84
C TYR A 661 -8.68 -20.12 -10.82
N ARG A 662 -9.97 -20.39 -11.07
CA ARG A 662 -11.05 -20.30 -10.08
C ARG A 662 -11.66 -21.68 -9.90
N GLY A 663 -11.35 -22.36 -8.80
CA GLY A 663 -11.68 -23.77 -8.65
C GLY A 663 -10.96 -24.62 -9.70
N ASN A 664 -11.70 -25.25 -10.61
CA ASN A 664 -11.13 -26.04 -11.72
C ASN A 664 -11.14 -25.29 -13.06
N ASP A 665 -11.71 -24.08 -13.11
CA ASP A 665 -11.85 -23.30 -14.33
C ASP A 665 -10.59 -22.45 -14.56
N LEU A 666 -9.91 -22.67 -15.69
CA LEU A 666 -8.77 -21.86 -16.12
C LEU A 666 -9.29 -20.53 -16.66
N LEU A 667 -8.94 -19.41 -16.02
CA LEU A 667 -9.37 -18.08 -16.44
C LEU A 667 -8.40 -17.45 -17.44
N GLY A 668 -7.11 -17.83 -17.43
CA GLY A 668 -6.14 -17.29 -18.36
C GLY A 668 -4.72 -17.79 -18.12
N ALA A 669 -3.84 -17.51 -19.09
CA ALA A 669 -2.42 -17.85 -19.06
C ALA A 669 -1.59 -16.62 -19.44
N ALA A 670 -0.49 -16.39 -18.73
CA ALA A 670 0.38 -15.24 -18.94
C ALA A 670 1.10 -15.36 -20.29
N ASN A 671 1.03 -14.30 -21.08
CA ASN A 671 1.71 -14.20 -22.37
C ASN A 671 3.20 -13.86 -22.20
N SER A 672 3.91 -13.64 -23.31
CA SER A 672 5.34 -13.27 -23.30
C SER A 672 5.66 -11.92 -22.66
N GLU A 673 4.65 -11.10 -22.39
CA GLU A 673 4.77 -9.80 -21.69
C GLU A 673 4.43 -9.93 -20.19
N GLY A 674 4.08 -11.14 -19.71
CA GLY A 674 3.72 -11.36 -18.31
C GLY A 674 2.31 -10.91 -17.96
N LYS A 675 1.43 -10.75 -18.95
CA LYS A 675 0.05 -10.27 -18.78
C LYS A 675 -0.98 -11.38 -18.98
N ILE A 676 -2.02 -11.35 -18.16
CA ILE A 676 -3.23 -12.19 -18.28
C ILE A 676 -4.45 -11.28 -18.39
N ILE A 677 -5.16 -11.39 -19.51
CA ILE A 677 -6.52 -10.88 -19.62
C ILE A 677 -7.46 -11.98 -19.17
N VAL A 678 -8.19 -11.75 -18.09
CA VAL A 678 -9.05 -12.76 -17.45
C VAL A 678 -10.24 -13.06 -18.35
N SER A 679 -10.44 -14.33 -18.68
CA SER A 679 -11.61 -14.79 -19.43
C SER A 679 -12.70 -15.30 -18.48
N GLY A 680 -13.93 -14.79 -18.63
CA GLY A 680 -15.08 -15.09 -17.76
C GLY A 680 -15.43 -13.93 -16.81
N GLY A 681 -16.63 -13.94 -16.22
CA GLY A 681 -17.08 -12.89 -15.31
C GLY A 681 -16.27 -12.88 -14.00
N TRP A 682 -15.92 -11.69 -13.49
CA TRP A 682 -15.19 -11.50 -12.25
C TRP A 682 -16.04 -11.84 -11.01
N ASP A 683 -15.42 -12.32 -9.93
CA ASP A 683 -16.10 -12.68 -8.68
C ASP A 683 -15.24 -12.27 -7.47
N ASN A 684 -15.65 -11.23 -6.74
CA ASN A 684 -14.97 -10.69 -5.56
C ASN A 684 -14.96 -11.67 -4.37
N ASN A 685 -15.84 -12.68 -4.36
CA ASN A 685 -15.93 -13.64 -3.26
C ASN A 685 -15.16 -14.94 -3.55
N ALA A 686 -14.44 -15.00 -4.66
CA ALA A 686 -13.70 -16.18 -5.07
C ALA A 686 -12.27 -16.16 -4.55
N THR A 687 -11.74 -17.35 -4.23
CA THR A 687 -10.31 -17.56 -4.09
C THR A 687 -9.72 -17.96 -5.44
N TYR A 688 -8.70 -17.23 -5.87
CA TYR A 688 -7.96 -17.50 -7.09
C TYR A 688 -6.68 -18.26 -6.79
N GLN A 689 -6.34 -19.21 -7.67
CA GLN A 689 -5.10 -20.00 -7.58
C GLN A 689 -4.17 -19.54 -8.71
N VAL A 690 -3.06 -18.91 -8.35
CA VAL A 690 -2.03 -18.45 -9.27
C VAL A 690 -0.91 -19.48 -9.26
N LYS A 691 -0.75 -20.19 -10.39
CA LYS A 691 0.25 -21.25 -10.57
C LYS A 691 1.42 -20.70 -11.36
N VAL A 692 2.51 -20.42 -10.64
CA VAL A 692 3.74 -19.82 -11.17
C VAL A 692 4.72 -20.93 -11.57
N PRO A 693 5.26 -20.96 -12.80
CA PRO A 693 6.30 -21.91 -13.20
C PRO A 693 7.50 -21.89 -12.25
N SER A 694 7.96 -23.07 -11.85
CA SER A 694 9.05 -23.22 -10.88
C SER A 694 10.36 -22.58 -11.33
N GLY A 695 11.12 -22.00 -10.41
CA GLY A 695 12.36 -21.25 -10.68
C GLY A 695 12.15 -19.75 -10.94
N SER A 696 10.92 -19.27 -10.78
CA SER A 696 10.54 -17.85 -10.86
C SER A 696 9.96 -17.33 -9.53
N GLU A 697 10.06 -18.12 -8.46
CA GLU A 697 9.56 -17.75 -7.13
C GLU A 697 10.29 -16.50 -6.61
N GLY A 698 9.56 -15.58 -5.96
CA GLY A 698 10.14 -14.37 -5.37
C GLY A 698 10.59 -13.29 -6.36
N LEU A 699 10.32 -13.44 -7.66
CA LEU A 699 10.67 -12.45 -8.70
C LEU A 699 9.45 -11.83 -9.38
N LEU A 700 8.25 -12.08 -8.86
CA LEU A 700 6.99 -11.72 -9.51
C LEU A 700 6.17 -10.84 -8.60
N ASN A 701 5.89 -9.63 -9.06
CA ASN A 701 4.90 -8.77 -8.43
C ASN A 701 3.59 -8.91 -9.19
N LEU A 702 2.60 -9.57 -8.61
CA LEU A 702 1.28 -9.68 -9.23
C LEU A 702 0.56 -8.34 -9.08
N THR A 703 0.49 -7.56 -10.16
CA THR A 703 -0.31 -6.34 -10.21
C THR A 703 -1.67 -6.65 -10.81
N VAL A 704 -2.74 -6.31 -10.11
CA VAL A 704 -4.11 -6.35 -10.61
C VAL A 704 -4.53 -4.93 -10.94
N THR A 705 -4.93 -4.69 -12.19
CA THR A 705 -5.49 -3.40 -12.62
C THR A 705 -6.93 -3.60 -13.05
N ALA A 706 -7.84 -2.85 -12.43
CA ALA A 706 -9.25 -2.79 -12.81
C ALA A 706 -9.54 -1.45 -13.49
N ILE A 707 -10.35 -1.48 -14.54
CA ILE A 707 -10.79 -0.29 -15.27
C ILE A 707 -12.29 -0.15 -15.05
N SER A 708 -12.71 0.93 -14.40
CA SER A 708 -14.09 1.40 -14.39
C SER A 708 -14.37 2.15 -15.70
N GLU A 709 -15.60 2.04 -16.19
CA GLU A 709 -16.08 2.83 -17.31
C GLU A 709 -17.46 3.40 -17.01
N GLU A 710 -17.58 4.68 -17.29
CA GLU A 710 -18.83 5.42 -17.23
C GLU A 710 -19.80 4.97 -18.34
N LYS A 711 -21.02 4.55 -17.97
CA LYS A 711 -22.02 4.11 -18.96
C LYS A 711 -22.47 5.24 -19.88
N SER A 712 -22.37 6.48 -19.41
CA SER A 712 -22.95 7.64 -20.05
C SER A 712 -22.06 8.22 -21.16
N ASN A 713 -20.75 8.27 -20.95
CA ASN A 713 -19.80 8.96 -21.83
C ASN A 713 -18.52 8.15 -22.17
N SER A 714 -18.38 6.92 -21.65
CA SER A 714 -17.18 6.08 -21.80
C SER A 714 -15.90 6.73 -21.26
N ASP A 715 -16.02 7.62 -20.27
CA ASP A 715 -14.88 8.01 -19.45
C ASP A 715 -14.38 6.80 -18.64
N GLN A 716 -13.09 6.74 -18.36
CA GLN A 716 -12.47 5.58 -17.73
C GLN A 716 -11.49 6.00 -16.65
N ALA A 717 -11.53 5.28 -15.54
CA ALA A 717 -10.54 5.38 -14.48
C ALA A 717 -10.00 3.98 -14.16
N SER A 718 -8.77 3.95 -13.66
CA SER A 718 -8.09 2.70 -13.33
C SER A 718 -7.64 2.70 -11.90
N GLY A 719 -7.99 1.64 -11.19
CA GLY A 719 -7.47 1.32 -9.87
C GLY A 719 -6.58 0.10 -9.95
N HIS A 720 -5.61 0.01 -9.05
CA HIS A 720 -4.71 -1.13 -9.01
C HIS A 720 -4.25 -1.42 -7.60
N ASP A 721 -3.79 -2.65 -7.41
CA ASP A 721 -3.07 -3.08 -6.22
C ASP A 721 -2.13 -4.22 -6.63
N SER A 722 -1.05 -4.40 -5.87
CA SER A 722 -0.02 -5.37 -6.20
C SER A 722 0.42 -6.18 -4.98
N VAL A 723 0.84 -7.42 -5.24
CA VAL A 723 1.42 -8.27 -4.20
C VAL A 723 2.57 -9.08 -4.76
N GLN A 724 3.69 -9.05 -4.05
CA GLN A 724 4.83 -9.91 -4.37
C GLN A 724 4.46 -11.38 -4.14
N LEU A 725 4.69 -12.26 -5.11
CA LEU A 725 4.45 -13.70 -4.98
C LEU A 725 5.71 -14.36 -4.41
N SER A 726 5.90 -14.24 -3.11
CA SER A 726 7.09 -14.74 -2.38
C SER A 726 6.72 -15.43 -1.06
N SER A 727 7.75 -15.80 -0.29
CA SER A 727 7.61 -16.37 1.05
C SER A 727 7.55 -15.27 2.12
N PHE A 728 7.13 -15.63 3.32
CA PHE A 728 7.16 -14.76 4.49
C PHE A 728 8.36 -15.13 5.36
N ALA A 729 9.04 -14.15 5.95
CA ALA A 729 10.20 -14.40 6.79
C ALA A 729 10.25 -13.46 8.00
N GLY A 730 10.36 -14.06 9.18
CA GLY A 730 10.63 -13.33 10.42
C GLY A 730 12.13 -13.19 10.71
N HIS A 731 12.57 -11.97 11.02
CA HIS A 731 13.96 -11.68 11.33
C HIS A 731 14.15 -11.34 12.80
N GLU A 732 14.96 -12.15 13.48
CA GLU A 732 15.35 -11.88 14.86
C GLU A 732 16.32 -10.69 14.93
N ALA A 733 16.03 -9.76 15.84
CA ALA A 733 16.89 -8.63 16.13
C ALA A 733 18.27 -9.11 16.64
N VAL A 734 19.31 -8.36 16.25
CA VAL A 734 20.70 -8.63 16.63
C VAL A 734 21.22 -7.49 17.51
N PRO A 735 22.07 -7.75 18.51
CA PRO A 735 22.57 -6.68 19.38
C PRO A 735 23.40 -5.61 18.63
N GLY A 736 23.07 -4.33 18.86
CA GLY A 736 23.81 -3.16 18.37
C GLY A 736 23.29 -2.62 17.03
N GLU A 737 23.92 -1.56 16.50
CA GLU A 737 23.45 -0.86 15.29
C GLU A 737 23.34 -1.81 14.08
N GLN A 738 22.16 -1.83 13.47
CA GLN A 738 21.81 -2.60 12.29
C GLN A 738 21.91 -1.75 11.01
N ASN A 739 22.31 -2.42 9.92
CA ASN A 739 22.27 -1.88 8.58
C ASN A 739 22.00 -3.03 7.62
N ILE A 740 20.72 -3.31 7.40
CA ILE A 740 20.22 -4.49 6.69
C ILE A 740 19.33 -4.04 5.54
N THR A 741 19.52 -4.68 4.39
CA THR A 741 18.59 -4.64 3.25
C THR A 741 18.08 -6.05 3.04
N PHE A 742 16.77 -6.21 3.09
CA PHE A 742 16.08 -7.48 2.89
C PHE A 742 15.81 -7.74 1.40
N GLY A 743 15.11 -8.85 1.15
CA GLY A 743 15.09 -9.52 -0.14
C GLY A 743 13.86 -9.20 -0.95
N ALA A 744 13.16 -10.26 -1.36
CA ALA A 744 11.87 -10.16 -2.04
C ALA A 744 10.76 -10.88 -1.24
N GLU A 745 11.09 -11.31 -0.03
CA GLU A 745 10.22 -11.95 0.93
C GLU A 745 9.32 -10.90 1.62
N HIS A 746 8.21 -11.33 2.20
CA HIS A 746 7.44 -10.48 3.11
C HIS A 746 8.06 -10.56 4.49
N ASP A 747 8.86 -9.56 4.84
CA ASP A 747 9.72 -9.57 6.00
C ASP A 747 9.06 -8.94 7.22
N VAL A 748 9.29 -9.53 8.40
CA VAL A 748 8.95 -8.91 9.69
C VAL A 748 10.24 -8.77 10.49
N ALA A 749 10.74 -7.55 10.61
CA ALA A 749 12.06 -7.28 11.19
C ALA A 749 11.97 -6.31 12.36
N VAL A 750 12.77 -6.58 13.40
CA VAL A 750 12.93 -5.70 14.57
C VAL A 750 14.39 -5.27 14.62
N GLY A 751 14.63 -3.96 14.67
CA GLY A 751 15.99 -3.40 14.70
C GLY A 751 16.74 -3.82 15.96
N ASP A 752 16.06 -3.72 17.11
CA ASP A 752 16.72 -3.84 18.40
C ASP A 752 16.19 -4.92 19.36
N LEU A 753 17.10 -5.34 20.24
CA LEU A 753 16.78 -6.09 21.46
C LEU A 753 16.96 -5.18 22.68
N GLN A 754 15.97 -5.16 23.59
CA GLN A 754 16.08 -4.37 24.83
C GLN A 754 15.98 -5.21 26.09
N GLY A 755 16.78 -4.89 27.10
CA GLY A 755 16.69 -5.47 28.44
C GLY A 755 17.95 -6.21 28.87
N THR A 756 17.82 -7.21 29.74
CA THR A 756 18.96 -7.96 30.27
C THR A 756 19.00 -9.35 29.67
N VAL A 757 19.96 -9.60 28.76
CA VAL A 757 20.15 -10.91 28.14
C VAL A 757 21.31 -11.63 28.83
N VAL A 758 21.11 -12.92 29.09
CA VAL A 758 22.14 -13.81 29.63
C VAL A 758 22.75 -14.56 28.47
N VAL A 759 23.99 -14.23 28.10
CA VAL A 759 24.75 -15.03 27.14
C VAL A 759 25.26 -16.29 27.85
N PRO A 760 24.81 -17.50 27.46
CA PRO A 760 25.25 -18.74 28.11
C PRO A 760 26.77 -18.93 27.97
N GLY A 761 27.41 -19.47 29.01
CA GLY A 761 28.85 -19.77 28.98
C GLY A 761 29.20 -20.86 27.95
N GLN A 762 30.38 -20.76 27.34
CA GLN A 762 30.86 -21.70 26.31
C GLN A 762 31.24 -23.06 26.91
N ASN A 763 30.88 -24.16 26.24
CA ASN A 763 31.30 -25.51 26.62
C ASN A 763 32.80 -25.71 26.31
N TYR A 764 33.52 -26.45 27.15
CA TYR A 764 34.96 -26.74 26.95
C TYR A 764 35.32 -28.19 27.28
N ASN A 765 36.24 -28.76 26.49
CA ASN A 765 36.99 -29.95 26.82
C ASN A 765 38.47 -29.55 26.96
N ILE A 766 39.03 -29.65 28.17
CA ILE A 766 40.40 -29.19 28.48
C ILE A 766 41.27 -30.38 28.89
N ALA A 767 42.34 -30.65 28.15
CA ALA A 767 43.33 -31.65 28.51
C ALA A 767 44.59 -31.03 29.12
N PHE A 768 45.15 -31.63 30.15
CA PHE A 768 46.43 -31.28 30.75
C PHE A 768 47.37 -32.48 30.64
N MET A 769 48.37 -32.34 29.78
CA MET A 769 49.43 -33.32 29.55
C MET A 769 50.64 -32.92 30.36
N VAL A 770 50.89 -33.61 31.48
CA VAL A 770 51.89 -33.18 32.47
C VAL A 770 53.05 -34.15 32.52
N ASP A 771 54.22 -33.65 32.16
CA ASP A 771 55.47 -34.39 32.22
C ASP A 771 55.90 -34.57 33.68
N SER A 772 56.18 -35.81 34.08
CA SER A 772 56.83 -36.14 35.36
C SER A 772 58.12 -36.96 35.15
N SER A 773 58.72 -36.84 33.97
CA SER A 773 59.93 -37.55 33.60
C SER A 773 61.15 -37.14 34.44
N GLY A 774 62.20 -37.95 34.40
CA GLY A 774 63.41 -37.74 35.20
C GLY A 774 64.24 -36.50 34.80
N SER A 775 63.94 -35.84 33.67
CA SER A 775 64.56 -34.56 33.31
C SER A 775 64.07 -33.42 34.21
N LEU A 776 62.81 -33.49 34.64
CA LEU A 776 62.21 -32.54 35.56
C LEU A 776 62.71 -32.74 36.99
N ASP A 777 63.26 -31.69 37.60
CA ASP A 777 63.63 -31.76 39.01
C ASP A 777 62.41 -31.75 39.94
N ALA A 778 62.57 -32.25 41.16
CA ALA A 778 61.47 -32.40 42.12
C ALA A 778 60.80 -31.06 42.50
N ASN A 779 61.50 -29.92 42.39
CA ASN A 779 60.92 -28.61 42.65
C ASN A 779 60.06 -28.14 41.47
N SER A 780 60.48 -28.40 40.23
CA SER A 780 59.69 -28.13 39.03
C SER A 780 58.38 -28.92 39.04
N VAL A 781 58.43 -30.23 39.35
CA VAL A 781 57.21 -31.04 39.52
C VAL A 781 56.32 -30.48 40.64
N GLY A 782 56.90 -30.06 41.76
CA GLY A 782 56.16 -29.41 42.85
C GLY A 782 55.50 -28.08 42.46
N THR A 783 56.13 -27.31 41.57
CA THR A 783 55.62 -26.04 41.05
C THR A 783 54.41 -26.29 40.15
N ILE A 784 54.52 -27.25 39.21
CA ILE A 784 53.44 -27.64 38.31
C ILE A 784 52.18 -28.07 39.10
N LYS A 785 52.35 -28.92 40.13
CA LYS A 785 51.24 -29.33 41.00
C LYS A 785 50.52 -28.14 41.65
N THR A 786 51.29 -27.16 42.11
CA THR A 786 50.74 -25.99 42.81
C THR A 786 49.97 -25.07 41.84
N GLN A 787 50.52 -24.83 40.65
CA GLN A 787 49.88 -24.02 39.61
C GLN A 787 48.59 -24.70 39.12
N LEU A 788 48.63 -25.99 38.77
CA LEU A 788 47.45 -26.72 38.32
C LEU A 788 46.37 -26.81 39.41
N SER A 789 46.75 -27.01 40.67
CA SER A 789 45.78 -27.00 41.79
C SER A 789 45.08 -25.64 41.92
N THR A 790 45.80 -24.53 41.70
CA THR A 790 45.22 -23.18 41.69
C THR A 790 44.27 -23.02 40.51
N VAL A 791 44.69 -23.45 39.31
CA VAL A 791 43.86 -23.41 38.10
C VAL A 791 42.56 -24.20 38.26
N PHE A 792 42.64 -25.45 38.72
CA PHE A 792 41.44 -26.28 38.92
C PHE A 792 40.49 -25.68 39.96
N SER A 793 41.03 -25.06 41.01
CA SER A 793 40.23 -24.37 42.02
C SER A 793 39.54 -23.13 41.46
N SER A 794 40.26 -22.31 40.69
CA SER A 794 39.70 -21.12 40.02
C SER A 794 38.60 -21.49 39.04
N LEU A 795 38.86 -22.45 38.15
CA LEU A 795 37.87 -22.94 37.18
C LEU A 795 36.64 -23.51 37.89
N LYS A 796 36.81 -24.30 38.97
CA LYS A 796 35.68 -24.86 39.74
C LYS A 796 34.83 -23.78 40.40
N ASN A 797 35.45 -22.72 40.89
CA ASN A 797 34.75 -21.58 41.49
C ASN A 797 34.02 -20.72 40.43
N SER A 798 34.48 -20.76 39.18
CA SER A 798 33.85 -20.10 38.04
C SER A 798 32.68 -20.88 37.42
N VAL A 799 32.32 -22.07 37.92
CA VAL A 799 31.13 -22.79 37.42
C VAL A 799 29.89 -22.34 38.20
N GLY A 800 28.98 -21.62 37.53
CA GLY A 800 27.70 -21.15 38.04
C GLY A 800 26.48 -21.78 37.35
N GLU A 801 25.30 -21.18 37.53
CA GLU A 801 24.02 -21.65 36.96
C GLU A 801 23.95 -21.51 35.44
N TYR A 802 24.62 -20.50 34.87
CA TYR A 802 24.60 -20.18 33.44
C TYR A 802 25.92 -20.50 32.71
N SER A 803 26.84 -21.20 33.38
CA SER A 803 28.16 -21.53 32.84
C SER A 803 28.12 -22.75 31.92
N GLY A 804 29.03 -22.78 30.94
CA GLY A 804 29.17 -23.92 30.03
C GLY A 804 29.68 -25.17 30.76
N LYS A 805 29.40 -26.34 30.17
CA LYS A 805 29.90 -27.63 30.66
C LYS A 805 31.39 -27.76 30.35
N VAL A 806 32.19 -27.94 31.40
CA VAL A 806 33.65 -28.07 31.31
C VAL A 806 34.09 -29.48 31.70
N ASN A 807 34.63 -30.23 30.75
CA ASN A 807 35.30 -31.51 31.03
C ASN A 807 36.81 -31.29 31.12
N ILE A 808 37.45 -31.87 32.14
CA ILE A 808 38.91 -31.83 32.33
C ILE A 808 39.49 -33.23 32.24
N PHE A 809 40.49 -33.40 31.37
CA PHE A 809 41.36 -34.56 31.32
C PHE A 809 42.74 -34.21 31.85
N LEU A 810 43.26 -34.98 32.80
CA LEU A 810 44.60 -34.80 33.34
C LEU A 810 45.36 -36.10 33.18
N VAL A 811 46.51 -36.06 32.49
CA VAL A 811 47.40 -37.20 32.28
C VAL A 811 48.82 -36.89 32.74
N ASP A 812 49.35 -37.76 33.59
CA ASP A 812 50.73 -37.78 34.07
C ASP A 812 51.55 -38.72 33.18
N PHE A 813 52.61 -38.20 32.54
CA PHE A 813 53.45 -38.99 31.63
C PHE A 813 54.95 -38.93 31.95
N ASP A 814 55.57 -40.11 31.87
CA ASP A 814 57.00 -40.32 31.75
C ASP A 814 57.26 -41.45 30.73
N ASN A 815 57.40 -42.72 31.16
CA ASN A 815 57.55 -43.93 30.35
C ASN A 815 56.98 -45.17 31.11
N PRO A 816 55.78 -45.67 30.79
CA PRO A 816 54.71 -45.06 29.99
C PRO A 816 53.84 -44.11 30.84
N SER A 817 52.81 -43.49 30.26
CA SER A 817 51.80 -42.69 30.97
C SER A 817 51.28 -43.41 32.21
N ARG A 818 51.45 -42.80 33.39
CA ARG A 818 51.27 -43.47 34.68
C ARG A 818 49.82 -43.44 35.14
N GLN A 819 49.22 -42.26 35.09
CA GLN A 819 47.86 -42.03 35.56
C GLN A 819 47.15 -41.01 34.67
N SER A 820 45.88 -41.26 34.41
CA SER A 820 45.00 -40.32 33.72
C SER A 820 43.64 -40.30 34.38
N ILE A 821 42.98 -39.15 34.40
CA ILE A 821 41.61 -38.99 34.90
C ILE A 821 40.82 -38.02 34.03
N SER A 822 39.55 -38.36 33.75
CA SER A 822 38.55 -37.50 33.11
C SER A 822 37.49 -37.14 34.14
N VAL A 823 37.16 -35.86 34.29
CA VAL A 823 36.09 -35.38 35.19
C VAL A 823 35.26 -34.30 34.51
N ASN A 824 33.96 -34.26 34.82
CA ASN A 824 33.18 -33.05 34.58
C ASN A 824 33.38 -32.11 35.77
N LEU A 825 33.76 -30.86 35.50
CA LEU A 825 34.06 -29.90 36.55
C LEU A 825 32.83 -29.56 37.40
N SER A 826 31.60 -29.80 36.94
CA SER A 826 30.39 -29.64 37.77
C SER A 826 30.25 -30.72 38.85
N ASP A 827 30.91 -31.89 38.71
CA ASP A 827 30.84 -32.99 39.67
C ASP A 827 31.32 -32.55 41.07
N ARG A 828 30.65 -33.06 42.12
CA ARG A 828 30.94 -32.69 43.51
C ARG A 828 32.34 -33.11 43.97
N ASP A 829 32.92 -34.16 43.38
CA ASP A 829 34.22 -34.72 43.75
C ASP A 829 35.32 -34.51 42.69
N ALA A 830 35.06 -33.68 41.66
CA ALA A 830 35.97 -33.42 40.54
C ALA A 830 37.36 -32.96 41.01
N LEU A 831 37.42 -31.95 41.90
CA LEU A 831 38.69 -31.41 42.40
C LEU A 831 39.49 -32.46 43.17
N THR A 832 38.83 -33.25 44.02
CA THR A 832 39.47 -34.34 44.78
C THR A 832 40.09 -35.40 43.87
N LYS A 833 39.41 -35.74 42.75
CA LYS A 833 39.91 -36.69 41.76
C LYS A 833 41.14 -36.16 41.00
N LEU A 834 41.10 -34.90 40.57
CA LEU A 834 42.24 -34.23 39.91
C LEU A 834 43.45 -34.09 40.85
N GLU A 835 43.21 -33.70 42.10
CA GLU A 835 44.25 -33.61 43.13
C GLU A 835 44.91 -34.95 43.42
N SER A 836 44.17 -36.05 43.34
CA SER A 836 44.72 -37.39 43.53
C SER A 836 45.80 -37.72 42.49
N VAL A 837 45.60 -37.33 41.23
CA VAL A 837 46.59 -37.53 40.15
C VAL A 837 47.75 -36.55 40.31
N LEU A 838 47.50 -35.28 40.63
CA LEU A 838 48.58 -34.33 40.93
C LEU A 838 49.48 -34.82 42.07
N ASN A 839 48.90 -35.38 43.14
CA ASN A 839 49.66 -35.85 44.30
C ASN A 839 50.50 -37.11 44.00
N SER A 840 50.10 -37.93 43.02
CA SER A 840 50.82 -39.16 42.66
C SER A 840 52.05 -38.92 41.78
N MET A 841 52.09 -37.81 41.03
CA MET A 841 53.20 -37.44 40.13
C MET A 841 54.56 -37.43 40.87
N GLN A 842 55.56 -38.15 40.33
CA GLN A 842 56.91 -38.20 40.88
C GLN A 842 57.93 -38.24 39.76
N SER A 843 58.92 -37.33 39.81
CA SER A 843 60.04 -37.28 38.87
C SER A 843 60.74 -38.64 38.74
N GLY A 844 60.76 -39.20 37.53
CA GLY A 844 61.44 -40.47 37.22
C GLY A 844 61.19 -40.90 35.77
N GLY A 845 61.84 -41.96 35.29
CA GLY A 845 61.60 -42.45 33.93
C GLY A 845 62.17 -41.57 32.81
N GLY A 846 61.87 -41.95 31.56
CA GLY A 846 62.15 -41.14 30.36
C GLY A 846 60.96 -40.25 30.01
N THR A 847 61.05 -39.53 28.89
CA THR A 847 60.06 -38.57 28.43
C THR A 847 59.40 -39.09 27.14
N ASN A 848 58.16 -39.57 27.22
CA ASN A 848 57.46 -40.19 26.08
C ASN A 848 56.31 -39.33 25.54
N TYR A 849 56.59 -38.56 24.48
CA TYR A 849 55.61 -37.66 23.87
C TYR A 849 54.57 -38.42 23.01
N GLU A 850 54.99 -39.50 22.33
CA GLU A 850 54.07 -40.33 21.55
C GLU A 850 52.92 -40.84 22.41
N ASP A 851 53.23 -41.23 23.64
CA ASP A 851 52.29 -41.83 24.56
C ASP A 851 51.22 -40.85 25.04
N VAL A 852 51.65 -39.68 25.50
CA VAL A 852 50.74 -38.69 26.05
C VAL A 852 49.86 -38.06 24.97
N PHE A 853 50.39 -37.82 23.77
CA PHE A 853 49.60 -37.28 22.66
C PHE A 853 48.54 -38.28 22.18
N LYS A 854 48.87 -39.57 22.01
CA LYS A 854 47.86 -40.59 21.64
C LYS A 854 46.81 -40.77 22.73
N THR A 855 47.23 -40.83 23.99
CA THR A 855 46.31 -40.96 25.13
C THR A 855 45.30 -39.80 25.16
N THR A 856 45.78 -38.59 24.88
CA THR A 856 44.96 -37.37 24.85
C THR A 856 44.06 -37.30 23.62
N ALA A 857 44.58 -37.66 22.43
CA ALA A 857 43.79 -37.69 21.20
C ALA A 857 42.59 -38.65 21.32
N ASN A 858 42.80 -39.81 21.92
CA ASN A 858 41.72 -40.78 22.12
C ASN A 858 40.69 -40.30 23.15
N TRP A 859 41.09 -39.50 24.15
CA TRP A 859 40.11 -38.88 25.06
C TRP A 859 39.20 -37.88 24.34
N PHE A 860 39.73 -37.05 23.44
CA PHE A 860 38.90 -36.13 22.64
C PHE A 860 37.93 -36.89 21.70
N LEU A 861 38.24 -38.14 21.34
CA LEU A 861 37.36 -39.04 20.59
C LEU A 861 36.43 -39.87 21.50
N SER A 862 36.52 -39.73 22.81
CA SER A 862 35.69 -40.48 23.76
C SER A 862 34.27 -39.91 23.86
N GLN A 863 33.34 -40.73 24.35
CA GLN A 863 31.95 -40.31 24.55
C GLN A 863 31.81 -39.12 25.50
N ASP A 864 32.72 -38.98 26.48
CA ASP A 864 32.71 -37.87 27.45
C ASP A 864 32.96 -36.53 26.76
N ALA A 865 33.90 -36.49 25.80
CA ALA A 865 34.23 -35.30 25.03
C ALA A 865 33.22 -35.02 23.91
N ILE A 866 32.78 -36.06 23.18
CA ILE A 866 31.80 -35.95 22.08
C ILE A 866 30.41 -35.51 22.59
N ASN A 867 30.00 -35.96 23.78
CA ASN A 867 28.72 -35.56 24.37
C ASN A 867 28.73 -34.12 24.91
N ASN A 868 29.86 -33.41 24.88
CA ASN A 868 29.92 -32.00 25.20
C ASN A 868 29.72 -31.18 23.92
N VAL A 869 28.47 -31.18 23.43
CA VAL A 869 28.11 -30.58 22.13
C VAL A 869 28.47 -29.09 22.11
N GLY A 870 29.10 -28.64 21.02
CA GLY A 870 29.55 -27.25 20.86
C GLY A 870 30.79 -26.89 21.67
N ALA A 871 31.47 -27.84 22.32
CA ALA A 871 32.64 -27.54 23.15
C ALA A 871 33.89 -27.15 22.34
N SER A 872 34.63 -26.17 22.84
CA SER A 872 35.98 -25.87 22.36
C SER A 872 36.99 -26.82 23.01
N ASN A 873 37.87 -27.40 22.20
CA ASN A 873 38.83 -28.41 22.62
C ASN A 873 40.23 -27.80 22.75
N ILE A 874 40.76 -27.78 23.96
CA ILE A 874 42.06 -27.18 24.28
C ILE A 874 42.92 -28.19 25.02
N ALA A 875 44.22 -28.25 24.74
CA ALA A 875 45.15 -29.08 25.48
C ALA A 875 46.41 -28.31 25.87
N TYR A 876 46.82 -28.43 27.14
CA TYR A 876 48.05 -27.85 27.66
C TYR A 876 49.12 -28.92 27.77
N PHE A 877 50.21 -28.74 27.03
CA PHE A 877 51.34 -29.65 27.00
C PHE A 877 52.51 -29.13 27.84
N ILE A 878 52.67 -29.67 29.05
CA ILE A 878 53.57 -29.14 30.08
C ILE A 878 54.78 -30.05 30.23
N THR A 879 55.97 -29.58 29.86
CA THR A 879 57.22 -30.37 29.81
C THR A 879 58.46 -29.47 29.89
N ASP A 880 59.63 -30.06 30.17
CA ASP A 880 60.91 -29.33 30.29
C ASP A 880 61.91 -29.62 29.17
N GLY A 881 61.65 -30.62 28.32
CA GLY A 881 62.73 -31.30 27.64
C GLY A 881 62.42 -31.74 26.21
N LYS A 882 63.12 -32.79 25.76
CA LYS A 882 62.90 -33.46 24.47
C LYS A 882 62.40 -34.86 24.73
N ALA A 883 61.71 -35.45 23.76
CA ALA A 883 61.37 -36.87 23.83
C ALA A 883 62.63 -37.74 23.93
N THR A 884 62.61 -38.70 24.85
CA THR A 884 63.69 -39.67 25.09
C THR A 884 63.20 -41.12 24.98
N ALA A 885 61.91 -41.32 24.69
CA ALA A 885 61.32 -42.62 24.42
C ALA A 885 60.02 -42.55 23.59
N TYR A 886 59.65 -43.69 23.02
CA TYR A 886 58.37 -43.94 22.34
C TYR A 886 57.93 -45.40 22.55
N ASN A 887 56.68 -45.72 22.23
CA ASN A 887 56.15 -47.09 22.33
C ASN A 887 56.08 -47.80 20.97
N GLU A 888 56.48 -49.07 20.95
CA GLU A 888 56.22 -49.99 19.84
C GLU A 888 55.08 -50.95 20.20
N SER A 889 54.11 -51.12 19.29
CA SER A 889 53.02 -52.08 19.47
C SER A 889 53.54 -53.52 19.50
N VAL A 890 53.00 -54.33 20.42
CA VAL A 890 53.39 -55.73 20.58
C VAL A 890 52.23 -56.65 20.18
N ASN A 891 52.49 -57.58 19.27
CA ASN A 891 51.51 -58.62 18.96
C ASN A 891 51.50 -59.70 20.07
N ILE A 892 50.42 -59.71 20.86
CA ILE A 892 50.20 -60.63 21.98
C ILE A 892 49.14 -61.70 21.69
N SER A 893 48.69 -61.87 20.44
CA SER A 893 47.57 -62.78 20.08
C SER A 893 47.80 -64.22 20.52
N ASP A 894 49.07 -64.65 20.52
CA ASP A 894 49.46 -66.04 20.78
C ASP A 894 49.95 -66.27 22.22
N TRP A 895 50.05 -65.20 23.03
CA TRP A 895 50.55 -65.27 24.41
C TRP A 895 49.46 -65.83 25.32
N LYS A 896 49.84 -66.74 26.22
CA LYS A 896 48.92 -67.33 27.19
C LYS A 896 49.50 -67.37 28.58
N VAL A 897 48.66 -67.18 29.60
CA VAL A 897 49.06 -67.23 31.02
C VAL A 897 48.01 -67.96 31.86
N GLY A 898 48.40 -68.47 33.03
CA GLY A 898 47.45 -69.15 33.92
C GLY A 898 48.03 -69.56 35.27
N SER A 899 47.18 -70.14 36.12
CA SER A 899 47.59 -70.70 37.40
C SER A 899 48.17 -72.12 37.23
N SER A 900 48.83 -72.65 38.26
CA SER A 900 49.55 -73.94 38.19
C SER A 900 48.65 -75.16 37.94
N SER A 901 47.33 -75.03 38.06
CA SER A 901 46.35 -76.11 37.99
C SER A 901 45.19 -75.90 37.00
N THR A 902 45.26 -74.90 36.11
CA THR A 902 44.18 -74.57 35.14
C THR A 902 44.69 -74.48 33.70
N THR A 903 43.77 -74.51 32.72
CA THR A 903 44.07 -74.28 31.30
C THR A 903 44.56 -72.85 31.09
N LEU A 904 45.65 -72.65 30.33
CA LEU A 904 46.18 -71.32 30.03
C LEU A 904 45.13 -70.48 29.28
N GLN A 905 44.93 -69.24 29.72
CA GLN A 905 44.02 -68.27 29.13
C GLN A 905 44.77 -67.35 28.16
N SER A 906 44.06 -66.75 27.20
CA SER A 906 44.65 -65.76 26.29
C SER A 906 45.12 -64.54 27.07
N PHE A 907 46.38 -64.13 26.89
CA PHE A 907 46.91 -62.93 27.52
C PHE A 907 46.22 -61.67 26.98
N SER A 908 45.89 -61.65 25.68
CA SER A 908 45.14 -60.55 25.06
C SER A 908 43.75 -60.34 25.69
N ALA A 909 43.05 -61.42 26.04
CA ALA A 909 41.74 -61.33 26.69
C ALA A 909 41.84 -60.83 28.13
N ILE A 910 42.91 -61.21 28.85
CA ILE A 910 43.18 -60.71 30.20
C ILE A 910 43.45 -59.21 30.13
N VAL A 911 44.38 -58.78 29.26
CA VAL A 911 44.75 -57.38 29.05
C VAL A 911 43.53 -56.53 28.70
N ALA A 912 42.69 -56.95 27.76
CA ALA A 912 41.48 -56.22 27.37
C ALA A 912 40.44 -56.04 28.51
N SER A 913 40.51 -56.87 29.56
CA SER A 913 39.59 -56.82 30.70
C SER A 913 40.16 -56.08 31.92
N LEU A 914 41.40 -55.57 31.84
CA LEU A 914 42.03 -54.87 32.97
C LEU A 914 41.45 -53.47 33.16
N THR A 915 41.21 -53.11 34.41
CA THR A 915 41.02 -51.73 34.83
C THR A 915 42.36 -51.15 35.25
N TYR A 916 42.73 -49.99 34.72
CA TYR A 916 44.01 -49.31 34.96
C TYR A 916 43.80 -47.95 35.64
N PRO A 917 44.69 -47.51 36.55
CA PRO A 917 45.89 -48.19 37.05
C PRO A 917 45.55 -49.43 37.90
N LEU A 918 46.44 -50.43 37.87
CA LEU A 918 46.27 -51.64 38.67
C LEU A 918 46.42 -51.29 40.17
N THR A 919 45.51 -51.77 41.01
CA THR A 919 45.59 -51.54 42.46
C THR A 919 46.50 -52.53 43.19
N SER A 920 46.84 -53.65 42.53
CA SER A 920 47.78 -54.65 43.03
C SER A 920 48.41 -55.44 41.86
N PRO A 921 49.60 -56.03 42.01
CA PRO A 921 50.22 -56.82 40.95
C PRO A 921 49.39 -58.07 40.61
N LEU A 922 49.32 -58.39 39.32
CA LEU A 922 48.68 -59.61 38.81
C LEU A 922 49.74 -60.67 38.52
N GLU A 923 49.64 -61.82 39.17
CA GLU A 923 50.63 -62.90 39.06
C GLU A 923 50.02 -64.18 38.47
N PHE A 924 50.71 -64.71 37.45
CA PHE A 924 50.38 -65.95 36.76
C PHE A 924 51.50 -66.95 36.96
N ALA A 925 51.18 -68.18 37.35
CA ALA A 925 52.18 -69.19 37.71
C ALA A 925 52.83 -69.87 36.50
N LYS A 926 52.19 -69.84 35.33
CA LYS A 926 52.65 -70.43 34.06
C LYS A 926 52.38 -69.51 32.89
N ASN A 927 53.16 -69.68 31.82
CA ASN A 927 52.97 -68.98 30.56
C ASN A 927 53.18 -69.89 29.35
N GLN A 928 52.84 -69.40 28.16
CA GLN A 928 53.17 -70.02 26.89
C GLN A 928 53.34 -68.95 25.82
N ASN A 929 54.32 -69.14 24.94
CA ASN A 929 54.65 -68.27 23.79
C ASN A 929 55.02 -66.82 24.13
N ILE A 930 55.35 -66.52 25.39
CA ILE A 930 55.83 -65.19 25.78
C ILE A 930 57.34 -65.11 25.50
N PRO A 931 57.82 -64.18 24.67
CA PRO A 931 59.23 -64.05 24.34
C PRO A 931 60.10 -63.91 25.60
N THR A 932 61.29 -64.51 25.61
CA THR A 932 62.29 -64.42 26.70
C THR A 932 61.96 -65.21 27.98
N ALA A 933 60.69 -65.51 28.26
CA ALA A 933 60.26 -66.38 29.35
C ALA A 933 60.09 -67.84 28.86
N ASN A 934 60.53 -68.81 29.65
CA ASN A 934 60.21 -70.23 29.41
C ASN A 934 58.80 -70.53 29.95
N ASP A 935 58.08 -71.48 29.34
CA ASP A 935 56.68 -71.81 29.65
C ASP A 935 56.39 -72.13 31.14
N ASP A 936 57.38 -72.63 31.89
CA ASP A 936 57.26 -72.94 33.33
C ASP A 936 57.53 -71.75 34.26
N GLN A 937 57.84 -70.57 33.72
CA GLN A 937 58.12 -69.37 34.52
C GLN A 937 56.84 -68.60 34.82
N ALA A 938 56.74 -68.08 36.04
CA ALA A 938 55.65 -67.20 36.42
C ALA A 938 55.80 -65.83 35.74
N ILE A 939 54.68 -65.20 35.40
CA ILE A 939 54.59 -63.87 34.80
C ILE A 939 53.86 -62.96 35.78
N ARG A 940 54.32 -61.72 35.93
CA ARG A 940 53.71 -60.72 36.79
C ARG A 940 53.51 -59.43 36.01
N ILE A 941 52.34 -58.83 36.13
CA ILE A 941 52.10 -57.44 35.74
C ILE A 941 52.10 -56.62 37.04
N ASN A 942 53.02 -55.68 37.17
CA ASN A 942 53.12 -54.83 38.35
C ASN A 942 52.13 -53.64 38.28
N VAL A 943 51.96 -52.99 39.44
CA VAL A 943 51.14 -51.78 39.59
C VAL A 943 51.60 -50.64 38.67
N ASP A 944 52.90 -50.56 38.41
CA ASP A 944 53.54 -49.59 37.50
C ASP A 944 53.46 -50.00 36.02
N GLY A 945 52.68 -51.02 35.70
CA GLY A 945 52.50 -51.54 34.34
C GLY A 945 53.65 -52.41 33.83
N THR A 946 54.78 -52.54 34.55
CA THR A 946 55.91 -53.38 34.09
C THR A 946 55.54 -54.86 34.09
N ILE A 947 55.89 -55.57 33.02
CA ILE A 947 55.70 -57.02 32.91
C ILE A 947 57.01 -57.73 33.22
N GLN A 948 56.98 -58.63 34.20
CA GLN A 948 58.14 -59.36 34.69
C GLN A 948 57.93 -60.87 34.60
N TYR A 949 59.03 -61.62 34.53
CA TYR A 949 59.03 -63.08 34.60
C TYR A 949 59.93 -63.59 35.73
N TYR A 950 59.57 -64.72 36.32
CA TYR A 950 60.27 -65.26 37.48
C TYR A 950 61.43 -66.18 37.08
N LYS A 951 62.67 -65.78 37.39
CA LYS A 951 63.90 -66.54 37.07
C LYS A 951 64.91 -66.49 38.22
N ASN A 952 65.50 -67.64 38.57
CA ASN A 952 66.55 -67.75 39.60
C ASN A 952 66.16 -67.09 40.94
N GLN A 953 64.94 -67.36 41.42
CA GLN A 953 64.36 -66.80 42.66
C GLN A 953 64.14 -65.28 42.66
N THR A 954 64.26 -64.61 41.51
CA THR A 954 64.06 -63.17 41.37
C THR A 954 63.13 -62.86 40.20
N TRP A 955 62.33 -61.81 40.32
CA TRP A 955 61.60 -61.27 39.17
C TRP A 955 62.57 -60.50 38.26
N LYS A 956 62.46 -60.73 36.96
CA LYS A 956 63.24 -60.09 35.91
C LYS A 956 62.31 -59.38 34.96
N ASP A 957 62.72 -58.20 34.51
CA ASP A 957 61.99 -57.42 33.52
C ASP A 957 61.92 -58.18 32.19
N LEU A 958 60.72 -58.23 31.61
CA LEU A 958 60.46 -58.83 30.32
C LEU A 958 60.68 -57.83 29.17
N GLY A 959 60.79 -56.53 29.47
CA GLY A 959 60.95 -55.45 28.49
C GLY A 959 59.65 -55.03 27.82
N TYR A 960 58.51 -55.35 28.43
CA TYR A 960 57.17 -54.98 27.98
C TYR A 960 56.39 -54.34 29.13
N ASN A 961 55.52 -53.40 28.80
CA ASN A 961 54.68 -52.68 29.74
C ASN A 961 53.23 -52.74 29.27
N ILE A 962 52.28 -52.66 30.22
CA ILE A 962 50.92 -52.27 29.89
C ILE A 962 50.78 -50.76 30.03
N ARG A 963 50.00 -50.14 29.13
CA ARG A 963 49.58 -48.74 29.23
C ARG A 963 48.11 -48.58 28.85
N PRO A 964 47.43 -47.51 29.27
CA PRO A 964 46.16 -47.12 28.67
C PRO A 964 46.31 -46.93 27.16
N ASP A 965 45.35 -47.42 26.38
CA ASP A 965 45.29 -47.15 24.94
C ASP A 965 44.48 -45.90 24.60
N GLY A 966 44.00 -45.18 25.63
CA GLY A 966 43.20 -43.96 25.49
C GLY A 966 41.72 -44.17 25.12
N THR A 967 41.27 -45.40 24.87
CA THR A 967 39.84 -45.73 24.57
C THR A 967 39.09 -46.32 25.77
N GLY A 968 39.70 -46.27 26.96
CA GLY A 968 39.20 -46.95 28.17
C GLY A 968 39.73 -48.38 28.33
N HIS A 969 40.60 -48.84 27.45
CA HIS A 969 41.26 -50.13 27.50
C HIS A 969 42.78 -49.97 27.75
N VAL A 970 43.48 -51.10 27.90
CA VAL A 970 44.94 -51.13 27.99
C VAL A 970 45.53 -51.98 26.88
N GLU A 971 46.74 -51.62 26.45
CA GLU A 971 47.52 -52.38 25.48
C GLU A 971 48.90 -52.76 26.03
N VAL A 972 49.53 -53.76 25.41
CA VAL A 972 50.91 -54.16 25.73
C VAL A 972 51.85 -53.50 24.73
N VAL A 973 52.79 -52.74 25.25
CA VAL A 973 53.78 -52.01 24.47
C VAL A 973 55.19 -52.42 24.85
N LYS A 974 56.11 -52.22 23.92
CA LYS A 974 57.54 -52.25 24.17
C LYS A 974 58.05 -50.82 24.16
N ILE A 975 58.62 -50.39 25.29
CA ILE A 975 59.22 -49.06 25.40
C ILE A 975 60.58 -49.09 24.72
N VAL A 976 60.80 -48.18 23.76
CA VAL A 976 62.10 -47.96 23.13
C VAL A 976 62.68 -46.65 23.61
N GLY A 977 63.95 -46.67 24.02
CA GLY A 977 64.61 -45.52 24.67
C GLY A 977 64.51 -45.58 26.20
N GLY A 978 64.44 -44.42 26.86
CA GLY A 978 64.31 -44.31 28.32
C GLY A 978 65.21 -43.25 28.95
N SER A 979 65.22 -43.19 30.29
CA SER A 979 65.89 -42.15 31.10
C SER A 979 67.40 -41.99 30.92
N SER A 980 68.06 -42.92 30.22
CA SER A 980 69.50 -42.88 29.91
C SER A 980 69.82 -42.42 28.48
N THR A 981 68.78 -42.05 27.72
CA THR A 981 68.86 -41.62 26.33
C THR A 981 68.82 -40.10 26.26
N GLU A 982 69.76 -39.47 25.54
CA GLU A 982 69.82 -38.00 25.45
C GLU A 982 68.88 -37.42 24.38
N THR A 983 68.55 -38.17 23.32
CA THR A 983 67.50 -37.84 22.33
C THR A 983 67.13 -39.09 21.51
N ILE A 984 65.85 -39.48 21.47
CA ILE A 984 65.30 -40.44 20.50
C ILE A 984 63.92 -39.92 20.03
N ASP A 985 63.75 -39.92 18.71
CA ASP A 985 62.49 -39.92 17.95
C ASP A 985 61.55 -38.71 18.02
N TYR A 986 61.96 -37.62 17.37
CA TYR A 986 61.12 -36.46 17.08
C TYR A 986 59.97 -36.78 16.10
N ASP A 987 60.17 -37.73 15.18
CA ASP A 987 59.19 -38.02 14.12
C ASP A 987 57.97 -38.77 14.68
N GLU A 988 58.18 -39.75 15.57
CA GLU A 988 57.09 -40.45 16.26
C GLU A 988 56.29 -39.52 17.19
N ALA A 989 56.97 -38.65 17.92
CA ALA A 989 56.30 -37.62 18.73
C ALA A 989 55.46 -36.69 17.86
N ARG A 990 56.00 -36.26 16.70
CA ARG A 990 55.32 -35.37 15.75
C ARG A 990 54.12 -36.03 15.10
N TYR A 991 54.23 -37.31 14.73
CA TYR A 991 53.12 -38.07 14.18
C TYR A 991 51.97 -38.20 15.19
N ALA A 992 52.30 -38.50 16.45
CA ALA A 992 51.31 -38.57 17.52
C ALA A 992 50.64 -37.21 17.80
N PHE A 993 51.40 -36.11 17.80
CA PHE A 993 50.86 -34.75 17.91
C PHE A 993 49.86 -34.44 16.77
N GLN A 994 50.17 -34.83 15.54
CA GLN A 994 49.29 -34.62 14.38
C GLN A 994 47.95 -35.37 14.47
N THR A 995 47.80 -36.34 15.39
CA THR A 995 46.50 -37.00 15.64
C THR A 995 45.54 -36.17 16.49
N LEU A 996 45.99 -35.08 17.12
CA LEU A 996 45.15 -34.12 17.86
C LEU A 996 44.44 -33.18 16.88
N THR A 997 43.50 -33.71 16.09
CA THR A 997 42.71 -32.92 15.14
C THR A 997 41.61 -32.14 15.87
N ASN A 998 41.37 -30.89 15.48
CA ASN A 998 40.37 -29.99 16.11
C ASN A 998 40.62 -29.73 17.60
N VAL A 999 41.89 -29.68 18.02
CA VAL A 999 42.32 -29.32 19.37
C VAL A 999 43.39 -28.23 19.26
N THR A 1000 43.23 -27.14 20.00
CA THR A 1000 44.29 -26.15 20.17
C THR A 1000 45.25 -26.63 21.24
N VAL A 1001 46.53 -26.81 20.90
CA VAL A 1001 47.56 -27.27 21.84
C VAL A 1001 48.50 -26.13 22.20
N GLU A 1002 48.58 -25.83 23.50
CA GLU A 1002 49.44 -24.81 24.09
C GLU A 1002 50.59 -25.50 24.83
N ALA A 1003 51.82 -25.35 24.34
CA ALA A 1003 53.01 -25.94 24.95
C ALA A 1003 53.63 -25.00 25.99
N ILE A 1004 53.78 -25.51 27.22
CA ILE A 1004 54.29 -24.77 28.36
C ILE A 1004 55.63 -25.37 28.79
N GLY A 1005 56.70 -24.58 28.63
CA GLY A 1005 58.04 -24.96 29.06
C GLY A 1005 58.26 -24.65 30.54
N ILE A 1006 58.49 -25.67 31.38
CA ILE A 1006 58.75 -25.48 32.82
C ILE A 1006 59.98 -26.27 33.24
N GLY A 1007 60.96 -25.64 33.87
CA GLY A 1007 62.16 -26.31 34.37
C GLY A 1007 63.43 -25.51 34.10
N SER A 1008 64.60 -26.11 34.39
CA SER A 1008 65.89 -25.44 34.25
C SER A 1008 66.52 -25.57 32.85
N ASN A 1009 66.05 -26.49 32.01
CA ASN A 1009 66.63 -26.82 30.69
C ASN A 1009 65.59 -26.89 29.55
N ILE A 1010 64.71 -25.90 29.45
CA ILE A 1010 63.60 -25.85 28.49
C ILE A 1010 64.10 -25.92 27.04
N ALA A 1011 63.66 -26.94 26.30
CA ALA A 1011 63.98 -27.12 24.88
C ALA A 1011 63.04 -26.30 23.96
N THR A 1012 62.99 -24.97 24.12
CA THR A 1012 61.99 -24.10 23.49
C THR A 1012 61.85 -24.29 21.98
N ASP A 1013 62.96 -24.37 21.22
CA ASP A 1013 62.89 -24.56 19.76
C ASP A 1013 62.36 -25.94 19.34
N TYR A 1014 62.48 -26.94 20.22
CA TYR A 1014 61.91 -28.27 20.01
C TYR A 1014 60.41 -28.30 20.32
N LEU A 1015 60.01 -27.60 21.39
CA LEU A 1015 58.61 -27.54 21.82
C LEU A 1015 57.71 -26.77 20.86
N LYS A 1016 58.25 -25.83 20.07
CA LYS A 1016 57.50 -25.06 19.06
C LYS A 1016 56.77 -25.92 18.03
N ASP A 1017 57.25 -27.13 17.79
CA ASP A 1017 56.64 -28.05 16.83
C ASP A 1017 55.48 -28.85 17.43
N PHE A 1018 55.25 -28.71 18.74
CA PHE A 1018 54.18 -29.36 19.52
C PHE A 1018 53.21 -28.33 20.11
N ASP A 1019 53.15 -27.17 19.48
CA ASP A 1019 52.33 -26.03 19.83
C ASP A 1019 51.59 -25.55 18.57
N THR A 1020 50.31 -25.25 18.68
CA THR A 1020 49.46 -24.88 17.54
C THR A 1020 49.86 -23.51 16.96
N ASP A 1021 50.17 -22.53 17.80
CA ASP A 1021 50.53 -21.16 17.38
C ASP A 1021 52.05 -20.91 17.33
N LYS A 1022 52.83 -21.87 17.87
CA LYS A 1022 54.29 -21.91 17.94
C LYS A 1022 54.88 -20.92 18.94
N ILE A 1023 54.09 -20.47 19.92
CA ILE A 1023 54.48 -19.55 20.99
C ILE A 1023 54.50 -20.29 22.32
N ILE A 1024 55.70 -20.65 22.77
CA ILE A 1024 55.86 -21.36 24.04
C ILE A 1024 55.58 -20.43 25.23
N ALA A 1025 54.57 -20.77 26.02
CA ALA A 1025 54.24 -20.09 27.26
C ALA A 1025 55.20 -20.50 28.40
N ASN A 1026 55.43 -19.58 29.35
CA ASN A 1026 56.26 -19.81 30.55
C ASN A 1026 55.43 -19.89 31.84
N ASP A 1027 54.11 -19.69 31.76
CA ASP A 1027 53.14 -19.79 32.85
C ASP A 1027 51.76 -20.15 32.27
N LEU A 1028 50.83 -20.62 33.11
CA LEU A 1028 49.49 -21.05 32.72
C LEU A 1028 48.47 -19.92 32.97
N ASP A 1029 48.14 -19.13 31.93
CA ASP A 1029 47.17 -18.02 32.02
C ASP A 1029 45.74 -18.47 31.69
N VAL A 1030 45.04 -18.96 32.72
CA VAL A 1030 43.63 -19.41 32.63
C VAL A 1030 42.60 -18.32 32.93
N ALA A 1031 43.03 -17.07 33.21
CA ALA A 1031 42.08 -16.00 33.54
C ALA A 1031 41.13 -15.69 32.37
N ASN A 1032 41.63 -15.74 31.14
CA ASN A 1032 40.83 -15.52 29.94
C ASN A 1032 39.80 -16.65 29.69
N LEU A 1033 40.09 -17.90 30.10
CA LEU A 1033 39.11 -18.99 30.02
C LEU A 1033 37.95 -18.81 31.01
N ALA A 1034 38.23 -18.27 32.21
CA ALA A 1034 37.21 -18.13 33.25
C ALA A 1034 36.05 -17.22 32.81
N ASP A 1035 36.35 -16.08 32.17
CA ASP A 1035 35.32 -15.13 31.71
C ASP A 1035 34.48 -15.70 30.54
N THR A 1036 35.07 -16.52 29.67
CA THR A 1036 34.34 -17.18 28.56
C THR A 1036 33.52 -18.39 29.02
N ILE A 1037 33.93 -19.07 30.11
CA ILE A 1037 33.20 -20.21 30.70
C ILE A 1037 31.97 -19.74 31.50
N LEU A 1038 32.02 -18.54 32.09
CA LEU A 1038 31.02 -18.04 33.03
C LEU A 1038 29.69 -17.64 32.39
N GLY A 1039 29.70 -17.16 31.15
CA GLY A 1039 28.58 -16.41 30.55
C GLY A 1039 28.51 -14.97 31.08
N LYS A 1040 28.02 -14.02 30.26
CA LYS A 1040 27.94 -12.60 30.62
C LYS A 1040 26.49 -12.16 30.71
N ILE A 1041 26.17 -11.38 31.76
CA ILE A 1041 24.92 -10.61 31.83
C ILE A 1041 25.19 -9.30 31.09
N GLU A 1042 24.53 -9.09 29.97
CA GLU A 1042 24.62 -7.89 29.17
C GLU A 1042 23.30 -7.14 29.21
N THR A 1043 23.35 -5.85 29.54
CA THR A 1043 22.20 -4.98 29.38
C THR A 1043 22.28 -4.42 27.98
N LEU A 1044 21.34 -4.84 27.14
CA LEU A 1044 21.15 -4.32 25.80
C LEU A 1044 20.40 -2.99 25.90
N VAL A 1045 20.93 -2.00 25.19
CA VAL A 1045 20.35 -0.67 25.08
C VAL A 1045 20.04 -0.49 23.61
N PRO A 1046 18.86 0.05 23.26
CA PRO A 1046 18.56 0.41 21.88
C PRO A 1046 19.64 1.29 21.25
N THR A 1047 19.83 1.10 19.97
CA THR A 1047 20.79 1.76 19.10
C THR A 1047 20.10 2.34 17.87
N LYS A 1048 20.85 3.03 17.01
CA LYS A 1048 20.32 3.58 15.77
C LYS A 1048 20.42 2.52 14.67
N ASP A 1049 19.31 2.25 14.00
CA ASP A 1049 19.21 1.22 12.98
C ASP A 1049 18.86 1.78 11.60
N ILE A 1050 19.27 1.03 10.57
CA ILE A 1050 18.93 1.27 9.17
C ILE A 1050 18.38 -0.04 8.60
N LEU A 1051 17.08 -0.07 8.32
CA LEU A 1051 16.37 -1.22 7.76
C LEU A 1051 15.74 -0.84 6.42
N ASP A 1052 15.90 -1.71 5.43
CA ASP A 1052 15.38 -1.54 4.08
C ASP A 1052 14.69 -2.86 3.68
N GLY A 1053 13.36 -2.86 3.53
CA GLY A 1053 12.53 -4.04 3.26
C GLY A 1053 12.80 -4.65 1.88
N GLY A 1054 13.05 -3.81 0.89
CA GLY A 1054 13.38 -4.26 -0.45
C GLY A 1054 12.11 -4.48 -1.27
N ALA A 1055 11.64 -5.71 -1.41
CA ALA A 1055 10.41 -6.01 -2.14
C ALA A 1055 9.54 -7.01 -1.38
N GLY A 1056 8.23 -6.89 -1.56
CA GLY A 1056 7.26 -7.58 -0.72
C GLY A 1056 6.70 -6.63 0.32
N ASN A 1057 5.51 -6.94 0.81
CA ASN A 1057 4.87 -6.20 1.90
C ASN A 1057 5.66 -6.47 3.20
N ASP A 1058 6.43 -5.51 3.66
CA ASP A 1058 7.35 -5.63 4.79
C ASP A 1058 6.83 -4.92 6.03
N ILE A 1059 7.22 -5.41 7.20
CA ILE A 1059 6.87 -4.84 8.50
C ILE A 1059 8.16 -4.60 9.27
N LEU A 1060 8.54 -3.33 9.38
CA LEU A 1060 9.81 -2.92 9.97
C LEU A 1060 9.56 -2.18 11.28
N PHE A 1061 10.16 -2.66 12.36
CA PHE A 1061 10.25 -1.96 13.63
C PHE A 1061 11.67 -1.41 13.75
N GLY A 1062 11.82 -0.08 13.81
CA GLY A 1062 13.11 0.55 14.03
C GLY A 1062 13.73 0.11 15.35
N ASP A 1063 12.86 -0.11 16.33
CA ASP A 1063 13.27 -0.29 17.69
C ASP A 1063 12.67 -1.55 18.33
N SER A 1064 13.01 -1.76 19.59
CA SER A 1064 12.60 -2.97 20.30
C SER A 1064 11.13 -2.92 20.77
N VAL A 1065 10.36 -3.97 20.45
CA VAL A 1065 8.95 -4.12 20.86
C VAL A 1065 8.81 -5.00 22.11
N VAL A 1066 8.08 -4.53 23.14
CA VAL A 1066 7.85 -5.28 24.39
C VAL A 1066 6.38 -5.30 24.77
N PHE A 1067 5.80 -6.52 24.81
CA PHE A 1067 4.42 -6.75 25.21
C PHE A 1067 4.31 -7.13 26.69
N SER A 1068 3.38 -6.49 27.40
CA SER A 1068 3.14 -6.78 28.81
C SER A 1068 2.64 -8.21 29.02
N GLY A 1069 3.40 -9.03 29.74
CA GLY A 1069 3.01 -10.39 30.10
C GLY A 1069 3.41 -11.47 29.10
N ILE A 1070 4.09 -11.11 28.01
CA ILE A 1070 4.71 -12.04 27.06
C ILE A 1070 6.18 -12.23 27.44
N VAL A 1071 6.68 -13.46 27.25
CA VAL A 1071 8.08 -13.82 27.48
C VAL A 1071 8.79 -13.83 26.12
N GLY A 1072 10.02 -13.30 26.06
CA GLY A 1072 10.80 -13.17 24.83
C GLY A 1072 11.17 -11.71 24.55
N GLN A 1073 11.95 -11.50 23.49
CA GLN A 1073 12.33 -10.18 22.93
C GLN A 1073 12.42 -10.30 21.41
N GLY A 1074 12.43 -9.18 20.68
CA GLY A 1074 12.54 -9.19 19.23
C GLY A 1074 11.36 -9.88 18.56
N TYR A 1075 11.62 -10.60 17.47
CA TYR A 1075 10.59 -11.26 16.69
C TYR A 1075 9.93 -12.43 17.44
N GLU A 1076 10.68 -13.19 18.25
CA GLU A 1076 10.13 -14.23 19.14
C GLU A 1076 9.01 -13.68 20.05
N ALA A 1077 9.15 -12.45 20.56
CA ALA A 1077 8.12 -11.83 21.40
C ALA A 1077 6.84 -11.54 20.61
N ILE A 1078 6.98 -11.09 19.36
CA ILE A 1078 5.87 -10.86 18.44
C ILE A 1078 5.17 -12.19 18.13
N GLN A 1079 5.91 -13.24 17.77
CA GLN A 1079 5.34 -14.58 17.53
C GLN A 1079 4.52 -15.07 18.73
N ASN A 1080 5.06 -14.95 19.94
CA ASN A 1080 4.37 -15.36 21.16
C ASN A 1080 3.13 -14.52 21.45
N TYR A 1081 3.18 -13.20 21.17
CA TYR A 1081 2.04 -12.31 21.33
C TYR A 1081 0.91 -12.69 20.36
N VAL A 1082 1.23 -12.87 19.08
CA VAL A 1082 0.27 -13.27 18.04
C VAL A 1082 -0.30 -14.66 18.33
N ALA A 1083 0.53 -15.64 18.71
CA ALA A 1083 0.06 -16.97 19.11
C ALA A 1083 -0.96 -16.88 20.26
N ASN A 1084 -0.72 -16.03 21.25
CA ASN A 1084 -1.66 -15.80 22.35
C ASN A 1084 -3.00 -15.22 21.85
N LYS A 1085 -2.95 -14.24 20.94
CA LYS A 1085 -4.13 -13.58 20.38
C LYS A 1085 -4.97 -14.51 19.50
N LEU A 1086 -4.32 -15.39 18.74
CA LEU A 1086 -4.98 -16.41 17.92
C LEU A 1086 -5.42 -17.65 18.73
N GLY A 1087 -4.90 -17.82 19.95
CA GLY A 1087 -5.19 -18.99 20.79
C GLY A 1087 -4.46 -20.26 20.35
N GLU A 1088 -3.34 -20.11 19.65
CA GLU A 1088 -2.51 -21.18 19.11
C GLU A 1088 -1.25 -21.41 19.97
N GLU A 1089 -0.64 -22.60 19.90
CA GLU A 1089 0.62 -22.89 20.62
C GLU A 1089 1.84 -22.25 19.93
N SER A 1090 1.79 -22.08 18.62
CA SER A 1090 2.81 -21.45 17.78
C SER A 1090 2.17 -20.94 16.49
N VAL A 1091 2.78 -19.94 15.85
CA VAL A 1091 2.30 -19.33 14.60
C VAL A 1091 3.39 -19.33 13.55
N SER A 1092 3.01 -19.39 12.27
CA SER A 1092 3.95 -19.20 11.14
C SER A 1092 4.20 -17.72 10.87
N ASP A 1093 5.25 -17.41 10.11
CA ASP A 1093 5.59 -16.03 9.73
C ASP A 1093 4.46 -15.37 8.92
N PHE A 1094 3.81 -16.11 8.03
CA PHE A 1094 2.58 -15.66 7.36
C PHE A 1094 1.48 -15.23 8.34
N GLN A 1095 1.25 -16.01 9.42
CA GLN A 1095 0.20 -15.68 10.40
C GLN A 1095 0.58 -14.44 11.24
N VAL A 1096 1.87 -14.24 11.51
CA VAL A 1096 2.37 -13.06 12.21
C VAL A 1096 2.18 -11.81 11.37
N HIS A 1097 2.65 -11.86 10.12
CA HIS A 1097 2.53 -10.78 9.15
C HIS A 1097 1.06 -10.35 8.95
N GLN A 1098 0.18 -11.33 8.67
CA GLN A 1098 -1.26 -11.08 8.51
C GLN A 1098 -1.90 -10.47 9.75
N TYR A 1099 -1.55 -10.96 10.95
CA TYR A 1099 -2.13 -10.45 12.18
C TYR A 1099 -1.73 -8.99 12.42
N ILE A 1100 -0.45 -8.64 12.24
CA ILE A 1100 0.03 -7.27 12.41
C ILE A 1100 -0.64 -6.34 11.39
N SER A 1101 -0.69 -6.73 10.12
CA SER A 1101 -1.30 -5.93 9.05
C SER A 1101 -2.77 -5.58 9.33
N GLN A 1102 -3.49 -6.46 10.05
CA GLN A 1102 -4.90 -6.23 10.42
C GLN A 1102 -5.06 -5.50 11.78
N HIS A 1103 -4.00 -5.37 12.57
CA HIS A 1103 -4.04 -4.86 13.95
C HIS A 1103 -2.86 -3.92 14.26
N THR A 1104 -2.45 -3.11 13.29
CA THR A 1104 -1.25 -2.24 13.34
C THR A 1104 -1.16 -1.40 14.61
N SER A 1105 -2.29 -0.83 15.05
CA SER A 1105 -2.38 -0.04 16.29
C SER A 1105 -1.97 -0.78 17.57
N GLU A 1106 -2.02 -2.12 17.61
CA GLU A 1106 -1.53 -2.90 18.76
C GLU A 1106 0.01 -2.91 18.87
N PHE A 1107 0.70 -2.55 17.80
CA PHE A 1107 2.16 -2.64 17.65
C PHE A 1107 2.86 -1.28 17.67
N ASP A 1108 2.12 -0.17 17.59
CA ASP A 1108 2.63 1.20 17.80
C ASP A 1108 2.95 1.47 19.29
N ILE A 1109 4.13 0.99 19.70
CA ILE A 1109 4.64 0.99 21.07
C ILE A 1109 5.99 1.74 21.14
N SER A 1110 5.99 2.94 21.75
CA SER A 1110 7.18 3.77 21.92
C SER A 1110 7.66 3.92 23.38
N ALA A 1111 8.96 3.80 23.59
CA ALA A 1111 9.64 3.99 24.88
C ALA A 1111 10.63 5.17 24.84
N ASN A 1112 10.96 5.74 26.00
CA ASN A 1112 11.83 6.93 26.06
C ASN A 1112 13.33 6.61 25.85
N ASN A 1113 13.68 5.33 25.75
CA ASN A 1113 15.03 4.83 25.55
C ASN A 1113 15.26 4.29 24.13
N HIS A 1114 14.24 4.40 23.29
CA HIS A 1114 14.30 4.19 21.84
C HIS A 1114 15.12 5.31 21.19
N GLN A 1115 15.67 5.06 20.01
CA GLN A 1115 16.69 5.89 19.34
C GLN A 1115 16.29 6.27 17.91
N ASP A 1116 16.98 7.26 17.33
CA ASP A 1116 16.69 7.72 15.96
C ASP A 1116 17.00 6.63 14.91
N ASP A 1117 16.03 6.23 14.09
CA ASP A 1117 16.14 5.16 13.10
C ASP A 1117 15.94 5.64 11.65
N ARG A 1118 16.28 4.78 10.68
CA ARG A 1118 15.95 4.98 9.26
C ARG A 1118 15.33 3.70 8.69
N LEU A 1119 14.06 3.78 8.32
CA LEU A 1119 13.30 2.69 7.74
C LEU A 1119 12.94 3.02 6.29
N THR A 1120 13.05 2.03 5.41
CA THR A 1120 12.63 2.13 4.01
C THR A 1120 11.83 0.86 3.69
N GLY A 1121 10.58 1.00 3.26
CA GLY A 1121 9.72 -0.13 2.89
C GLY A 1121 10.20 -0.77 1.60
N GLY A 1122 10.12 -0.03 0.49
CA GLY A 1122 10.63 -0.45 -0.80
C GLY A 1122 9.51 -0.65 -1.82
N LEU A 1123 9.31 -1.89 -2.29
CA LEU A 1123 8.21 -2.24 -3.20
C LEU A 1123 7.21 -3.13 -2.46
N GLY A 1124 5.96 -2.72 -2.35
CA GLY A 1124 4.92 -3.48 -1.66
C GLY A 1124 4.09 -2.57 -0.78
N ASN A 1125 3.06 -3.12 -0.14
CA ASN A 1125 2.27 -2.36 0.83
C ASN A 1125 2.89 -2.60 2.22
N ASP A 1126 3.73 -1.68 2.68
CA ASP A 1126 4.63 -1.81 3.81
C ASP A 1126 4.08 -1.14 5.08
N ILE A 1127 4.58 -1.59 6.25
CA ILE A 1127 4.21 -1.05 7.56
C ILE A 1127 5.46 -0.72 8.33
N LEU A 1128 5.68 0.56 8.59
CA LEU A 1128 6.89 1.07 9.23
C LEU A 1128 6.58 1.65 10.60
N PHE A 1129 7.28 1.20 11.64
CA PHE A 1129 7.19 1.70 13.00
C PHE A 1129 8.54 2.31 13.43
N GLY A 1130 8.66 3.64 13.41
CA GLY A 1130 9.82 4.38 13.96
C GLY A 1130 9.91 4.26 15.48
N GLN A 1131 8.75 4.21 16.12
CA GLN A 1131 8.59 4.08 17.57
C GLN A 1131 9.07 5.29 18.34
N GLY A 1132 10.34 5.42 18.73
CA GLY A 1132 10.77 6.56 19.52
C GLY A 1132 12.17 6.99 19.19
N GLY A 1133 12.40 8.28 19.02
CA GLY A 1133 13.57 8.75 18.29
C GLY A 1133 13.12 9.86 17.36
N ASN A 1134 14.04 10.50 16.65
CA ASN A 1134 13.70 11.34 15.51
C ASN A 1134 13.96 10.50 14.26
N ASP A 1135 12.91 9.85 13.78
CA ASP A 1135 13.00 8.77 12.82
C ASP A 1135 12.80 9.26 11.39
N TYR A 1136 13.37 8.53 10.44
CA TYR A 1136 13.12 8.73 9.02
C TYR A 1136 12.45 7.48 8.46
N LEU A 1137 11.22 7.61 7.98
CA LEU A 1137 10.42 6.55 7.38
C LEU A 1137 10.10 6.93 5.93
N ASP A 1138 10.19 5.95 5.04
CA ASP A 1138 10.04 6.09 3.59
C ASP A 1138 9.33 4.83 3.09
N GLY A 1139 8.05 4.94 2.79
CA GLY A 1139 7.20 3.82 2.38
C GLY A 1139 7.71 3.22 1.07
N GLY A 1140 7.72 4.03 0.02
CA GLY A 1140 8.29 3.66 -1.27
C GLY A 1140 7.20 3.53 -2.33
N VAL A 1141 6.97 2.32 -2.83
CA VAL A 1141 5.96 2.06 -3.86
C VAL A 1141 4.94 1.09 -3.30
N GLY A 1142 3.68 1.51 -3.25
CA GLY A 1142 2.57 0.72 -2.76
C GLY A 1142 1.83 1.45 -1.65
N LYS A 1143 0.76 0.85 -1.13
CA LYS A 1143 -0.09 1.48 -0.12
C LYS A 1143 0.51 1.27 1.27
N ASP A 1144 1.30 2.21 1.72
CA ASP A 1144 2.11 2.09 2.92
C ASP A 1144 1.41 2.66 4.17
N THR A 1145 1.79 2.15 5.34
CA THR A 1145 1.34 2.68 6.64
C THR A 1145 2.53 3.01 7.53
N LEU A 1146 2.72 4.29 7.82
CA LEU A 1146 3.88 4.82 8.53
C LEU A 1146 3.49 5.36 9.91
N TYR A 1147 4.17 4.87 10.95
CA TYR A 1147 4.05 5.32 12.34
C TYR A 1147 5.38 5.93 12.82
N GLY A 1148 5.44 7.25 12.97
CA GLY A 1148 6.61 7.95 13.53
C GLY A 1148 6.80 7.63 15.02
N GLY A 1149 5.75 7.89 15.81
CA GLY A 1149 5.69 7.49 17.20
C GLY A 1149 6.06 8.62 18.15
N LYS A 1150 7.29 8.67 18.67
CA LYS A 1150 7.75 9.69 19.64
C LYS A 1150 9.02 10.35 19.16
N GLY A 1151 8.94 11.61 18.73
CA GLY A 1151 10.09 12.49 18.61
C GLY A 1151 9.87 13.60 17.62
N ASN A 1152 10.69 13.74 16.59
CA ASN A 1152 10.41 14.70 15.52
C ASN A 1152 10.73 13.97 14.23
N ASP A 1153 9.72 13.34 13.68
CA ASP A 1153 9.89 12.30 12.69
C ASP A 1153 9.73 12.88 11.28
N THR A 1154 10.28 12.19 10.30
CA THR A 1154 10.10 12.50 8.88
C THR A 1154 9.52 11.28 8.20
N LEU A 1155 8.27 11.38 7.75
CA LEU A 1155 7.54 10.31 7.09
C LEU A 1155 7.31 10.72 5.63
N ILE A 1156 7.64 9.82 4.71
CA ILE A 1156 7.41 9.96 3.27
C ILE A 1156 6.61 8.73 2.86
N GLY A 1157 5.38 8.90 2.38
CA GLY A 1157 4.52 7.83 1.88
C GLY A 1157 5.13 7.23 0.62
N GLY A 1158 5.03 7.93 -0.51
CA GLY A 1158 5.66 7.52 -1.76
C GLY A 1158 4.69 7.53 -2.94
N ASP A 1159 4.63 6.42 -3.66
CA ASP A 1159 3.67 6.20 -4.73
C ASP A 1159 2.48 5.38 -4.20
N ASP A 1160 1.25 5.68 -4.64
CA ASP A 1160 -0.04 5.11 -4.21
C ASP A 1160 -0.60 5.71 -2.91
N ASP A 1161 -1.77 5.23 -2.45
CA ASP A 1161 -2.52 5.83 -1.34
C ASP A 1161 -1.93 5.42 0.02
N ASP A 1162 -1.31 6.36 0.74
CA ASP A 1162 -0.59 6.08 1.98
C ASP A 1162 -1.32 6.53 3.26
N ILE A 1163 -0.98 5.93 4.40
CA ILE A 1163 -1.44 6.34 5.73
C ILE A 1163 -0.25 6.80 6.58
N LEU A 1164 -0.24 8.08 6.96
CA LEU A 1164 0.84 8.68 7.74
C LEU A 1164 0.35 9.13 9.13
N ILE A 1165 0.99 8.60 10.17
CA ILE A 1165 0.74 8.94 11.58
C ILE A 1165 2.06 9.39 12.20
N GLY A 1166 2.25 10.71 12.34
CA GLY A 1166 3.46 11.29 12.93
C GLY A 1166 3.63 10.91 14.40
N GLY A 1167 2.59 11.10 15.19
CA GLY A 1167 2.59 10.78 16.62
C GLY A 1167 2.92 11.99 17.50
N LEU A 1168 3.83 11.81 18.45
CA LEU A 1168 4.23 12.80 19.44
C LEU A 1168 5.45 13.60 18.98
N GLY A 1169 5.38 14.92 19.15
CA GLY A 1169 6.42 15.87 18.80
C GLY A 1169 6.26 16.44 17.38
N ASN A 1170 7.26 17.14 16.83
CA ASN A 1170 7.03 17.99 15.64
C ASN A 1170 7.42 17.24 14.37
N ASP A 1171 6.44 16.72 13.65
CA ASP A 1171 6.69 15.80 12.55
C ASP A 1171 6.61 16.49 11.18
N ILE A 1172 7.31 15.90 10.21
CA ILE A 1172 7.25 16.27 8.79
C ILE A 1172 6.64 15.11 8.04
N LEU A 1173 5.50 15.35 7.39
CA LEU A 1173 4.75 14.35 6.64
C LEU A 1173 4.73 14.76 5.16
N THR A 1174 5.12 13.85 4.29
CA THR A 1174 5.07 13.99 2.83
C THR A 1174 4.26 12.82 2.31
N GLY A 1175 3.10 13.09 1.72
CA GLY A 1175 2.22 12.04 1.20
C GLY A 1175 2.84 11.39 -0.02
N GLY A 1176 3.05 12.17 -1.08
CA GLY A 1176 3.60 11.72 -2.34
C GLY A 1176 2.57 11.77 -3.46
N GLU A 1177 2.51 10.72 -4.27
CA GLU A 1177 1.55 10.59 -5.37
C GLU A 1177 0.44 9.61 -4.94
N GLY A 1178 -0.81 10.05 -4.79
CA GLY A 1178 -1.88 9.16 -4.32
C GLY A 1178 -2.98 9.96 -3.65
N GLU A 1179 -4.01 9.27 -3.13
CA GLU A 1179 -4.92 9.88 -2.15
C GLU A 1179 -4.44 9.56 -0.73
N ASP A 1180 -3.67 10.46 -0.13
CA ASP A 1180 -3.02 10.18 1.15
C ASP A 1180 -3.90 10.52 2.36
N LEU A 1181 -3.79 9.72 3.41
CA LEU A 1181 -4.48 9.92 4.68
C LEU A 1181 -3.50 10.30 5.79
N PHE A 1182 -3.53 11.56 6.19
CA PHE A 1182 -2.80 12.05 7.36
C PHE A 1182 -3.66 11.93 8.61
N LYS A 1183 -3.25 11.09 9.57
CA LYS A 1183 -4.09 10.72 10.72
C LYS A 1183 -3.45 11.13 12.04
N TRP A 1184 -4.26 11.74 12.90
CA TRP A 1184 -3.91 12.04 14.29
C TRP A 1184 -4.75 11.22 15.27
N VAL A 1185 -4.09 10.65 16.27
CA VAL A 1185 -4.70 9.82 17.31
C VAL A 1185 -4.68 10.51 18.66
N ASP A 1186 -5.54 10.08 19.59
CA ASP A 1186 -5.83 10.80 20.85
C ASP A 1186 -4.59 11.10 21.75
N ARG A 1187 -3.48 10.38 21.54
CA ARG A 1187 -2.21 10.57 22.25
C ARG A 1187 -1.36 11.74 21.70
N ASP A 1188 -1.68 12.28 20.53
CA ASP A 1188 -0.84 13.26 19.80
C ASP A 1188 -1.05 14.72 20.25
N LEU A 1189 -1.96 14.95 21.21
CA LEU A 1189 -2.28 16.29 21.73
C LEU A 1189 -1.24 16.78 22.77
N ASP A 1190 0.02 16.95 22.38
CA ASP A 1190 1.14 17.29 23.28
C ASP A 1190 1.64 18.75 23.17
N GLY A 1191 1.04 19.54 22.29
CA GLY A 1191 1.42 20.91 21.97
C GLY A 1191 2.43 21.04 20.84
N SER A 1192 2.69 19.96 20.10
CA SER A 1192 3.55 19.95 18.93
C SER A 1192 2.96 20.73 17.75
N LYS A 1193 3.83 20.91 16.75
CA LYS A 1193 3.49 21.45 15.45
C LYS A 1193 4.02 20.54 14.35
N ASP A 1194 3.09 19.90 13.65
CA ASP A 1194 3.38 19.02 12.52
C ASP A 1194 3.25 19.79 11.21
N ARG A 1195 3.90 19.29 10.16
CA ARG A 1195 3.96 19.95 8.86
C ARG A 1195 3.77 18.94 7.73
N ILE A 1196 2.70 19.11 6.97
CA ILE A 1196 2.45 18.41 5.72
C ILE A 1196 3.04 19.24 4.56
N THR A 1197 3.88 18.63 3.73
CA THR A 1197 4.71 19.35 2.75
C THR A 1197 4.10 19.52 1.36
N ASP A 1198 3.11 18.72 1.01
CA ASP A 1198 2.61 18.52 -0.34
C ASP A 1198 1.09 18.28 -0.42
N PHE A 1199 0.35 18.69 0.60
CA PHE A 1199 -1.10 18.47 0.70
C PHE A 1199 -1.87 18.98 -0.53
N THR A 1200 -2.56 18.08 -1.22
CA THR A 1200 -3.33 18.36 -2.44
C THR A 1200 -4.83 18.30 -2.16
N ILE A 1201 -5.50 19.46 -2.24
CA ILE A 1201 -6.96 19.55 -2.03
C ILE A 1201 -7.71 18.75 -3.10
N GLY A 1202 -8.57 17.84 -2.65
CA GLY A 1202 -9.40 17.01 -3.51
C GLY A 1202 -8.82 15.62 -3.75
N GLU A 1203 -7.58 15.38 -3.33
CA GLU A 1203 -6.92 14.07 -3.34
C GLU A 1203 -6.66 13.63 -1.88
N ASP A 1204 -5.91 14.43 -1.13
CA ASP A 1204 -5.52 14.10 0.25
C ASP A 1204 -6.59 14.39 1.30
N LYS A 1205 -6.55 13.61 2.39
CA LYS A 1205 -7.49 13.66 3.51
C LYS A 1205 -6.77 13.75 4.86
N ILE A 1206 -7.42 14.39 5.83
CA ILE A 1206 -6.97 14.50 7.21
C ILE A 1206 -7.99 13.82 8.13
N ASP A 1207 -7.57 12.76 8.83
CA ASP A 1207 -8.39 12.05 9.81
C ASP A 1207 -8.10 12.52 11.24
N LEU A 1208 -9.11 13.16 11.85
CA LEU A 1208 -9.12 13.58 13.26
C LEU A 1208 -10.18 12.80 14.06
N SER A 1209 -10.75 11.73 13.53
CA SER A 1209 -11.85 10.98 14.15
C SER A 1209 -11.49 10.44 15.53
N ASP A 1210 -10.27 9.90 15.69
CA ASP A 1210 -9.78 9.41 16.97
C ASP A 1210 -9.67 10.52 18.01
N LEU A 1211 -9.27 11.73 17.59
CA LEU A 1211 -9.27 12.92 18.46
C LEU A 1211 -10.69 13.33 18.89
N PHE A 1212 -11.75 12.93 18.20
CA PHE A 1212 -13.11 13.39 18.50
C PHE A 1212 -14.10 12.23 18.72
N SER A 1213 -13.60 11.06 19.07
CA SER A 1213 -14.39 9.83 19.30
C SER A 1213 -15.52 9.99 20.33
N ASP A 1214 -15.27 10.73 21.43
CA ASP A 1214 -16.27 11.03 22.47
C ASP A 1214 -17.10 12.31 22.20
N GLU A 1215 -16.88 12.99 21.07
CA GLU A 1215 -17.44 14.31 20.79
C GLU A 1215 -18.77 14.24 20.02
N SER A 1216 -19.77 14.96 20.51
CA SER A 1216 -21.11 14.98 19.87
C SER A 1216 -21.29 16.11 18.85
N ARG A 1217 -20.37 17.08 18.85
CA ARG A 1217 -20.42 18.26 17.99
C ARG A 1217 -20.06 17.94 16.53
N THR A 1218 -20.64 18.68 15.59
CA THR A 1218 -20.25 18.66 14.17
C THR A 1218 -19.02 19.52 13.92
N LEU A 1219 -18.38 19.40 12.74
CA LEU A 1219 -17.23 20.20 12.35
C LEU A 1219 -17.51 21.71 12.47
N ASP A 1220 -18.66 22.16 11.97
CA ASP A 1220 -19.13 23.54 12.12
C ASP A 1220 -19.23 23.99 13.58
N GLN A 1221 -19.71 23.11 14.47
CA GLN A 1221 -19.83 23.42 15.88
C GLN A 1221 -18.46 23.49 16.56
N LEU A 1222 -17.50 22.66 16.13
CA LEU A 1222 -16.12 22.70 16.61
C LEU A 1222 -15.42 24.00 16.19
N LEU A 1223 -15.55 24.40 14.93
CA LEU A 1223 -15.05 25.66 14.37
C LEU A 1223 -15.66 26.87 15.11
N ASN A 1224 -16.99 26.91 15.26
CA ASN A 1224 -17.67 27.99 15.97
C ASN A 1224 -17.26 28.07 17.45
N SER A 1225 -16.95 26.94 18.07
CA SER A 1225 -16.47 26.87 19.45
C SER A 1225 -14.98 27.16 19.64
N HIS A 1226 -14.25 27.41 18.55
CA HIS A 1226 -12.79 27.66 18.55
C HIS A 1226 -11.99 26.47 19.10
N VAL A 1227 -12.53 25.26 19.01
CA VAL A 1227 -11.80 24.02 19.28
C VAL A 1227 -10.93 23.66 18.09
N ILE A 1228 -11.39 23.93 16.88
CA ILE A 1228 -10.59 23.92 15.67
C ILE A 1228 -10.51 25.36 15.19
N GLU A 1229 -9.30 25.87 15.01
CA GLU A 1229 -9.04 27.21 14.45
C GLU A 1229 -8.19 27.08 13.20
N ILE A 1230 -8.49 27.87 12.16
CA ILE A 1230 -7.69 27.90 10.93
C ILE A 1230 -7.08 29.29 10.78
N THR A 1231 -5.79 29.34 10.51
CA THR A 1231 -5.06 30.61 10.36
C THR A 1231 -4.18 30.64 9.11
N GLU A 1232 -4.02 31.83 8.54
CA GLU A 1232 -3.20 32.08 7.35
C GLU A 1232 -1.75 32.40 7.74
N LYS A 1233 -0.78 31.78 7.07
CA LYS A 1233 0.67 31.94 7.26
C LYS A 1233 1.40 32.21 5.95
N GLY A 1234 1.06 33.30 5.29
CA GLY A 1234 1.78 33.75 4.09
C GLY A 1234 1.23 33.08 2.83
N GLN A 1235 1.77 31.92 2.44
CA GLN A 1235 1.21 31.06 1.38
C GLN A 1235 0.71 29.72 1.94
N ASP A 1236 0.91 29.49 3.23
CA ASP A 1236 0.61 28.26 3.95
C ASP A 1236 -0.57 28.48 4.91
N SER A 1237 -1.18 27.41 5.39
CA SER A 1237 -2.25 27.45 6.39
C SER A 1237 -1.92 26.62 7.63
N GLU A 1238 -2.52 26.96 8.77
CA GLU A 1238 -2.41 26.21 10.02
C GLU A 1238 -3.80 25.80 10.52
N ILE A 1239 -4.00 24.52 10.79
CA ILE A 1239 -5.13 23.98 11.56
C ILE A 1239 -4.67 23.80 13.00
N ILE A 1240 -5.33 24.47 13.94
CA ILE A 1240 -5.00 24.42 15.36
C ILE A 1240 -6.13 23.70 16.08
N ILE A 1241 -5.82 22.56 16.68
CA ILE A 1241 -6.76 21.80 17.52
C ILE A 1241 -6.49 22.15 18.98
N ASN A 1242 -7.48 22.71 19.68
CA ASN A 1242 -7.41 23.18 21.06
C ASN A 1242 -8.50 22.51 21.92
N LYS A 1243 -8.23 21.32 22.47
CA LYS A 1243 -9.13 20.68 23.45
C LYS A 1243 -8.98 21.30 24.83
N SER A 1244 -7.75 21.61 25.25
CA SER A 1244 -7.45 22.27 26.52
C SER A 1244 -6.11 23.01 26.48
N VAL A 1245 -5.67 23.59 27.60
CA VAL A 1245 -4.37 24.31 27.69
C VAL A 1245 -3.18 23.38 27.50
N THR A 1246 -3.35 22.08 27.76
CA THR A 1246 -2.29 21.06 27.68
C THR A 1246 -2.55 20.04 26.59
N GLU A 1247 -3.72 20.05 25.96
CA GLU A 1247 -4.12 19.13 24.90
C GLU A 1247 -4.43 19.96 23.66
N HIS A 1248 -3.40 20.15 22.85
CA HIS A 1248 -3.48 20.89 21.61
C HIS A 1248 -2.43 20.39 20.63
N VAL A 1249 -2.66 20.57 19.33
CA VAL A 1249 -1.70 20.28 18.26
C VAL A 1249 -1.91 21.30 17.14
N THR A 1250 -0.86 21.65 16.42
CA THR A 1250 -0.93 22.52 15.24
C THR A 1250 -0.48 21.76 14.01
N ILE A 1251 -1.31 21.71 12.97
CA ILE A 1251 -1.00 21.09 11.69
C ILE A 1251 -0.77 22.21 10.68
N GLN A 1252 0.42 22.31 10.12
CA GLN A 1252 0.75 23.24 9.03
C GLN A 1252 0.61 22.54 7.69
N LEU A 1253 -0.08 23.17 6.74
CA LEU A 1253 -0.18 22.74 5.35
C LEU A 1253 0.59 23.72 4.46
N ASP A 1254 1.67 23.24 3.84
CA ASP A 1254 2.48 24.06 2.94
C ASP A 1254 1.77 24.29 1.59
N GLY A 1255 1.83 25.52 1.07
CA GLY A 1255 1.28 25.84 -0.25
C GLY A 1255 -0.25 25.89 -0.36
N VAL A 1256 -0.97 25.60 0.73
CA VAL A 1256 -2.44 25.66 0.81
C VAL A 1256 -2.88 26.91 1.56
N SER A 1257 -3.63 27.81 0.91
CA SER A 1257 -4.14 29.02 1.56
C SER A 1257 -5.26 28.70 2.57
N ALA A 1258 -5.41 29.53 3.61
CA ALA A 1258 -6.48 29.32 4.59
C ALA A 1258 -7.88 29.49 3.96
N THR A 1259 -7.99 30.31 2.91
CA THR A 1259 -9.25 30.50 2.18
C THR A 1259 -9.63 29.23 1.42
N ASP A 1260 -8.66 28.63 0.72
CA ASP A 1260 -8.90 27.39 0.00
C ASP A 1260 -9.22 26.27 0.99
N LEU A 1261 -8.46 26.13 2.08
CA LEU A 1261 -8.75 25.16 3.12
C LEU A 1261 -10.18 25.32 3.68
N ILE A 1262 -10.59 26.52 4.10
CA ILE A 1262 -11.93 26.79 4.66
C ILE A 1262 -13.04 26.42 3.68
N ASN A 1263 -12.87 26.75 2.40
CA ASN A 1263 -13.85 26.44 1.37
C ASN A 1263 -13.96 24.93 1.09
N ASN A 1264 -12.99 24.13 1.53
CA ASN A 1264 -12.86 22.69 1.26
C ASN A 1264 -12.94 21.81 2.53
N LEU A 1265 -13.23 22.37 3.70
CA LEU A 1265 -13.11 21.66 4.99
C LEU A 1265 -13.87 20.34 5.08
N SER A 1266 -15.09 20.27 4.53
CA SER A 1266 -15.93 19.09 4.63
C SER A 1266 -15.47 17.92 3.76
N SER A 1267 -14.62 18.16 2.76
CA SER A 1267 -14.01 17.10 1.94
C SER A 1267 -12.60 16.74 2.40
N ILE A 1268 -11.98 17.60 3.24
CA ILE A 1268 -10.59 17.42 3.72
C ILE A 1268 -10.56 16.77 5.10
N ILE A 1269 -11.39 17.24 6.03
CA ILE A 1269 -11.29 16.83 7.44
C ILE A 1269 -12.39 15.83 7.78
N GLN A 1270 -11.98 14.64 8.15
CA GLN A 1270 -12.84 13.63 8.77
C GLN A 1270 -12.78 13.77 10.30
N ILE A 1271 -13.95 13.85 10.94
CA ILE A 1271 -14.08 13.90 12.41
C ILE A 1271 -14.90 12.74 12.98
N LYS A 1272 -15.57 11.97 12.13
CA LYS A 1272 -16.36 10.77 12.45
C LYS A 1272 -16.30 9.82 11.26
N GLU A 1273 -16.39 8.52 11.52
CA GLU A 1273 -16.71 7.54 10.48
C GLU A 1273 -18.09 7.90 9.92
N ASP A 1274 -18.13 8.43 8.69
CA ASP A 1274 -19.33 8.46 7.86
C ASP A 1274 -19.22 7.32 6.83
#